data_AF-A0A8C2KN35-F1
#
_entry.id   AF-A0A8C2KN35-F1
#
_cell.length_a   1.000
_cell.length_b   1.000
_cell.length_c   1.000
_cell.angle_alpha   90.00
_cell.angle_beta   90.00
_cell.angle_gamma   90.00
#
_symmetry.space_group_name_H-M   'P 1'
#
loop_
_entity.id
_entity.type
_entity.pdbx_description
1 polymer ?
#
loop_
_entity_poly.entity_id
_entity_poly.type
_entity_poly.pdbx_seq_one_letter_code
_entity_poly.pdbx_strand_id
1 'polypeptide(L)'
;HLKNAHVKNKGQFETVIPTEDSVITEITMTLRDWGSMWKQHYMVNITHWDLFHRLWHVMNEILELRQQVLVGHLTHDRLSDIKQHITARLDWGNEQLGLDLVPRRDFGMVDPDEISITELYRLVGSHTFTLTRHRRREAPPQASMHHLFLQMKSMMSSNLGEELEVFYSVYDSREMRPISERFFVRLNKQGLPKSPEKTERQCTLFVDLGSSDLRKDVYVVAHIFRIGRMVAGEKKSVSNTQYKRPYGCAVISVADLLTADFKDDHLLKIYSCNAESEWYQIHDSIIRKVSSRYSHIGSNTGLNVSLQLLHGDMEQIRKDYMRLFTRNVSITKRLGFSDIIIPGEIRNDLYVTLERGEFEKGGKSVARNVEVTVYLLGGDGQLLKGLVCCGSGEPGVDEHRSFVLYHSNSPRWAEQIKLPIPLEMFHGTHLRFELRHCSTKEKGEKKLFGFSFVPLMQDDGRPLPDGTHELIVHKCEETADLQDPARYLKLPFSKASLQPGNNQTIKNSKESFWIQSSLCSTKLTQNGDMLDLLKWRVHPERIIDCLSKLKDIDGTEIVKFLHDTLDTLFGILDESPQRYGLKVFDCLVHVINLLQDSKFQLFKPVMDNYIENHFAGALSYRDLIRVLKWYVDRIIDLFDLICLQASEYLFKYIVQSRRLYAAATGGQNEEEFRCSVHELFKSIHLFLSHESKGISPITHTQAVFLRSFPTVCCELLKIFSMREVANLARDTLSSLPALTHTDCPLQAVKLQCMAKTVESPLYVNPESRCVLLPVVLRLLHTHLQEQRELVLCANILTSMLTLNTPVTVSLKMCVFQGEFVACLLTLLQQLKDKEYQQLLSRFPTKEELTSFLLQLFTVFRILIRPDMFPKDWTVMRLVANNVIITTILYLSDTLRNNFLNEKFDFKVWESYFYLCIIFINQPCLQLEMFPPSKRKKVLEKYGDMRVMIGCEIFSMWQHLGDYKLNLIPTLIGPFMEVTLVPQLDLRNVLIPIFHDMMDCEQRRSGNFKQVEAKLIDKLDGLMSEGKGDETYRELFNNILLKKIERETWRESGVSHIATVTRLMERLLDYRDCMKIGEVDGKTMGCTVNLLNFYKTELNKEEMYIRYIHKLYELHLKAQNYTEASYTLLLYDELLEWTERPLREFLTYPMQSEWQRKECLHLTIIHNFDRGKCWENCIILCRELANQYEAYYDYRNLSKMRMMEASFYDKIMNQQRLEPEFFRVGFYGKKFPFFLRLIILAQYFTDIAVFYRLWLIQFKCYAVIQHHVL
;
A
#
# COMPACT_ATOMS: atom_id res chain seq x y z
N HIS A 1 21.43 35.61 19.79
CA HIS A 1 20.10 35.13 20.19
C HIS A 1 20.21 33.69 20.66
N LEU A 2 19.92 33.45 21.94
CA LEU A 2 19.78 32.09 22.50
C LEU A 2 18.30 31.68 22.39
N LYS A 3 18.05 30.49 21.87
CA LYS A 3 16.71 29.88 21.85
C LYS A 3 16.56 28.96 23.06
N ASN A 4 15.34 28.79 23.55
CA ASN A 4 15.06 27.90 24.67
C ASN A 4 15.41 26.44 24.29
N ALA A 5 16.10 25.76 25.20
CA ALA A 5 16.50 24.37 25.05
C ALA A 5 16.54 23.69 26.42
N HIS A 6 16.26 22.39 26.44
CA HIS A 6 16.43 21.50 27.57
C HIS A 6 17.77 20.76 27.46
N VAL A 7 18.49 20.61 28.57
CA VAL A 7 19.75 19.85 28.61
C VAL A 7 19.47 18.47 29.22
N LYS A 8 19.61 17.40 28.44
CA LYS A 8 19.66 16.00 28.92
C LYS A 8 21.13 15.60 29.12
N ASN A 9 21.39 14.72 30.10
CA ASN A 9 22.71 14.21 30.50
C ASN A 9 23.68 15.28 31.07
N LYS A 10 23.62 15.53 32.38
CA LYS A 10 24.61 16.34 33.11
C LYS A 10 25.90 15.55 33.39
N GLY A 11 26.54 15.04 32.34
CA GLY A 11 27.80 14.28 32.38
C GLY A 11 28.85 14.86 31.42
N GLN A 12 29.86 14.07 31.02
CA GLN A 12 30.91 14.50 30.06
C GLN A 12 30.38 14.89 28.66
N PHE A 13 29.13 14.53 28.34
CA PHE A 13 28.44 14.90 27.10
C PHE A 13 27.08 15.51 27.42
N GLU A 14 26.98 16.84 27.38
CA GLU A 14 25.72 17.56 27.53
C GLU A 14 24.96 17.56 26.20
N THR A 15 23.72 17.07 26.19
CA THR A 15 22.87 17.08 24.99
C THR A 15 21.84 18.20 25.11
N VAL A 16 21.98 19.22 24.26
CA VAL A 16 21.09 20.38 24.21
C VAL A 16 19.96 20.12 23.21
N ILE A 17 18.73 19.97 23.71
CA ILE A 17 17.52 19.69 22.94
C ILE A 17 16.69 20.96 22.85
N PRO A 18 16.46 21.55 21.66
CA PRO A 18 15.60 22.73 21.51
C PRO A 18 14.18 22.47 22.06
N THR A 19 13.53 23.47 22.65
CA THR A 19 12.10 23.38 23.04
C THR A 19 11.15 23.51 21.84
N GLU A 20 11.70 23.69 20.64
CA GLU A 20 10.92 23.74 19.39
C GLU A 20 10.35 22.35 19.07
N ASP A 21 9.23 22.32 18.36
CA ASP A 21 8.60 21.08 17.91
C ASP A 21 9.60 20.21 17.14
N SER A 22 9.62 18.90 17.43
CA SER A 22 10.58 17.96 16.83
C SER A 22 10.52 17.98 15.30
N VAL A 23 9.33 18.18 14.71
CA VAL A 23 9.15 18.27 13.26
C VAL A 23 9.92 19.46 12.67
N ILE A 24 10.03 20.58 13.40
CA ILE A 24 10.76 21.77 12.94
C ILE A 24 12.26 21.54 12.94
N THR A 25 12.76 20.87 13.98
CA THR A 25 14.17 20.48 14.05
C THR A 25 14.51 19.54 12.89
N GLU A 26 13.63 18.57 12.61
CA GLU A 26 13.78 17.62 11.52
C GLU A 26 13.82 18.31 10.14
N ILE A 27 12.83 19.15 9.82
CA ILE A 27 12.80 19.92 8.56
C ILE A 27 14.14 20.62 8.33
N THR A 28 14.66 21.25 9.38
CA THR A 28 15.91 22.03 9.29
C THR A 28 17.11 21.13 8.96
N MET A 29 17.16 19.92 9.50
CA MET A 29 18.21 18.95 9.21
C MET A 29 18.06 18.38 7.79
N THR A 30 16.85 17.94 7.45
CA THR A 30 16.56 17.30 6.15
C THR A 30 16.81 18.26 4.99
N LEU A 31 16.39 19.53 5.10
CA LEU A 31 16.63 20.52 4.04
C LEU A 31 18.11 20.87 3.86
N ARG A 32 18.94 20.77 4.91
CA ARG A 32 20.40 20.95 4.78
C ARG A 32 21.01 19.81 3.98
N ASP A 33 20.60 18.58 4.27
CA ASP A 33 21.08 17.38 3.59
C ASP A 33 20.61 17.37 2.13
N TRP A 34 19.30 17.60 1.90
CA TRP A 34 18.73 17.74 0.56
C TRP A 34 19.37 18.87 -0.22
N GLY A 35 19.64 20.02 0.42
CA GLY A 35 20.30 21.15 -0.25
C GLY A 35 21.70 20.83 -0.76
N SER A 36 22.45 19.97 -0.07
CA SER A 36 23.75 19.47 -0.55
C SER A 36 23.59 18.54 -1.74
N MET A 37 22.65 17.59 -1.66
CA MET A 37 22.40 16.62 -2.75
C MET A 37 21.79 17.29 -3.99
N TRP A 38 20.90 18.26 -3.79
CA TRP A 38 20.29 19.06 -4.85
C TRP A 38 21.36 19.82 -5.66
N LYS A 39 22.36 20.40 -4.99
CA LYS A 39 23.53 21.00 -5.65
C LYS A 39 24.37 19.98 -6.43
N GLN A 40 24.55 18.78 -5.90
CA GLN A 40 25.26 17.70 -6.62
C GLN A 40 24.48 17.24 -7.86
N HIS A 41 23.15 17.10 -7.78
CA HIS A 41 22.30 16.74 -8.91
C HIS A 41 22.38 17.78 -10.04
N TYR A 42 22.52 19.06 -9.71
CA TYR A 42 22.77 20.10 -10.71
C TYR A 42 24.11 19.91 -11.44
N MET A 43 25.14 19.40 -10.75
CA MET A 43 26.49 19.26 -11.31
C MET A 43 26.71 17.97 -12.11
N VAL A 44 26.02 16.87 -11.78
CA VAL A 44 26.47 15.51 -12.18
C VAL A 44 25.74 14.90 -13.38
N ASN A 45 24.50 15.28 -13.76
CA ASN A 45 23.89 14.74 -15.00
C ASN A 45 22.60 15.44 -15.48
N ILE A 46 22.49 15.67 -16.79
CA ILE A 46 21.30 16.22 -17.49
C ILE A 46 20.07 15.28 -17.39
N THR A 47 20.27 13.98 -17.15
CA THR A 47 19.22 12.94 -17.12
C THR A 47 18.30 12.97 -15.90
N HIS A 48 18.58 13.75 -14.86
CA HIS A 48 17.74 13.89 -13.66
C HIS A 48 17.13 15.29 -13.46
N TRP A 49 17.03 16.09 -14.53
CA TRP A 49 16.52 17.46 -14.49
C TRP A 49 15.12 17.57 -13.86
N ASP A 50 14.24 16.59 -14.11
CA ASP A 50 12.90 16.56 -13.54
C ASP A 50 12.88 16.36 -12.02
N LEU A 51 13.85 15.65 -11.46
CA LEU A 51 13.95 15.45 -10.01
C LEU A 51 14.45 16.73 -9.33
N PHE A 52 15.38 17.45 -9.97
CA PHE A 52 15.90 18.73 -9.46
C PHE A 52 14.80 19.77 -9.25
N HIS A 53 13.91 19.96 -10.23
CA HIS A 53 12.80 20.92 -10.14
C HIS A 53 11.73 20.47 -9.14
N ARG A 54 11.35 19.19 -9.17
CA ARG A 54 10.37 18.65 -8.21
C ARG A 54 10.85 18.77 -6.78
N LEU A 55 12.13 18.45 -6.51
CA LEU A 55 12.72 18.60 -5.19
C LEU A 55 12.75 20.07 -4.74
N TRP A 56 13.07 21.00 -5.64
CA TRP A 56 13.04 22.45 -5.35
C TRP A 56 11.64 22.93 -4.93
N HIS A 57 10.60 22.52 -5.66
CA HIS A 57 9.21 22.85 -5.30
C HIS A 57 8.83 22.31 -3.91
N VAL A 58 9.16 21.05 -3.62
CA VAL A 58 8.86 20.43 -2.32
C VAL A 58 9.66 21.08 -1.19
N MET A 59 10.93 21.46 -1.42
CA MET A 59 11.75 22.17 -0.44
C MET A 59 11.12 23.53 -0.06
N ASN A 60 10.61 24.28 -1.04
CA ASN A 60 9.93 25.55 -0.78
C ASN A 60 8.59 25.37 -0.06
N GLU A 61 7.79 24.38 -0.47
CA GLU A 61 6.54 24.01 0.20
C GLU A 61 6.79 23.68 1.68
N ILE A 62 7.81 22.86 1.99
CA ILE A 62 8.17 22.52 3.37
C ILE A 62 8.65 23.76 4.15
N LEU A 63 9.37 24.69 3.52
CA LEU A 63 9.79 25.95 4.17
C LEU A 63 8.59 26.85 4.52
N GLU A 64 7.59 26.93 3.65
CA GLU A 64 6.34 27.66 3.91
C GLU A 64 5.55 27.01 5.05
N LEU A 65 5.41 25.69 5.04
CA LEU A 65 4.74 24.94 6.12
C LEU A 65 5.47 25.10 7.46
N ARG A 66 6.81 25.08 7.44
CA ARG A 66 7.65 25.36 8.63
C ARG A 66 7.35 26.75 9.20
N GLN A 67 7.16 27.76 8.35
CA GLN A 67 6.80 29.10 8.80
C GLN A 67 5.42 29.11 9.47
N GLN A 68 4.43 28.39 8.94
CA GLN A 68 3.08 28.30 9.53
C GLN A 68 3.11 27.67 10.93
N VAL A 69 3.88 26.60 11.12
CA VAL A 69 4.03 25.95 12.44
C VAL A 69 4.71 26.88 13.45
N LEU A 70 5.72 27.65 13.04
CA LEU A 70 6.44 28.59 13.91
C LEU A 70 5.61 29.81 14.35
N VAL A 71 4.56 30.18 13.59
CA VAL A 71 3.68 31.31 13.91
C VAL A 71 2.76 31.01 15.10
N GLY A 72 2.52 29.74 15.45
CA GLY A 72 1.91 29.33 16.73
C GLY A 72 0.42 29.65 16.93
N HIS A 73 -0.29 30.18 15.93
CA HIS A 73 -1.72 30.53 16.00
C HIS A 73 -2.67 29.43 15.48
N LEU A 74 -2.22 28.17 15.43
CA LEU A 74 -2.98 27.07 14.86
C LEU A 74 -3.74 26.30 15.94
N THR A 75 -4.96 25.86 15.63
CA THR A 75 -5.69 24.88 16.48
C THR A 75 -4.96 23.54 16.46
N HIS A 76 -5.18 22.70 17.48
CA HIS A 76 -4.55 21.37 17.59
C HIS A 76 -4.78 20.51 16.32
N ASP A 77 -6.02 20.51 15.81
CA ASP A 77 -6.39 19.77 14.59
C ASP A 77 -5.64 20.30 13.36
N ARG A 78 -5.54 21.63 13.20
CA ARG A 78 -4.79 22.21 12.08
C ARG A 78 -3.29 21.96 12.17
N LEU A 79 -2.74 21.97 13.38
CA LEU A 79 -1.34 21.60 13.59
C LEU A 79 -1.08 20.14 13.22
N SER A 80 -2.01 19.24 13.55
CA SER A 80 -1.94 17.82 13.17
C SER A 80 -1.96 17.63 11.65
N ASP A 81 -2.87 18.28 10.93
CA ASP A 81 -2.94 18.23 9.46
C ASP A 81 -1.63 18.70 8.81
N ILE A 82 -1.11 19.84 9.29
CA ILE A 82 0.13 20.43 8.77
C ILE A 82 1.33 19.51 9.04
N LYS A 83 1.42 18.92 10.25
CA LYS A 83 2.47 17.96 10.59
C LYS A 83 2.41 16.72 9.70
N GLN A 84 1.23 16.17 9.49
CA GLN A 84 1.04 15.02 8.59
C GLN A 84 1.53 15.34 7.19
N HIS A 85 1.15 16.50 6.64
CA HIS A 85 1.56 16.95 5.32
C HIS A 85 3.09 17.16 5.22
N ILE A 86 3.70 17.80 6.21
CA ILE A 86 5.16 17.95 6.29
C ILE A 86 5.85 16.59 6.28
N THR A 87 5.43 15.66 7.14
CA THR A 87 6.07 14.34 7.25
C THR A 87 5.95 13.54 5.96
N ALA A 88 4.80 13.59 5.27
CA ALA A 88 4.62 12.92 3.99
C ALA A 88 5.56 13.48 2.90
N ARG A 89 5.77 14.80 2.87
CA ARG A 89 6.70 15.43 1.93
C ARG A 89 8.16 15.12 2.24
N LEU A 90 8.56 15.11 3.52
CA LEU A 90 9.89 14.71 3.96
C LEU A 90 10.18 13.25 3.59
N ASP A 91 9.24 12.33 3.85
CA ASP A 91 9.43 10.92 3.55
C ASP A 91 9.50 10.68 2.02
N TRP A 92 8.68 11.39 1.24
CA TRP A 92 8.74 11.36 -0.22
C TRP A 92 10.11 11.80 -0.75
N GLY A 93 10.64 12.94 -0.30
CA GLY A 93 11.91 13.44 -0.83
C GLY A 93 13.10 12.61 -0.36
N ASN A 94 13.05 12.03 0.85
CA ASN A 94 14.04 11.05 1.29
C ASN A 94 14.03 9.82 0.37
N GLU A 95 12.85 9.31 0.00
CA GLU A 95 12.72 8.19 -0.94
C GLU A 95 13.33 8.54 -2.31
N GLN A 96 13.00 9.70 -2.88
CA GLN A 96 13.53 10.10 -4.21
C GLN A 96 15.04 10.28 -4.22
N LEU A 97 15.62 10.69 -3.10
CA LEU A 97 17.06 10.88 -2.93
C LEU A 97 17.78 9.59 -2.48
N GLY A 98 17.06 8.49 -2.26
CA GLY A 98 17.64 7.24 -1.75
C GLY A 98 18.21 7.37 -0.33
N LEU A 99 17.62 8.26 0.48
CA LEU A 99 17.98 8.50 1.88
C LEU A 99 17.25 7.53 2.83
N ASP A 100 17.62 7.58 4.11
CA ASP A 100 17.09 6.69 5.13
C ASP A 100 15.59 6.92 5.39
N LEU A 101 14.89 5.82 5.67
CA LEU A 101 13.55 5.86 6.20
C LEU A 101 13.58 6.30 7.67
N VAL A 102 12.72 7.27 8.02
CA VAL A 102 12.62 7.82 9.38
C VAL A 102 11.41 7.19 10.08
N PRO A 103 11.59 6.36 11.13
CA PRO A 103 10.47 5.82 11.91
C PRO A 103 9.78 6.92 12.71
N ARG A 104 8.43 6.98 12.65
CA ARG A 104 7.63 8.04 13.31
C ARG A 104 6.56 7.49 14.25
N ARG A 105 6.28 8.25 15.31
CA ARG A 105 5.11 8.09 16.20
C ARG A 105 4.49 9.48 16.39
N ASP A 106 3.19 9.61 16.14
CA ASP A 106 2.47 10.90 16.24
C ASP A 106 3.20 12.03 15.50
N PHE A 107 3.65 11.75 14.26
CA PHE A 107 4.45 12.61 13.38
C PHE A 107 5.92 12.86 13.80
N GLY A 108 6.26 12.67 15.07
CA GLY A 108 7.63 12.84 15.58
C GLY A 108 8.55 11.68 15.21
N MET A 109 9.81 11.97 14.91
CA MET A 109 10.86 10.95 14.77
C MET A 109 11.05 10.22 16.10
N VAL A 110 11.06 8.89 16.07
CA VAL A 110 11.21 8.07 17.28
C VAL A 110 12.69 7.87 17.59
N ASP A 111 13.06 8.00 18.87
CA ASP A 111 14.36 7.56 19.35
C ASP A 111 14.36 6.02 19.54
N PRO A 112 15.24 5.28 18.86
CA PRO A 112 15.34 3.82 19.02
C PRO A 112 15.60 3.33 20.45
N ASP A 113 16.09 4.19 21.36
CA ASP A 113 16.37 3.80 22.74
C ASP A 113 15.12 3.89 23.64
N GLU A 114 14.10 4.63 23.20
CA GLU A 114 12.84 4.81 23.94
C GLU A 114 11.76 3.77 23.54
N ILE A 115 12.02 2.95 22.51
CA ILE A 115 11.10 1.90 22.03
C ILE A 115 11.78 0.53 21.93
N SER A 116 10.98 -0.54 21.92
CA SER A 116 11.51 -1.90 21.71
C SER A 116 11.94 -2.10 20.24
N ILE A 117 12.91 -2.99 20.01
CA ILE A 117 13.35 -3.34 18.64
C ILE A 117 12.20 -3.96 17.83
N THR A 118 11.30 -4.72 18.47
CA THR A 118 10.07 -5.23 17.86
C THR A 118 9.10 -4.13 17.42
N GLU A 119 8.96 -3.06 18.21
CA GLU A 119 8.14 -1.90 17.85
C GLU A 119 8.78 -1.10 16.72
N LEU A 120 10.10 -0.90 16.78
CA LEU A 120 10.87 -0.25 15.71
C LEU A 120 10.70 -1.01 14.40
N TYR A 121 10.85 -2.34 14.41
CA TYR A 121 10.64 -3.18 13.24
C TYR A 121 9.24 -3.02 12.65
N ARG A 122 8.19 -3.01 13.50
CA ARG A 122 6.80 -2.80 13.07
C ARG A 122 6.56 -1.41 12.50
N LEU A 123 7.12 -0.36 13.13
CA LEU A 123 7.00 1.01 12.63
C LEU A 123 7.65 1.14 11.25
N VAL A 124 8.87 0.65 11.09
CA VAL A 124 9.60 0.74 9.81
C VAL A 124 8.94 -0.14 8.73
N GLY A 125 8.45 -1.33 9.10
CA GLY A 125 7.66 -2.21 8.22
C GLY A 125 6.32 -1.60 7.77
N SER A 126 5.58 -0.96 8.69
CA SER A 126 4.33 -0.27 8.38
C SER A 126 4.57 0.94 7.48
N HIS A 127 5.62 1.73 7.74
CA HIS A 127 5.95 2.93 6.95
C HIS A 127 6.42 2.55 5.53
N THR A 128 7.20 1.49 5.38
CA THR A 128 7.54 0.95 4.05
C THR A 128 6.31 0.46 3.30
N PHE A 129 5.36 -0.19 3.98
CA PHE A 129 4.08 -0.61 3.38
C PHE A 129 3.24 0.59 2.93
N THR A 130 3.14 1.66 3.73
CA THR A 130 2.42 2.88 3.32
C THR A 130 3.11 3.59 2.15
N LEU A 131 4.44 3.68 2.13
CA LEU A 131 5.21 4.26 1.02
C LEU A 131 5.11 3.41 -0.27
N THR A 132 5.14 2.08 -0.17
CA THR A 132 4.90 1.20 -1.32
C THR A 132 3.45 1.21 -1.80
N ARG A 133 2.48 1.50 -0.93
CA ARG A 133 1.09 1.76 -1.33
C ARG A 133 0.96 3.08 -2.08
N HIS A 134 1.75 4.10 -1.74
CA HIS A 134 1.87 5.32 -2.56
C HIS A 134 2.50 5.06 -3.95
N ARG A 135 3.32 4.01 -4.12
CA ARG A 135 3.81 3.56 -5.45
C ARG A 135 2.74 2.92 -6.32
N ARG A 136 1.69 2.32 -5.72
CA ARG A 136 0.52 1.82 -6.46
C ARG A 136 -0.55 2.89 -6.49
N ARG A 137 -0.52 3.74 -7.52
CA ARG A 137 -1.74 4.43 -7.94
C ARG A 137 -2.80 3.36 -8.21
N GLU A 138 -3.94 3.51 -7.54
CA GLU A 138 -5.17 2.70 -7.63
C GLU A 138 -5.23 1.36 -6.87
N ALA A 139 -5.77 1.44 -5.66
CA ALA A 139 -6.92 0.64 -5.26
C ALA A 139 -7.64 1.37 -4.10
N PRO A 140 -8.91 1.79 -4.24
CA PRO A 140 -9.70 2.18 -3.07
C PRO A 140 -10.37 0.93 -2.48
N PRO A 141 -10.08 0.53 -1.23
CA PRO A 141 -11.01 -0.28 -0.46
C PRO A 141 -11.55 0.54 0.70
N GLN A 142 -12.64 1.26 0.45
CA GLN A 142 -13.70 1.57 1.39
C GLN A 142 -14.87 2.11 0.55
N ALA A 143 -16.08 1.59 0.77
CA ALA A 143 -17.28 2.10 0.12
C ALA A 143 -17.37 3.61 0.38
N SER A 144 -17.08 4.42 -0.63
CA SER A 144 -17.16 5.87 -0.54
C SER A 144 -18.52 6.28 -1.05
N MET A 145 -19.28 7.01 -0.23
CA MET A 145 -20.43 7.73 -0.76
C MET A 145 -19.92 8.79 -1.73
N HIS A 146 -20.58 8.89 -2.87
CA HIS A 146 -20.25 9.82 -3.92
C HIS A 146 -21.36 10.87 -4.06
N HIS A 147 -20.97 12.09 -4.38
CA HIS A 147 -21.90 13.19 -4.58
C HIS A 147 -21.52 13.98 -5.84
N LEU A 148 -22.51 14.37 -6.64
CA LEU A 148 -22.28 15.14 -7.87
C LEU A 148 -22.85 16.55 -7.71
N PHE A 149 -21.99 17.55 -7.68
CA PHE A 149 -22.37 18.95 -7.69
C PHE A 149 -22.64 19.43 -9.11
N LEU A 150 -23.77 20.10 -9.32
CA LEU A 150 -24.17 20.70 -10.60
C LEU A 150 -24.60 22.14 -10.37
N GLN A 151 -24.02 23.08 -11.12
CA GLN A 151 -24.45 24.48 -11.15
C GLN A 151 -24.80 24.91 -12.57
N MET A 152 -26.03 25.39 -12.77
CA MET A 152 -26.50 25.99 -14.01
C MET A 152 -26.12 27.48 -14.04
N LYS A 153 -25.37 27.90 -15.06
CA LYS A 153 -24.96 29.31 -15.23
C LYS A 153 -25.91 30.08 -16.15
N SER A 154 -26.07 29.60 -17.38
CA SER A 154 -26.87 30.29 -18.41
C SER A 154 -27.15 29.37 -19.60
N MET A 155 -28.19 29.67 -20.36
CA MET A 155 -28.44 29.06 -21.67
C MET A 155 -28.11 30.08 -22.76
N MET A 156 -27.16 29.74 -23.64
CA MET A 156 -26.78 30.57 -24.78
C MET A 156 -27.74 30.28 -25.93
N SER A 157 -28.54 31.25 -26.38
CA SER A 157 -29.37 31.14 -27.59
C SER A 157 -29.82 32.53 -28.05
N SER A 158 -29.78 32.79 -29.36
CA SER A 158 -30.07 34.12 -29.94
C SER A 158 -31.57 34.45 -30.04
N ASN A 159 -32.48 33.47 -29.92
CA ASN A 159 -33.92 33.63 -30.21
C ASN A 159 -34.83 32.85 -29.21
N LEU A 160 -34.74 33.12 -27.90
CA LEU A 160 -35.57 32.43 -26.90
C LEU A 160 -37.01 32.93 -26.81
N GLY A 161 -37.23 34.22 -26.54
CA GLY A 161 -38.56 34.88 -26.57
C GLY A 161 -39.62 34.40 -25.56
N GLU A 162 -39.48 33.19 -25.01
CA GLU A 162 -40.37 32.49 -24.07
C GLU A 162 -39.60 32.13 -22.78
N GLU A 163 -40.32 31.93 -21.67
CA GLU A 163 -39.71 31.41 -20.42
C GLU A 163 -39.43 29.91 -20.56
N LEU A 164 -38.39 29.40 -19.88
CA LEU A 164 -38.02 27.98 -19.95
C LEU A 164 -37.99 27.32 -18.56
N GLU A 165 -38.31 26.04 -18.54
CA GLU A 165 -38.11 25.14 -17.39
C GLU A 165 -37.07 24.08 -17.76
N VAL A 166 -36.01 23.97 -16.96
CA VAL A 166 -34.94 22.99 -17.15
C VAL A 166 -34.93 22.00 -15.99
N PHE A 167 -34.96 20.72 -16.31
CA PHE A 167 -34.92 19.64 -15.33
C PHE A 167 -33.69 18.76 -15.54
N TYR A 168 -32.83 18.67 -14.53
CA TYR A 168 -31.64 17.81 -14.52
C TYR A 168 -31.88 16.53 -13.72
N SER A 169 -31.40 15.40 -14.19
CA SER A 169 -31.43 14.12 -13.46
C SER A 169 -30.23 13.25 -13.84
N VAL A 170 -29.82 12.37 -12.94
CA VAL A 170 -28.84 11.32 -13.21
C VAL A 170 -29.58 10.10 -13.73
N TYR A 171 -29.14 9.53 -14.84
CA TYR A 171 -29.86 8.51 -15.60
C TYR A 171 -28.96 7.30 -15.92
N ASP A 172 -29.47 6.10 -15.67
CA ASP A 172 -28.81 4.85 -16.04
C ASP A 172 -29.34 4.34 -17.38
N SER A 173 -28.49 4.32 -18.40
CA SER A 173 -28.85 3.87 -19.75
C SER A 173 -28.93 2.35 -19.91
N ARG A 174 -28.37 1.58 -18.96
CA ARG A 174 -28.48 0.11 -18.92
C ARG A 174 -29.83 -0.32 -18.36
N GLU A 175 -30.24 0.30 -17.25
CA GLU A 175 -31.53 0.04 -16.59
C GLU A 175 -32.69 0.86 -17.19
N MET A 176 -32.39 1.79 -18.11
CA MET A 176 -33.36 2.64 -18.80
C MET A 176 -34.24 3.46 -17.83
N ARG A 177 -33.65 3.95 -16.74
CA ARG A 177 -34.36 4.66 -15.67
C ARG A 177 -33.50 5.73 -14.99
N PRO A 178 -34.12 6.79 -14.46
CA PRO A 178 -33.41 7.76 -13.62
C PRO A 178 -32.92 7.11 -12.31
N ILE A 179 -31.72 7.47 -11.88
CA ILE A 179 -31.13 7.12 -10.58
C ILE A 179 -31.47 8.18 -9.54
N SER A 180 -31.66 9.44 -9.92
CA SER A 180 -31.91 10.54 -8.98
C SER A 180 -33.22 11.27 -9.23
N GLU A 181 -33.67 12.01 -8.21
CA GLU A 181 -34.74 13.00 -8.36
C GLU A 181 -34.36 14.07 -9.41
N ARG A 182 -35.35 14.84 -9.87
CA ARG A 182 -35.12 15.94 -10.79
C ARG A 182 -34.72 17.20 -10.05
N PHE A 183 -33.71 17.92 -10.52
CA PHE A 183 -33.41 19.29 -10.13
C PHE A 183 -34.03 20.27 -11.12
N PHE A 184 -34.83 21.20 -10.62
CA PHE A 184 -35.66 22.12 -11.40
C PHE A 184 -35.12 23.55 -11.35
N VAL A 185 -34.85 24.12 -12.52
CA VAL A 185 -34.42 25.52 -12.70
C VAL A 185 -35.36 26.25 -13.65
N ARG A 186 -35.85 27.43 -13.26
CA ARG A 186 -36.62 28.34 -14.12
C ARG A 186 -35.72 29.38 -14.76
N LEU A 187 -35.76 29.50 -16.09
CA LEU A 187 -35.04 30.51 -16.86
C LEU A 187 -35.99 31.58 -17.40
N ASN A 188 -35.52 32.82 -17.42
CA ASN A 188 -36.21 33.94 -18.03
C ASN A 188 -36.09 33.90 -19.57
N LYS A 189 -36.72 34.86 -20.26
CA LYS A 189 -36.72 34.98 -21.72
C LYS A 189 -35.33 35.24 -22.34
N GLN A 190 -34.32 35.51 -21.53
CA GLN A 190 -32.92 35.73 -21.93
C GLN A 190 -32.04 34.48 -21.67
N GLY A 191 -32.61 33.37 -21.19
CA GLY A 191 -31.86 32.15 -20.88
C GLY A 191 -31.08 32.21 -19.57
N LEU A 192 -31.34 33.21 -18.72
CA LEU A 192 -30.72 33.35 -17.39
C LEU A 192 -31.67 32.84 -16.29
N PRO A 193 -31.15 32.29 -15.18
CA PRO A 193 -32.01 31.88 -14.06
C PRO A 193 -32.87 33.04 -13.54
N LYS A 194 -34.17 32.78 -13.32
CA LYS A 194 -35.18 33.81 -12.98
C LYS A 194 -34.96 34.48 -11.62
N SER A 195 -34.26 33.81 -10.69
CA SER A 195 -33.96 34.32 -9.35
C SER A 195 -32.48 34.15 -9.03
N PRO A 196 -31.59 35.00 -9.60
CA PRO A 196 -30.16 34.80 -9.48
C PRO A 196 -29.58 35.04 -8.09
N GLU A 197 -30.32 35.73 -7.22
CA GLU A 197 -29.92 35.99 -5.84
C GLU A 197 -30.09 34.77 -4.93
N LYS A 198 -30.86 33.76 -5.36
CA LYS A 198 -31.09 32.50 -4.64
C LYS A 198 -30.22 31.40 -5.22
N THR A 199 -29.01 31.25 -4.68
CA THR A 199 -28.00 30.33 -5.23
C THR A 199 -28.48 28.87 -5.20
N GLU A 200 -29.31 28.50 -4.23
CA GLU A 200 -29.93 27.17 -4.09
C GLU A 200 -30.87 26.81 -5.24
N ARG A 201 -31.31 27.79 -6.04
CA ARG A 201 -32.16 27.58 -7.23
C ARG A 201 -31.36 27.45 -8.53
N GLN A 202 -30.04 27.58 -8.44
CA GLN A 202 -29.13 27.51 -9.57
C GLN A 202 -28.14 26.35 -9.46
N CYS A 203 -27.94 25.80 -8.27
CA CYS A 203 -27.06 24.68 -8.05
C CYS A 203 -27.69 23.62 -7.15
N THR A 204 -27.29 22.37 -7.38
CA THR A 204 -27.71 21.22 -6.59
C THR A 204 -26.54 20.28 -6.33
N LEU A 205 -26.65 19.53 -5.24
CA LEU A 205 -25.82 18.38 -4.95
C LEU A 205 -26.69 17.12 -5.08
N PHE A 206 -26.36 16.28 -6.06
CA PHE A 206 -26.90 14.93 -6.12
C PHE A 206 -26.20 14.08 -5.07
N VAL A 207 -26.98 13.52 -4.14
CA VAL A 207 -26.46 12.81 -2.96
C VAL A 207 -26.75 11.31 -3.02
N ASP A 208 -26.06 10.57 -2.16
CA ASP A 208 -26.30 9.14 -1.91
C ASP A 208 -26.01 8.23 -3.11
N LEU A 209 -25.09 8.65 -3.99
CA LEU A 209 -24.67 7.85 -5.15
C LEU A 209 -23.66 6.79 -4.71
N GLY A 210 -23.98 5.52 -4.99
CA GLY A 210 -23.07 4.40 -4.75
C GLY A 210 -22.00 4.28 -5.83
N SER A 211 -20.98 3.46 -5.61
CA SER A 211 -19.94 3.24 -6.64
C SER A 211 -20.49 2.55 -7.89
N SER A 212 -21.61 1.82 -7.79
CA SER A 212 -22.36 1.29 -8.94
C SER A 212 -22.99 2.38 -9.81
N ASP A 213 -23.18 3.57 -9.26
CA ASP A 213 -23.89 4.68 -9.90
C ASP A 213 -22.91 5.63 -10.63
N LEU A 214 -21.59 5.35 -10.59
CA LEU A 214 -20.53 6.08 -11.29
C LEU A 214 -19.92 5.29 -12.46
N ARG A 215 -20.76 4.53 -13.18
CA ARG A 215 -20.34 3.72 -14.34
C ARG A 215 -20.36 4.54 -15.64
N LYS A 216 -19.72 4.00 -16.69
CA LYS A 216 -19.74 4.58 -18.05
C LYS A 216 -21.14 4.72 -18.66
N ASP A 217 -22.08 3.91 -18.20
CA ASP A 217 -23.47 3.89 -18.71
C ASP A 217 -24.38 4.91 -18.00
N VAL A 218 -23.82 5.73 -17.10
CA VAL A 218 -24.55 6.75 -16.33
C VAL A 218 -24.33 8.14 -16.91
N TYR A 219 -25.42 8.89 -17.08
CA TYR A 219 -25.43 10.20 -17.73
C TYR A 219 -26.18 11.23 -16.89
N VAL A 220 -25.75 12.48 -16.94
CA VAL A 220 -26.57 13.63 -16.51
C VAL A 220 -27.41 14.07 -17.71
N VAL A 221 -28.73 14.09 -17.52
CA VAL A 221 -29.71 14.43 -18.56
C VAL A 221 -30.41 15.73 -18.19
N ALA A 222 -30.50 16.67 -19.13
CA ALA A 222 -31.20 17.94 -18.97
C ALA A 222 -32.39 18.02 -19.96
N HIS A 223 -33.62 18.00 -19.44
CA HIS A 223 -34.83 18.21 -20.23
C HIS A 223 -35.29 19.66 -20.16
N ILE A 224 -35.50 20.30 -21.31
CA ILE A 224 -35.85 21.71 -21.43
C ILE A 224 -37.26 21.84 -22.01
N PHE A 225 -38.11 22.57 -21.32
CA PHE A 225 -39.47 22.89 -21.74
C PHE A 225 -39.63 24.40 -21.91
N ARG A 226 -40.41 24.81 -22.90
CA ARG A 226 -40.80 26.20 -23.15
C ARG A 226 -42.21 26.47 -22.65
N ILE A 227 -42.42 27.64 -22.04
CA ILE A 227 -43.72 28.12 -21.57
C ILE A 227 -44.21 29.19 -22.53
N GLY A 228 -45.26 28.88 -23.30
CA GLY A 228 -45.75 29.77 -24.34
C GLY A 228 -47.08 29.36 -24.95
N ARG A 229 -47.40 29.88 -26.14
CA ARG A 229 -48.63 29.55 -26.90
C ARG A 229 -48.57 28.13 -27.46
N MET A 230 -49.69 27.51 -27.88
CA MET A 230 -49.63 26.13 -28.40
C MET A 230 -48.87 26.01 -29.74
N VAL A 231 -49.02 26.99 -30.63
CA VAL A 231 -48.31 27.10 -31.92
C VAL A 231 -47.41 28.34 -31.91
N ALA A 232 -46.15 28.21 -32.30
CA ALA A 232 -45.20 29.32 -32.37
C ALA A 232 -45.50 30.20 -33.62
N GLY A 233 -45.63 31.52 -33.45
CA GLY A 233 -45.86 32.47 -34.54
C GLY A 233 -45.29 33.85 -34.22
N GLU A 234 -44.85 34.59 -35.25
CA GLU A 234 -44.00 35.80 -35.14
C GLU A 234 -44.71 37.11 -34.71
N LYS A 235 -45.96 37.10 -34.24
CA LYS A 235 -46.67 38.35 -33.87
C LYS A 235 -46.81 38.59 -32.36
N LYS A 236 -46.29 39.75 -31.92
CA LYS A 236 -46.30 40.29 -30.55
C LYS A 236 -47.71 40.72 -30.09
N SER A 237 -48.57 39.78 -29.68
CA SER A 237 -49.68 40.10 -28.77
C SER A 237 -49.61 39.25 -27.50
N VAL A 238 -50.01 39.79 -26.36
CA VAL A 238 -49.95 39.09 -25.06
C VAL A 238 -51.17 38.16 -24.98
N SER A 239 -50.94 36.84 -25.03
CA SER A 239 -51.97 35.82 -24.74
C SER A 239 -51.91 35.50 -23.24
N ASN A 240 -53.07 35.45 -22.56
CA ASN A 240 -53.16 35.09 -21.14
C ASN A 240 -53.02 33.57 -20.89
N THR A 241 -53.19 32.72 -21.91
CA THR A 241 -53.13 31.26 -21.75
C THR A 241 -51.77 30.74 -22.22
N GLN A 242 -51.01 30.15 -21.30
CA GLN A 242 -49.68 29.56 -21.53
C GLN A 242 -49.71 28.04 -21.33
N TYR A 243 -48.91 27.33 -22.13
CA TYR A 243 -48.75 25.88 -22.12
C TYR A 243 -47.26 25.51 -21.99
N LYS A 244 -46.97 24.50 -21.19
CA LYS A 244 -45.64 23.87 -21.09
C LYS A 244 -45.48 22.89 -22.26
N ARG A 245 -44.44 23.07 -23.08
CA ARG A 245 -44.17 22.23 -24.26
C ARG A 245 -42.70 21.81 -24.32
N PRO A 246 -42.38 20.66 -24.93
CA PRO A 246 -41.00 20.28 -25.21
C PRO A 246 -40.23 21.35 -25.99
N TYR A 247 -38.96 21.56 -25.65
CA TYR A 247 -38.04 22.44 -26.37
C TYR A 247 -36.78 21.68 -26.82
N GLY A 248 -36.06 21.04 -25.89
CA GLY A 248 -34.87 20.26 -26.23
C GLY A 248 -34.27 19.49 -25.05
N CYS A 249 -33.32 18.60 -25.35
CA CYS A 249 -32.63 17.75 -24.37
C CYS A 249 -31.11 17.84 -24.55
N ALA A 250 -30.36 17.78 -23.46
CA ALA A 250 -28.90 17.66 -23.45
C ALA A 250 -28.47 16.49 -22.55
N VAL A 251 -27.35 15.84 -22.88
CA VAL A 251 -26.79 14.71 -22.11
C VAL A 251 -25.29 14.83 -21.99
N ILE A 252 -24.72 14.41 -20.86
CA ILE A 252 -23.27 14.30 -20.62
C ILE A 252 -22.97 13.03 -19.80
N SER A 253 -21.90 12.32 -20.19
CA SER A 253 -21.44 11.09 -19.52
C SER A 253 -20.81 11.44 -18.16
N VAL A 254 -21.18 10.70 -17.11
CA VAL A 254 -20.55 10.86 -15.79
C VAL A 254 -19.10 10.36 -15.80
N ALA A 255 -18.78 9.36 -16.63
CA ALA A 255 -17.41 8.85 -16.75
C ALA A 255 -16.45 9.87 -17.38
N ASP A 256 -16.94 10.77 -18.24
CA ASP A 256 -16.13 11.83 -18.83
C ASP A 256 -15.70 12.85 -17.76
N LEU A 257 -16.45 12.94 -16.65
CA LEU A 257 -16.14 13.79 -15.48
C LEU A 257 -15.09 13.15 -14.56
N LEU A 258 -14.89 11.82 -14.62
CA LEU A 258 -13.89 11.12 -13.80
C LEU A 258 -12.45 11.32 -14.29
N THR A 259 -12.29 11.76 -15.54
CA THR A 259 -10.98 11.94 -16.19
C THR A 259 -10.47 13.38 -16.21
N ALA A 260 -11.28 14.35 -15.77
CA ALA A 260 -10.96 15.78 -15.81
C ALA A 260 -10.53 16.29 -14.42
N ASP A 261 -9.43 17.08 -14.38
CA ASP A 261 -8.99 17.76 -13.16
C ASP A 261 -9.98 18.88 -12.76
N PHE A 262 -9.96 19.26 -11.47
CA PHE A 262 -10.94 20.09 -10.75
C PHE A 262 -11.70 21.20 -11.54
N LYS A 263 -13.04 21.16 -11.42
CA LYS A 263 -14.04 22.19 -11.82
C LYS A 263 -13.93 22.66 -13.27
N ASP A 264 -14.49 21.88 -14.18
CA ASP A 264 -14.70 22.30 -15.56
C ASP A 264 -16.09 22.92 -15.77
N ASP A 265 -16.11 24.01 -16.55
CA ASP A 265 -17.31 24.56 -17.15
C ASP A 265 -17.59 23.80 -18.46
N HIS A 266 -18.77 23.19 -18.55
CA HIS A 266 -19.20 22.40 -19.70
C HIS A 266 -20.30 23.13 -20.47
N LEU A 267 -20.12 23.25 -21.79
CA LEU A 267 -21.16 23.71 -22.71
C LEU A 267 -21.87 22.52 -23.34
N LEU A 268 -23.06 22.17 -22.84
CA LEU A 268 -23.84 21.04 -23.34
C LEU A 268 -24.65 21.42 -24.57
N LYS A 269 -24.54 20.62 -25.63
CA LYS A 269 -25.32 20.79 -26.87
C LYS A 269 -26.77 20.38 -26.65
N ILE A 270 -27.70 21.17 -27.19
CA ILE A 270 -29.15 20.95 -27.04
C ILE A 270 -29.71 20.38 -28.35
N TYR A 271 -30.48 19.30 -28.22
CA TYR A 271 -31.12 18.59 -29.33
C TYR A 271 -32.65 18.62 -29.21
N SER A 272 -33.36 18.80 -30.31
CA SER A 272 -34.83 18.71 -30.40
C SER A 272 -35.26 17.39 -31.03
N CYS A 273 -36.43 16.88 -30.67
CA CYS A 273 -37.06 15.75 -31.36
C CYS A 273 -37.50 16.14 -32.77
N ASN A 274 -37.38 15.21 -33.72
CA ASN A 274 -37.96 15.39 -35.06
C ASN A 274 -39.49 15.20 -35.04
N ALA A 275 -40.00 14.34 -34.14
CA ALA A 275 -41.42 14.17 -33.84
C ALA A 275 -41.66 14.25 -32.33
N GLU A 276 -42.60 15.10 -31.87
CA GLU A 276 -42.88 15.29 -30.44
C GLU A 276 -43.37 14.01 -29.73
N SER A 277 -43.93 13.05 -30.46
CA SER A 277 -44.34 11.74 -29.93
C SER A 277 -43.17 10.90 -29.39
N GLU A 278 -41.93 11.20 -29.80
CA GLU A 278 -40.72 10.51 -29.34
C GLU A 278 -40.04 11.20 -28.15
N TRP A 279 -40.61 12.29 -27.64
CA TRP A 279 -40.00 13.09 -26.57
C TRP A 279 -39.62 12.28 -25.32
N TYR A 280 -40.45 11.32 -24.92
CA TYR A 280 -40.23 10.49 -23.73
C TYR A 280 -38.91 9.68 -23.79
N GLN A 281 -38.34 9.44 -24.97
CA GLN A 281 -37.11 8.66 -25.21
C GLN A 281 -36.01 9.49 -25.90
N ILE A 282 -36.11 10.83 -25.87
CA ILE A 282 -35.14 11.70 -26.55
C ILE A 282 -33.73 11.52 -25.99
N HIS A 283 -33.57 11.47 -24.67
CA HIS A 283 -32.28 11.33 -23.99
C HIS A 283 -31.60 10.01 -24.37
N ASP A 284 -32.34 8.90 -24.40
CA ASP A 284 -31.84 7.61 -24.87
C ASP A 284 -31.42 7.63 -26.33
N SER A 285 -32.20 8.31 -27.18
CA SER A 285 -31.88 8.42 -28.60
C SER A 285 -30.58 9.20 -28.82
N ILE A 286 -30.30 10.21 -28.00
CA ILE A 286 -29.04 10.96 -28.02
C ILE A 286 -27.88 10.10 -27.50
N ILE A 287 -28.06 9.42 -26.36
CA ILE A 287 -27.05 8.53 -25.74
C ILE A 287 -26.65 7.42 -26.73
N ARG A 288 -27.63 6.78 -27.39
CA ARG A 288 -27.43 5.73 -28.40
C ARG A 288 -27.09 6.26 -29.81
N LYS A 289 -27.01 7.58 -29.98
CA LYS A 289 -26.66 8.28 -31.24
C LYS A 289 -27.57 7.93 -32.44
N VAL A 290 -28.86 7.78 -32.21
CA VAL A 290 -29.88 7.49 -33.25
C VAL A 290 -30.33 8.78 -33.95
N SER A 291 -29.50 9.28 -34.86
CA SER A 291 -29.65 10.61 -35.50
C SER A 291 -30.93 10.82 -36.32
N SER A 292 -31.66 9.76 -36.69
CA SER A 292 -32.95 9.89 -37.40
C SER A 292 -34.08 10.46 -36.54
N ARG A 293 -33.94 10.42 -35.21
CA ARG A 293 -35.01 10.78 -34.24
C ARG A 293 -34.85 12.16 -33.59
N TYR A 294 -33.67 12.79 -33.74
CA TYR A 294 -33.39 14.10 -33.16
C TYR A 294 -32.55 14.97 -34.10
N SER A 295 -32.58 16.27 -33.87
CA SER A 295 -31.84 17.28 -34.63
C SER A 295 -31.23 18.33 -33.69
N HIS A 296 -30.14 18.97 -34.11
CA HIS A 296 -29.44 19.98 -33.31
C HIS A 296 -30.15 21.34 -33.41
N ILE A 297 -30.36 22.01 -32.28
CA ILE A 297 -31.03 23.33 -32.23
C ILE A 297 -30.04 24.45 -32.56
N GLY A 298 -29.54 24.53 -33.80
CA GLY A 298 -28.65 25.62 -34.28
C GLY A 298 -27.23 25.64 -33.69
N SER A 299 -26.23 26.15 -34.41
CA SER A 299 -24.80 25.98 -34.07
C SER A 299 -24.31 26.67 -32.79
N ASN A 300 -25.01 27.73 -32.32
CA ASN A 300 -24.61 28.53 -31.15
C ASN A 300 -25.52 28.33 -29.92
N THR A 301 -26.38 27.31 -29.91
CA THR A 301 -27.29 27.04 -28.79
C THR A 301 -26.70 26.00 -27.84
N GLY A 302 -26.53 26.35 -26.57
CA GLY A 302 -25.96 25.44 -25.58
C GLY A 302 -26.28 25.81 -24.13
N LEU A 303 -26.20 24.81 -23.26
CA LEU A 303 -26.46 24.91 -21.82
C LEU A 303 -25.12 24.98 -21.08
N ASN A 304 -24.82 26.08 -20.40
CA ASN A 304 -23.58 26.27 -19.67
C ASN A 304 -23.75 25.81 -18.21
N VAL A 305 -23.05 24.73 -17.85
CA VAL A 305 -23.11 24.10 -16.52
C VAL A 305 -21.71 23.87 -15.95
N SER A 306 -21.56 23.94 -14.63
CA SER A 306 -20.37 23.50 -13.92
C SER A 306 -20.68 22.20 -13.18
N LEU A 307 -19.81 21.19 -13.32
CA LEU A 307 -19.96 19.87 -12.72
C LEU A 307 -18.73 19.55 -11.86
N GLN A 308 -18.94 18.97 -10.69
CA GLN A 308 -17.86 18.53 -9.81
C GLN A 308 -18.26 17.28 -9.03
N LEU A 309 -17.43 16.23 -9.10
CA LEU A 309 -17.61 15.03 -8.28
C LEU A 309 -16.93 15.21 -6.91
N LEU A 310 -17.63 14.84 -5.84
CA LEU A 310 -17.18 14.93 -4.46
C LEU A 310 -17.24 13.54 -3.81
N HIS A 311 -16.31 13.26 -2.90
CA HIS A 311 -16.16 11.98 -2.21
C HIS A 311 -16.17 12.18 -0.70
N GLY A 312 -16.81 11.26 0.03
CA GLY A 312 -16.87 11.27 1.50
C GLY A 312 -18.29 11.40 2.03
N ASP A 313 -18.45 11.36 3.35
CA ASP A 313 -19.74 11.59 4.00
C ASP A 313 -20.13 13.08 3.93
N MET A 314 -21.43 13.40 4.04
CA MET A 314 -21.97 14.75 3.97
C MET A 314 -21.37 15.68 5.03
N GLU A 315 -21.09 15.19 6.24
CA GLU A 315 -20.42 16.00 7.28
C GLU A 315 -18.98 16.35 6.90
N GLN A 316 -18.25 15.38 6.36
CA GLN A 316 -16.89 15.56 5.86
C GLN A 316 -16.87 16.52 4.67
N ILE A 317 -17.77 16.34 3.70
CA ILE A 317 -17.87 17.20 2.51
C ILE A 317 -18.23 18.64 2.90
N ARG A 318 -19.11 18.83 3.90
CA ARG A 318 -19.41 20.16 4.44
C ARG A 318 -18.18 20.82 5.07
N LYS A 319 -17.31 20.04 5.73
CA LYS A 319 -16.04 20.52 6.32
C LYS A 319 -15.01 20.84 5.26
N ASP A 320 -14.78 19.93 4.32
CA ASP A 320 -13.73 20.00 3.29
C ASP A 320 -14.08 21.02 2.20
N TYR A 321 -15.37 21.19 1.89
CA TYR A 321 -15.88 22.11 0.87
C TYR A 321 -16.80 23.20 1.44
N MET A 322 -16.48 23.74 2.62
CA MET A 322 -17.28 24.75 3.33
C MET A 322 -17.75 25.92 2.43
N ARG A 323 -16.93 26.34 1.45
CA ARG A 323 -17.27 27.41 0.49
C ARG A 323 -18.48 27.08 -0.41
N LEU A 324 -18.72 25.81 -0.73
CA LEU A 324 -19.89 25.38 -1.50
C LEU A 324 -21.17 25.54 -0.67
N PHE A 325 -21.12 25.17 0.61
CA PHE A 325 -22.29 25.17 1.50
C PHE A 325 -22.62 26.53 2.12
N THR A 326 -21.69 27.48 2.14
CA THR A 326 -21.96 28.87 2.58
C THR A 326 -23.01 29.62 1.76
N ARG A 327 -23.37 29.14 0.56
CA ARG A 327 -24.34 29.82 -0.34
C ARG A 327 -25.72 29.18 -0.40
N ASN A 328 -26.04 28.19 0.45
CA ASN A 328 -27.21 27.29 0.34
C ASN A 328 -27.22 26.53 -1.01
N VAL A 329 -27.19 25.20 -0.93
CA VAL A 329 -27.19 24.31 -2.10
C VAL A 329 -28.44 23.44 -2.03
N SER A 330 -29.15 23.28 -3.15
CA SER A 330 -30.27 22.34 -3.23
C SER A 330 -29.75 20.90 -3.07
N ILE A 331 -30.49 20.04 -2.37
CA ILE A 331 -30.16 18.62 -2.26
C ILE A 331 -31.10 17.82 -3.15
N THR A 332 -30.53 17.06 -4.09
CA THR A 332 -31.28 16.14 -4.95
C THR A 332 -30.95 14.70 -4.54
N LYS A 333 -31.93 13.99 -3.97
CA LYS A 333 -31.70 12.62 -3.46
C LYS A 333 -31.68 11.57 -4.58
N ARG A 334 -31.04 10.44 -4.32
CA ARG A 334 -31.18 9.20 -5.10
C ARG A 334 -32.62 8.68 -5.02
N LEU A 335 -33.15 8.15 -6.12
CA LEU A 335 -34.41 7.40 -6.15
C LEU A 335 -34.14 6.02 -5.54
N GLY A 336 -34.86 5.68 -4.48
CA GLY A 336 -34.52 4.55 -3.61
C GLY A 336 -33.52 4.94 -2.52
N PHE A 337 -33.09 3.94 -1.76
CA PHE A 337 -32.14 4.12 -0.65
C PHE A 337 -30.69 4.04 -1.12
N SER A 338 -29.80 4.72 -0.42
CA SER A 338 -28.36 4.46 -0.44
C SER A 338 -28.07 3.01 -0.04
N ASP A 339 -26.85 2.57 -0.35
CA ASP A 339 -26.36 1.26 0.07
C ASP A 339 -26.29 1.11 1.60
N ILE A 340 -26.38 2.23 2.34
CA ILE A 340 -26.48 2.33 3.80
C ILE A 340 -27.61 3.31 4.15
N ILE A 341 -28.56 2.90 4.98
CA ILE A 341 -29.57 3.80 5.54
C ILE A 341 -29.07 4.28 6.90
N ILE A 342 -28.90 5.59 7.05
CA ILE A 342 -28.38 6.19 8.29
C ILE A 342 -29.41 5.99 9.41
N PRO A 343 -29.00 5.50 10.61
CA PRO A 343 -29.91 5.35 11.73
C PRO A 343 -30.60 6.68 12.09
N GLY A 344 -31.93 6.66 12.19
CA GLY A 344 -32.73 7.84 12.55
C GLY A 344 -33.18 8.72 11.38
N GLU A 345 -32.71 8.48 10.14
CA GLU A 345 -33.25 9.19 8.97
C GLU A 345 -34.64 8.65 8.61
N ILE A 346 -35.67 9.48 8.78
CA ILE A 346 -37.03 9.16 8.35
C ILE A 346 -37.23 9.65 6.92
N ARG A 347 -37.46 8.71 6.01
CA ARG A 347 -37.85 8.99 4.62
C ARG A 347 -39.23 8.41 4.33
N ASN A 348 -40.10 9.21 3.72
CA ASN A 348 -41.43 8.81 3.27
C ASN A 348 -41.83 9.59 2.00
N ASP A 349 -41.13 9.30 0.90
CA ASP A 349 -41.35 9.96 -0.39
C ASP A 349 -42.12 9.03 -1.33
N LEU A 350 -43.28 9.47 -1.83
CA LEU A 350 -44.01 8.78 -2.90
C LEU A 350 -43.73 9.49 -4.23
N TYR A 351 -43.16 8.77 -5.18
CA TYR A 351 -42.96 9.26 -6.55
C TYR A 351 -44.08 8.76 -7.44
N VAL A 352 -44.66 9.67 -8.22
CA VAL A 352 -45.69 9.34 -9.21
C VAL A 352 -45.24 9.88 -10.56
N THR A 353 -45.17 9.00 -11.56
CA THR A 353 -44.85 9.35 -12.93
C THR A 353 -46.12 9.29 -13.78
N LEU A 354 -46.45 10.39 -14.45
CA LEU A 354 -47.49 10.41 -15.49
C LEU A 354 -46.91 9.71 -16.72
N GLU A 355 -47.30 8.46 -16.97
CA GLU A 355 -46.62 7.62 -17.97
C GLU A 355 -47.16 7.89 -19.37
N ARG A 356 -48.44 7.55 -19.59
CA ARG A 356 -49.11 7.69 -20.89
C ARG A 356 -50.62 7.76 -20.76
N GLY A 357 -51.32 8.21 -21.79
CA GLY A 357 -52.77 8.14 -21.88
C GLY A 357 -53.20 7.71 -23.28
N GLU A 358 -54.42 7.16 -23.40
CA GLU A 358 -55.07 6.83 -24.66
C GLU A 358 -56.45 7.47 -24.67
N PHE A 359 -56.68 8.40 -25.59
CA PHE A 359 -57.90 9.22 -25.63
C PHE A 359 -58.60 9.13 -26.99
N GLU A 360 -59.92 9.30 -26.98
CA GLU A 360 -60.69 9.36 -28.22
C GLU A 360 -60.43 10.70 -28.94
N LYS A 361 -60.45 10.67 -30.29
CA LYS A 361 -60.34 11.89 -31.11
C LYS A 361 -61.42 12.90 -30.71
N GLY A 362 -61.03 14.17 -30.54
CA GLY A 362 -61.95 15.24 -30.19
C GLY A 362 -62.68 15.76 -31.42
N GLY A 363 -63.91 15.30 -31.70
CA GLY A 363 -64.69 15.78 -32.84
C GLY A 363 -63.96 15.65 -34.20
N LYS A 364 -64.27 16.53 -35.17
CA LYS A 364 -63.80 16.50 -36.58
C LYS A 364 -62.30 16.13 -36.69
N SER A 365 -62.01 14.87 -37.05
CA SER A 365 -60.76 14.22 -37.50
C SER A 365 -59.40 14.51 -36.83
N VAL A 366 -59.28 15.44 -35.87
CA VAL A 366 -58.01 15.91 -35.30
C VAL A 366 -57.80 15.33 -33.89
N ALA A 367 -56.55 15.04 -33.54
CA ALA A 367 -56.17 14.54 -32.23
C ALA A 367 -56.24 15.63 -31.14
N ARG A 368 -56.51 15.25 -29.89
CA ARG A 368 -56.58 16.19 -28.75
C ARG A 368 -55.16 16.65 -28.36
N ASN A 369 -55.05 17.89 -27.88
CA ASN A 369 -53.91 18.34 -27.07
C ASN A 369 -54.32 18.17 -25.62
N VAL A 370 -53.69 17.27 -24.87
CA VAL A 370 -54.12 16.89 -23.52
C VAL A 370 -53.15 17.45 -22.48
N GLU A 371 -53.69 18.15 -21.49
CA GLU A 371 -53.01 18.55 -20.26
C GLU A 371 -53.64 17.81 -19.08
N VAL A 372 -52.81 17.23 -18.22
CA VAL A 372 -53.25 16.57 -16.98
C VAL A 372 -52.91 17.49 -15.82
N THR A 373 -53.91 17.81 -15.00
CA THR A 373 -53.74 18.54 -13.74
C THR A 373 -53.83 17.56 -12.57
N VAL A 374 -52.80 17.53 -11.71
CA VAL A 374 -52.69 16.61 -10.57
C VAL A 374 -52.97 17.38 -9.28
N TYR A 375 -53.89 16.85 -8.48
CA TYR A 375 -54.25 17.33 -7.14
C TYR A 375 -54.01 16.25 -6.10
N LEU A 376 -53.44 16.63 -4.96
CA LEU A 376 -53.32 15.78 -3.78
C LEU A 376 -54.38 16.19 -2.76
N LEU A 377 -55.31 15.28 -2.47
CA LEU A 377 -56.50 15.56 -1.65
C LEU A 377 -56.50 14.68 -0.41
N GLY A 378 -56.87 15.25 0.74
CA GLY A 378 -57.12 14.51 1.97
C GLY A 378 -58.44 13.74 1.94
N GLY A 379 -58.70 12.93 2.96
CA GLY A 379 -59.93 12.13 3.08
C GLY A 379 -61.22 12.96 3.20
N ASP A 380 -61.10 14.24 3.55
CA ASP A 380 -62.18 15.23 3.59
C ASP A 380 -62.36 15.98 2.27
N GLY A 381 -61.53 15.71 1.25
CA GLY A 381 -61.55 16.39 -0.04
C GLY A 381 -60.78 17.70 -0.10
N GLN A 382 -60.14 18.13 0.98
CA GLN A 382 -59.35 19.36 0.98
C GLN A 382 -58.01 19.18 0.28
N LEU A 383 -57.55 20.26 -0.37
CA LEU A 383 -56.27 20.28 -1.06
C LEU A 383 -55.10 20.35 -0.07
N LEU A 384 -54.20 19.39 -0.15
CA LEU A 384 -52.96 19.39 0.61
C LEU A 384 -51.93 20.31 -0.08
N LYS A 385 -51.89 21.56 0.36
CA LYS A 385 -51.11 22.65 -0.25
C LYS A 385 -49.60 22.41 -0.15
N GLY A 386 -48.87 22.76 -1.21
CA GLY A 386 -47.41 22.72 -1.27
C GLY A 386 -46.74 21.34 -1.22
N LEU A 387 -47.50 20.24 -1.29
CA LEU A 387 -46.97 18.87 -1.23
C LEU A 387 -46.75 18.22 -2.61
N VAL A 388 -46.94 18.94 -3.71
CA VAL A 388 -46.64 18.43 -5.05
C VAL A 388 -45.33 19.03 -5.56
N CYS A 389 -44.26 18.25 -5.59
CA CYS A 389 -42.91 18.72 -5.92
C CYS A 389 -42.46 18.21 -7.31
N CYS A 390 -42.18 19.14 -8.24
CA CYS A 390 -41.72 18.80 -9.59
C CYS A 390 -40.20 18.53 -9.70
N GLY A 391 -39.46 18.89 -8.65
CA GLY A 391 -38.01 18.74 -8.55
C GLY A 391 -37.42 19.56 -7.41
N SER A 392 -36.20 19.26 -7.01
CA SER A 392 -35.42 20.06 -6.07
C SER A 392 -35.06 21.42 -6.68
N GLY A 393 -34.86 22.47 -5.87
CA GLY A 393 -34.53 23.82 -6.34
C GLY A 393 -35.72 24.79 -6.47
N GLU A 394 -36.95 24.29 -6.56
CA GLU A 394 -38.17 25.10 -6.46
C GLU A 394 -39.10 24.53 -5.37
N PRO A 395 -39.88 25.36 -4.67
CA PRO A 395 -40.81 24.87 -3.64
C PRO A 395 -41.95 24.06 -4.25
N GLY A 396 -42.56 23.20 -3.42
CA GLY A 396 -43.76 22.45 -3.81
C GLY A 396 -44.93 23.36 -4.18
N VAL A 397 -45.79 22.86 -5.07
CA VAL A 397 -46.95 23.56 -5.60
C VAL A 397 -48.25 22.87 -5.15
N ASP A 398 -49.35 23.59 -5.24
CA ASP A 398 -50.69 23.11 -4.88
C ASP A 398 -51.27 22.18 -5.96
N GLU A 399 -50.91 22.42 -7.22
CA GLU A 399 -51.32 21.61 -8.37
C GLU A 399 -50.16 21.48 -9.37
N HIS A 400 -50.01 20.31 -9.96
CA HIS A 400 -49.04 20.08 -11.03
C HIS A 400 -49.76 19.98 -12.38
N ARG A 401 -49.24 20.68 -13.40
CA ARG A 401 -49.77 20.65 -14.78
C ARG A 401 -48.73 20.01 -15.69
N SER A 402 -49.13 18.95 -16.39
CA SER A 402 -48.25 18.25 -17.33
C SER A 402 -47.89 19.13 -18.53
N PHE A 403 -46.81 18.81 -19.23
CA PHE A 403 -46.60 19.37 -20.56
C PHE A 403 -47.62 18.83 -21.59
N VAL A 404 -47.78 19.56 -22.69
CA VAL A 404 -48.75 19.26 -23.75
C VAL A 404 -48.03 18.91 -25.04
N LEU A 405 -48.36 17.75 -25.60
CA LEU A 405 -47.90 17.30 -26.91
C LEU A 405 -48.88 17.73 -28.00
N TYR A 406 -48.36 18.25 -29.11
CA TYR A 406 -49.19 18.73 -30.21
C TYR A 406 -49.88 17.58 -30.96
N HIS A 407 -51.21 17.61 -31.02
CA HIS A 407 -52.07 16.67 -31.74
C HIS A 407 -51.75 15.18 -31.43
N SER A 408 -51.69 14.82 -30.15
CA SER A 408 -51.43 13.44 -29.71
C SER A 408 -52.58 12.87 -28.89
N ASN A 409 -53.26 11.84 -29.42
CA ASN A 409 -54.28 11.08 -28.68
C ASN A 409 -53.69 10.01 -27.78
N SER A 410 -52.42 9.67 -27.98
CA SER A 410 -51.68 8.72 -27.17
C SER A 410 -50.44 9.39 -26.54
N PRO A 411 -50.61 10.49 -25.77
CA PRO A 411 -49.48 11.22 -25.21
C PRO A 411 -48.71 10.33 -24.23
N ARG A 412 -47.37 10.35 -24.33
CA ARG A 412 -46.46 9.78 -23.34
C ARG A 412 -45.73 10.92 -22.66
N TRP A 413 -46.05 11.18 -21.40
CA TRP A 413 -45.46 12.29 -20.66
C TRP A 413 -44.12 11.89 -20.03
N ALA A 414 -44.07 10.72 -19.39
CA ALA A 414 -42.94 10.30 -18.55
C ALA A 414 -42.51 11.41 -17.56
N GLU A 415 -43.49 12.15 -17.02
CA GLU A 415 -43.25 13.27 -16.11
C GLU A 415 -43.41 12.81 -14.66
N GLN A 416 -42.31 12.79 -13.91
CA GLN A 416 -42.29 12.40 -12.50
C GLN A 416 -42.51 13.59 -11.57
N ILE A 417 -43.35 13.38 -10.55
CA ILE A 417 -43.57 14.27 -9.40
C ILE A 417 -43.26 13.53 -8.10
N LYS A 418 -42.82 14.27 -7.08
CA LYS A 418 -42.59 13.79 -5.71
C LYS A 418 -43.70 14.30 -4.79
N LEU A 419 -44.19 13.42 -3.93
CA LEU A 419 -45.21 13.67 -2.92
C LEU A 419 -44.62 13.32 -1.53
N PRO A 420 -44.03 14.30 -0.81
CA PRO A 420 -43.50 14.08 0.53
C PRO A 420 -44.63 14.15 1.56
N ILE A 421 -45.45 13.10 1.62
CA ILE A 421 -46.65 13.05 2.46
C ILE A 421 -46.26 12.65 3.89
N PRO A 422 -46.59 13.46 4.92
CA PRO A 422 -46.42 13.06 6.31
C PRO A 422 -47.19 11.78 6.64
N LEU A 423 -46.58 10.89 7.44
CA LEU A 423 -47.10 9.55 7.73
C LEU A 423 -48.54 9.56 8.28
N GLU A 424 -48.86 10.53 9.14
CA GLU A 424 -50.19 10.69 9.75
C GLU A 424 -51.30 11.00 8.74
N MET A 425 -50.94 11.67 7.63
CA MET A 425 -51.89 12.06 6.57
C MET A 425 -51.95 11.05 5.42
N PHE A 426 -51.14 9.99 5.46
CA PHE A 426 -51.10 9.02 4.35
C PHE A 426 -52.40 8.22 4.23
N HIS A 427 -53.06 7.94 5.36
CA HIS A 427 -54.35 7.27 5.38
C HIS A 427 -55.48 8.21 4.92
N GLY A 428 -56.33 7.73 4.01
CA GLY A 428 -57.45 8.50 3.45
C GLY A 428 -57.07 9.51 2.37
N THR A 429 -55.79 9.73 2.08
CA THR A 429 -55.33 10.62 1.00
C THR A 429 -55.39 9.93 -0.36
N HIS A 430 -55.77 10.69 -1.40
CA HIS A 430 -55.82 10.21 -2.78
C HIS A 430 -55.34 11.27 -3.77
N LEU A 431 -54.93 10.80 -4.94
CA LEU A 431 -54.59 11.66 -6.08
C LEU A 431 -55.77 11.78 -7.03
N ARG A 432 -56.05 13.00 -7.49
CA ARG A 432 -57.03 13.28 -8.54
C ARG A 432 -56.34 13.87 -9.77
N PHE A 433 -56.65 13.33 -10.93
CA PHE A 433 -56.14 13.73 -12.23
C PHE A 433 -57.28 14.32 -13.06
N GLU A 434 -57.17 15.58 -13.44
CA GLU A 434 -58.15 16.25 -14.30
C GLU A 434 -57.58 16.43 -15.70
N LEU A 435 -58.30 15.92 -16.71
CA LEU A 435 -57.85 15.89 -18.10
C LEU A 435 -58.54 16.98 -18.90
N ARG A 436 -57.73 17.93 -19.41
CA ARG A 436 -58.19 19.11 -20.14
C ARG A 436 -57.68 19.12 -21.56
N HIS A 437 -58.54 19.54 -22.49
CA HIS A 437 -58.17 19.80 -23.87
C HIS A 437 -57.67 21.25 -24.05
N CYS A 438 -56.44 21.37 -24.57
CA CYS A 438 -55.78 22.65 -24.85
C CYS A 438 -56.05 23.11 -26.28
N SER A 439 -56.82 24.18 -26.45
CA SER A 439 -57.16 24.73 -27.76
C SER A 439 -55.95 25.40 -28.44
N THR A 440 -55.84 25.23 -29.77
CA THR A 440 -54.86 25.92 -30.63
C THR A 440 -55.28 27.35 -31.01
N LYS A 441 -56.53 27.74 -30.75
CA LYS A 441 -57.04 29.11 -30.99
C LYS A 441 -56.50 30.10 -29.96
N GLU A 442 -56.19 31.33 -30.39
CA GLU A 442 -55.57 32.38 -29.54
C GLU A 442 -56.41 32.80 -28.31
N LYS A 443 -57.74 32.64 -28.34
CA LYS A 443 -58.65 32.89 -27.20
C LYS A 443 -59.28 31.61 -26.63
N GLY A 444 -58.70 30.45 -26.92
CA GLY A 444 -59.27 29.17 -26.48
C GLY A 444 -59.06 28.94 -24.98
N GLU A 445 -60.14 28.59 -24.28
CA GLU A 445 -60.10 28.11 -22.90
C GLU A 445 -59.70 26.63 -22.83
N LYS A 446 -59.19 26.19 -21.67
CA LYS A 446 -58.91 24.78 -21.39
C LYS A 446 -60.21 24.07 -21.02
N LYS A 447 -60.69 23.15 -21.86
CA LYS A 447 -61.96 22.44 -21.61
C LYS A 447 -61.72 21.11 -20.90
N LEU A 448 -62.32 20.90 -19.71
CA LEU A 448 -62.34 19.61 -19.02
C LEU A 448 -63.15 18.59 -19.84
N PHE A 449 -62.66 17.36 -19.98
CA PHE A 449 -63.39 16.29 -20.65
C PHE A 449 -63.44 14.98 -19.85
N GLY A 450 -62.55 14.81 -18.87
CA GLY A 450 -62.57 13.65 -17.99
C GLY A 450 -61.68 13.81 -16.76
N PHE A 451 -61.82 12.88 -15.83
CA PHE A 451 -61.00 12.78 -14.63
C PHE A 451 -60.68 11.32 -14.28
N SER A 452 -59.61 11.12 -13.53
CA SER A 452 -59.23 9.84 -12.92
C SER A 452 -58.77 10.11 -11.48
N PHE A 453 -58.71 9.08 -10.63
CA PHE A 453 -58.18 9.20 -9.28
C PHE A 453 -57.52 7.90 -8.82
N VAL A 454 -56.77 7.92 -7.73
CA VAL A 454 -56.22 6.72 -7.09
C VAL A 454 -56.02 6.94 -5.58
N PRO A 455 -56.53 6.08 -4.70
CA PRO A 455 -56.24 6.13 -3.26
C PRO A 455 -54.80 5.69 -3.00
N LEU A 456 -54.13 6.33 -2.02
CA LEU A 456 -52.72 6.05 -1.73
C LEU A 456 -52.52 4.88 -0.76
N MET A 457 -53.57 4.42 -0.09
CA MET A 457 -53.55 3.32 0.87
C MET A 457 -54.76 2.41 0.65
N GLN A 458 -54.53 1.10 0.75
CA GLN A 458 -55.55 0.07 0.65
C GLN A 458 -56.27 -0.12 1.99
N ASP A 459 -57.40 -0.82 1.97
CA ASP A 459 -58.22 -1.09 3.17
C ASP A 459 -57.50 -1.97 4.21
N ASP A 460 -56.56 -2.82 3.78
CA ASP A 460 -55.71 -3.66 4.66
C ASP A 460 -54.55 -2.86 5.30
N GLY A 461 -54.43 -1.58 4.96
CA GLY A 461 -53.42 -0.66 5.45
C GLY A 461 -52.08 -0.72 4.72
N ARG A 462 -51.98 -1.46 3.60
CA ARG A 462 -50.81 -1.40 2.71
C ARG A 462 -50.86 -0.13 1.85
N PRO A 463 -49.72 0.53 1.59
CA PRO A 463 -49.70 1.65 0.66
C PRO A 463 -49.90 1.16 -0.79
N LEU A 464 -50.19 2.10 -1.70
CA LEU A 464 -50.30 1.84 -3.14
C LEU A 464 -49.06 1.06 -3.63
N PRO A 465 -49.22 -0.11 -4.28
CA PRO A 465 -48.09 -0.95 -4.66
C PRO A 465 -47.25 -0.27 -5.74
N ASP A 466 -45.94 -0.48 -5.69
CA ASP A 466 -45.01 0.04 -6.69
C ASP A 466 -45.26 -0.61 -8.05
N GLY A 467 -45.25 0.20 -9.11
CA GLY A 467 -45.47 -0.27 -10.49
C GLY A 467 -46.41 0.62 -11.29
N THR A 468 -46.79 0.12 -12.48
CA THR A 468 -47.68 0.82 -13.41
C THR A 468 -49.15 0.48 -13.10
N HIS A 469 -49.97 1.52 -12.98
CA HIS A 469 -51.41 1.44 -12.70
C HIS A 469 -52.21 1.95 -13.90
N GLU A 470 -53.12 1.12 -14.43
CA GLU A 470 -54.10 1.54 -15.43
C GLU A 470 -55.34 2.13 -14.71
N LEU A 471 -55.53 3.43 -14.85
CA LEU A 471 -56.64 4.19 -14.29
C LEU A 471 -57.77 4.37 -15.32
N ILE A 472 -59.00 4.27 -14.84
CA ILE A 472 -60.21 4.49 -15.63
C ILE A 472 -60.43 6.01 -15.79
N VAL A 473 -60.72 6.45 -17.02
CA VAL A 473 -61.02 7.85 -17.32
C VAL A 473 -62.54 8.06 -17.31
N HIS A 474 -63.04 8.72 -16.27
CA HIS A 474 -64.46 9.05 -16.12
C HIS A 474 -64.77 10.34 -16.88
N LYS A 475 -65.79 10.32 -17.75
CA LYS A 475 -66.19 11.51 -18.52
C LYS A 475 -66.78 12.57 -17.60
N CYS A 476 -66.29 13.81 -17.72
CA CYS A 476 -66.69 14.94 -16.87
C CYS A 476 -66.50 16.25 -17.64
N GLU A 477 -67.54 17.07 -17.75
CA GLU A 477 -67.47 18.36 -18.48
C GLU A 477 -67.36 19.57 -17.54
N GLU A 478 -67.85 19.47 -16.30
CA GLU A 478 -67.86 20.56 -15.32
C GLU A 478 -67.07 20.19 -14.06
N THR A 479 -66.30 21.14 -13.51
CA THR A 479 -65.52 20.93 -12.29
C THR A 479 -66.36 20.87 -11.02
N ALA A 480 -67.61 21.37 -11.06
CA ALA A 480 -68.54 21.35 -9.94
C ALA A 480 -68.88 19.92 -9.47
N ASP A 481 -68.93 18.96 -10.39
CA ASP A 481 -69.17 17.54 -10.09
C ASP A 481 -68.05 16.88 -9.27
N LEU A 482 -66.88 17.52 -9.17
CA LEU A 482 -65.69 17.02 -8.50
C LEU A 482 -65.50 17.61 -7.08
N GLN A 483 -66.40 18.49 -6.62
CA GLN A 483 -66.28 19.12 -5.30
C GLN A 483 -66.59 18.19 -4.13
N ASP A 484 -67.44 17.18 -4.31
CA ASP A 484 -67.76 16.18 -3.28
C ASP A 484 -66.98 14.86 -3.53
N PRO A 485 -65.95 14.55 -2.72
CA PRO A 485 -65.18 13.31 -2.85
C PRO A 485 -66.02 12.05 -2.68
N ALA A 486 -67.05 12.07 -1.84
CA ALA A 486 -67.85 10.89 -1.54
C ALA A 486 -68.64 10.38 -2.77
N ARG A 487 -68.85 11.25 -3.77
CA ARG A 487 -69.55 10.93 -5.01
C ARG A 487 -68.65 10.18 -6.00
N TYR A 488 -67.41 10.59 -6.19
CA TYR A 488 -66.50 9.95 -7.15
C TYR A 488 -65.62 8.85 -6.54
N LEU A 489 -65.28 8.89 -5.24
CA LEU A 489 -64.49 7.83 -4.60
C LEU A 489 -65.21 6.47 -4.58
N LYS A 490 -66.54 6.45 -4.76
CA LYS A 490 -67.34 5.22 -4.94
C LYS A 490 -67.23 4.60 -6.34
N LEU A 491 -66.68 5.33 -7.30
CA LEU A 491 -66.45 4.81 -8.66
C LEU A 491 -65.21 3.92 -8.67
N PRO A 492 -65.13 2.90 -9.54
CA PRO A 492 -63.91 2.12 -9.69
C PRO A 492 -62.81 3.01 -10.29
N PHE A 493 -61.63 2.97 -9.69
CA PHE A 493 -60.47 3.72 -10.16
C PHE A 493 -59.59 2.90 -11.12
N SER A 494 -59.60 1.57 -11.01
CA SER A 494 -58.79 0.63 -11.79
C SER A 494 -59.64 -0.57 -12.27
N LYS A 495 -59.27 -1.19 -13.39
CA LYS A 495 -59.90 -2.45 -13.84
C LYS A 495 -59.74 -3.59 -12.82
N ALA A 496 -58.67 -3.58 -12.02
CA ALA A 496 -58.44 -4.56 -10.96
C ALA A 496 -59.33 -4.33 -9.72
N SER A 497 -59.89 -3.12 -9.57
CA SER A 497 -60.80 -2.77 -8.47
C SER A 497 -62.27 -3.14 -8.73
N LEU A 498 -62.57 -3.76 -9.87
CA LEU A 498 -63.92 -4.22 -10.21
C LEU A 498 -64.27 -5.50 -9.43
N GLN A 499 -65.18 -5.39 -8.45
CA GLN A 499 -65.74 -6.55 -7.77
C GLN A 499 -66.62 -7.38 -8.73
N PRO A 500 -66.53 -8.72 -8.72
CA PRO A 500 -67.39 -9.58 -9.52
C PRO A 500 -68.81 -9.55 -8.94
N GLY A 501 -69.67 -8.67 -9.44
CA GLY A 501 -71.10 -8.65 -9.08
C GLY A 501 -71.84 -7.31 -9.20
N ASN A 502 -71.16 -6.18 -9.38
CA ASN A 502 -71.83 -4.87 -9.40
C ASN A 502 -72.24 -4.46 -10.83
N ASN A 503 -73.44 -4.85 -11.24
CA ASN A 503 -74.07 -4.48 -12.52
C ASN A 503 -74.65 -3.05 -12.49
N GLN A 504 -73.81 -2.04 -12.25
CA GLN A 504 -74.11 -0.69 -12.74
C GLN A 504 -73.40 -0.51 -14.08
N THR A 505 -74.17 -0.22 -15.11
CA THR A 505 -73.73 -0.05 -16.50
C THR A 505 -72.70 1.07 -16.64
N ILE A 506 -71.43 0.75 -16.40
CA ILE A 506 -70.30 1.56 -16.86
C ILE A 506 -70.27 1.36 -18.38
N LYS A 507 -70.72 2.38 -19.14
CA LYS A 507 -70.36 2.48 -20.56
C LYS A 507 -68.84 2.44 -20.62
N ASN A 508 -68.25 1.32 -21.07
CA ASN A 508 -66.82 1.16 -21.29
C ASN A 508 -66.24 2.44 -21.93
N SER A 509 -65.58 3.30 -21.15
CA SER A 509 -64.75 4.33 -21.74
C SER A 509 -63.59 3.59 -22.39
N LYS A 510 -63.41 3.73 -23.70
CA LYS A 510 -62.22 3.24 -24.40
C LYS A 510 -60.96 4.05 -24.03
N GLU A 511 -61.10 5.07 -23.18
CA GLU A 511 -60.04 5.95 -22.73
C GLU A 511 -59.41 5.39 -21.45
N SER A 512 -58.07 5.29 -21.44
CA SER A 512 -57.27 4.78 -20.33
C SER A 512 -56.13 5.74 -20.02
N PHE A 513 -55.75 5.85 -18.75
CA PHE A 513 -54.66 6.69 -18.28
C PHE A 513 -53.72 5.88 -17.38
N TRP A 514 -52.42 5.91 -17.65
CA TRP A 514 -51.43 5.13 -16.91
C TRP A 514 -50.53 6.04 -16.07
N ILE A 515 -50.40 5.67 -14.80
CA ILE A 515 -49.41 6.25 -13.90
C ILE A 515 -48.45 5.16 -13.44
N GLN A 516 -47.27 5.55 -12.98
CA GLN A 516 -46.34 4.65 -12.31
C GLN A 516 -46.06 5.20 -10.91
N SER A 517 -46.20 4.38 -9.87
CA SER A 517 -45.87 4.75 -8.49
C SER A 517 -44.58 4.07 -8.03
N SER A 518 -43.81 4.77 -7.20
CA SER A 518 -42.72 4.19 -6.43
C SER A 518 -42.63 4.81 -5.05
N LEU A 519 -42.70 3.99 -4.01
CA LEU A 519 -42.65 4.41 -2.61
C LEU A 519 -41.26 4.19 -2.04
N CYS A 520 -40.63 5.28 -1.61
CA CYS A 520 -39.37 5.25 -0.86
C CYS A 520 -39.67 5.58 0.61
N SER A 521 -40.03 4.55 1.39
CA SER A 521 -40.39 4.68 2.80
C SER A 521 -39.56 3.80 3.72
N THR A 522 -39.15 4.39 4.85
CA THR A 522 -38.52 3.70 6.00
C THR A 522 -39.54 3.33 7.08
N LYS A 523 -40.82 3.69 6.87
CA LYS A 523 -41.90 3.49 7.87
C LYS A 523 -43.14 2.78 7.33
N LEU A 524 -43.35 2.78 6.01
CA LEU A 524 -44.44 2.06 5.37
C LEU A 524 -43.89 0.92 4.51
N THR A 525 -44.17 -0.32 4.90
CA THR A 525 -43.83 -1.52 4.11
C THR A 525 -44.98 -1.89 3.17
N GLN A 526 -44.63 -2.34 1.96
CA GLN A 526 -45.57 -2.97 1.02
C GLN A 526 -45.63 -4.49 1.21
N ASN A 527 -44.70 -5.08 1.97
CA ASN A 527 -44.68 -6.49 2.27
C ASN A 527 -45.70 -6.82 3.37
N GLY A 528 -46.63 -7.72 3.07
CA GLY A 528 -47.68 -8.12 3.99
C GLY A 528 -47.19 -8.79 5.27
N ASP A 529 -46.26 -9.72 5.16
CA ASP A 529 -45.74 -10.47 6.31
C ASP A 529 -44.92 -9.56 7.24
N MET A 530 -44.20 -8.58 6.67
CA MET A 530 -43.50 -7.56 7.44
C MET A 530 -44.47 -6.61 8.17
N LEU A 531 -45.55 -6.20 7.49
CA LEU A 531 -46.59 -5.36 8.10
C LEU A 531 -47.29 -6.06 9.26
N ASP A 532 -47.62 -7.35 9.09
CA ASP A 532 -48.24 -8.18 10.13
C ASP A 532 -47.32 -8.33 11.34
N LEU A 533 -46.00 -8.49 11.12
CA LEU A 533 -45.00 -8.52 12.20
C LEU A 533 -44.93 -7.17 12.94
N LEU A 534 -44.81 -6.05 12.23
CA LEU A 534 -44.73 -4.72 12.85
C LEU A 534 -46.03 -4.33 13.59
N LYS A 535 -47.19 -4.83 13.13
CA LYS A 535 -48.50 -4.64 13.76
C LYS A 535 -48.91 -5.82 14.67
N TRP A 536 -47.96 -6.59 15.19
CA TRP A 536 -48.24 -7.80 15.98
C TRP A 536 -49.22 -7.59 17.15
N ARG A 537 -49.28 -6.39 17.74
CA ARG A 537 -50.22 -6.04 18.81
C ARG A 537 -51.69 -6.01 18.37
N VAL A 538 -51.95 -5.80 17.08
CA VAL A 538 -53.31 -5.78 16.52
C VAL A 538 -53.86 -7.20 16.34
N HIS A 539 -52.97 -8.17 16.09
CA HIS A 539 -53.30 -9.59 15.86
C HIS A 539 -52.38 -10.53 16.66
N PRO A 540 -52.45 -10.52 18.01
CA PRO A 540 -51.54 -11.28 18.87
C PRO A 540 -51.61 -12.80 18.67
N GLU A 541 -52.72 -13.31 18.13
CA GLU A 541 -52.90 -14.71 17.76
C GLU A 541 -51.95 -15.18 16.64
N ARG A 542 -51.44 -14.25 15.80
CA ARG A 542 -50.59 -14.55 14.64
C ARG A 542 -49.09 -14.46 14.92
N ILE A 543 -48.66 -14.09 16.13
CA ILE A 543 -47.25 -13.84 16.48
C ILE A 543 -46.34 -15.03 16.08
N ILE A 544 -46.76 -16.26 16.34
CA ILE A 544 -45.99 -17.48 16.05
C ILE A 544 -45.78 -17.66 14.54
N ASP A 545 -46.81 -17.35 13.75
CA ASP A 545 -46.78 -17.44 12.30
C ASP A 545 -45.92 -16.30 11.73
N CYS A 546 -46.07 -15.07 12.22
CA CYS A 546 -45.25 -13.91 11.85
C CYS A 546 -43.75 -14.16 12.11
N LEU A 547 -43.38 -14.68 13.28
CA LEU A 547 -41.99 -15.02 13.61
C LEU A 547 -41.43 -16.12 12.70
N SER A 548 -42.26 -17.09 12.30
CA SER A 548 -41.81 -18.19 11.43
C SER A 548 -41.55 -17.70 10.00
N LYS A 549 -42.39 -16.77 9.50
CA LYS A 549 -42.28 -16.19 8.16
C LYS A 549 -41.19 -15.13 8.01
N LEU A 550 -40.65 -14.57 9.10
CA LEU A 550 -39.56 -13.57 9.03
C LEU A 550 -38.38 -14.08 8.19
N LYS A 551 -38.08 -15.38 8.26
CA LYS A 551 -36.99 -16.02 7.50
C LYS A 551 -37.25 -16.05 5.97
N ASP A 552 -38.51 -15.89 5.56
CA ASP A 552 -38.94 -15.90 4.16
C ASP A 552 -38.98 -14.48 3.55
N ILE A 553 -38.84 -13.43 4.38
CA ILE A 553 -38.81 -12.03 3.95
C ILE A 553 -37.46 -11.72 3.30
N ASP A 554 -37.47 -11.01 2.17
CA ASP A 554 -36.22 -10.56 1.53
C ASP A 554 -35.40 -9.71 2.51
N GLY A 555 -34.12 -10.03 2.65
CA GLY A 555 -33.21 -9.32 3.54
C GLY A 555 -33.10 -7.82 3.24
N THR A 556 -33.37 -7.39 1.99
CA THR A 556 -33.43 -5.96 1.68
C THR A 556 -34.58 -5.24 2.40
N GLU A 557 -35.71 -5.92 2.63
CA GLU A 557 -36.85 -5.37 3.36
C GLU A 557 -36.56 -5.35 4.87
N ILE A 558 -35.99 -6.44 5.41
CA ILE A 558 -35.60 -6.51 6.84
C ILE A 558 -34.64 -5.37 7.20
N VAL A 559 -33.64 -5.12 6.36
CA VAL A 559 -32.61 -4.11 6.61
C VAL A 559 -33.17 -2.67 6.52
N LYS A 560 -34.16 -2.40 5.64
CA LYS A 560 -34.86 -1.11 5.61
C LYS A 560 -35.56 -0.77 6.92
N PHE A 561 -36.14 -1.78 7.56
CA PHE A 561 -36.88 -1.67 8.82
C PHE A 561 -36.10 -2.27 9.99
N LEU A 562 -34.76 -2.31 9.94
CA LEU A 562 -33.94 -3.05 10.91
C LEU A 562 -34.23 -2.60 12.35
N HIS A 563 -34.35 -1.30 12.56
CA HIS A 563 -34.68 -0.70 13.86
C HIS A 563 -36.03 -1.21 14.38
N ASP A 564 -37.10 -1.00 13.61
CA ASP A 564 -38.46 -1.38 13.99
C ASP A 564 -38.61 -2.92 14.12
N THR A 565 -37.84 -3.69 13.34
CA THR A 565 -37.79 -5.17 13.43
C THR A 565 -37.19 -5.61 14.76
N LEU A 566 -36.05 -5.04 15.16
CA LEU A 566 -35.38 -5.39 16.42
C LEU A 566 -36.23 -4.98 17.62
N ASP A 567 -36.80 -3.77 17.62
CA ASP A 567 -37.74 -3.31 18.65
C ASP A 567 -38.95 -4.24 18.76
N THR A 568 -39.49 -4.68 17.62
CA THR A 568 -40.60 -5.64 17.58
C THR A 568 -40.21 -6.98 18.19
N LEU A 569 -39.05 -7.53 17.82
CA LEU A 569 -38.55 -8.80 18.36
C LEU A 569 -38.34 -8.74 19.87
N PHE A 570 -37.69 -7.70 20.38
CA PHE A 570 -37.50 -7.52 21.82
C PHE A 570 -38.82 -7.20 22.54
N GLY A 571 -39.74 -6.45 21.93
CA GLY A 571 -41.07 -6.21 22.46
C GLY A 571 -41.92 -7.48 22.60
N ILE A 572 -41.82 -8.41 21.65
CA ILE A 572 -42.45 -9.74 21.73
C ILE A 572 -41.77 -10.60 22.80
N LEU A 573 -40.44 -10.51 22.94
CA LEU A 573 -39.69 -11.21 23.99
C LEU A 573 -40.15 -10.78 25.38
N ASP A 574 -40.30 -9.47 25.60
CA ASP A 574 -40.66 -8.90 26.90
C ASP A 574 -42.11 -9.23 27.32
N GLU A 575 -43.03 -9.45 26.38
CA GLU A 575 -44.43 -9.78 26.69
C GLU A 575 -44.61 -11.21 27.22
N SER A 576 -43.96 -12.21 26.59
CA SER A 576 -44.01 -13.59 27.06
C SER A 576 -42.72 -14.37 26.73
N PRO A 577 -41.67 -14.24 27.56
CA PRO A 577 -40.38 -14.89 27.31
C PRO A 577 -40.45 -16.42 27.32
N GLN A 578 -41.40 -17.00 28.06
CA GLN A 578 -41.60 -18.45 28.13
C GLN A 578 -42.22 -19.02 26.85
N ARG A 579 -43.13 -18.27 26.20
CA ARG A 579 -43.87 -18.73 25.03
C ARG A 579 -43.14 -18.45 23.72
N TYR A 580 -42.50 -17.28 23.61
CA TYR A 580 -41.91 -16.81 22.35
C TYR A 580 -40.37 -16.79 22.34
N GLY A 581 -39.71 -16.97 23.50
CA GLY A 581 -38.27 -16.75 23.65
C GLY A 581 -37.37 -17.52 22.68
N LEU A 582 -37.64 -18.80 22.42
CA LEU A 582 -36.86 -19.59 21.46
C LEU A 582 -37.02 -19.08 20.02
N LYS A 583 -38.27 -18.79 19.59
CA LYS A 583 -38.53 -18.31 18.22
C LYS A 583 -37.97 -16.92 17.98
N VAL A 584 -38.10 -16.01 18.95
CA VAL A 584 -37.51 -14.67 18.86
C VAL A 584 -35.99 -14.76 18.77
N PHE A 585 -35.37 -15.65 19.54
CA PHE A 585 -33.94 -15.87 19.47
C PHE A 585 -33.49 -16.37 18.08
N ASP A 586 -34.22 -17.31 17.47
CA ASP A 586 -33.95 -17.77 16.10
C ASP A 586 -34.07 -16.64 15.08
N CYS A 587 -35.05 -15.75 15.24
CA CYS A 587 -35.22 -14.56 14.42
C CYS A 587 -34.04 -13.58 14.60
N LEU A 588 -33.59 -13.32 15.83
CA LEU A 588 -32.45 -12.46 16.12
C LEU A 588 -31.16 -13.01 15.51
N VAL A 589 -30.92 -14.31 15.67
CA VAL A 589 -29.78 -15.00 15.06
C VAL A 589 -29.83 -14.91 13.52
N HIS A 590 -31.01 -15.06 12.91
CA HIS A 590 -31.18 -14.89 11.48
C HIS A 590 -30.84 -13.46 11.01
N VAL A 591 -31.35 -12.44 11.71
CA VAL A 591 -31.06 -11.02 11.41
C VAL A 591 -29.57 -10.72 11.58
N ILE A 592 -28.93 -11.20 12.65
CA ILE A 592 -27.48 -11.00 12.87
C ILE A 592 -26.66 -11.61 11.74
N ASN A 593 -26.98 -12.84 11.32
CA ASN A 593 -26.25 -13.52 10.25
C ASN A 593 -26.52 -12.89 8.88
N LEU A 594 -27.73 -12.37 8.63
CA LEU A 594 -28.02 -11.58 7.44
C LEU A 594 -27.07 -10.38 7.33
N LEU A 595 -26.81 -9.68 8.44
CA LEU A 595 -25.89 -8.53 8.49
C LEU A 595 -24.40 -8.93 8.40
N GLN A 596 -24.07 -10.21 8.55
CA GLN A 596 -22.72 -10.72 8.33
C GLN A 596 -22.43 -11.02 6.84
N ASP A 597 -23.47 -11.21 6.02
CA ASP A 597 -23.35 -11.39 4.57
C ASP A 597 -22.70 -10.15 3.93
N SER A 598 -21.74 -10.40 3.03
CA SER A 598 -21.10 -9.40 2.17
C SER A 598 -22.05 -8.36 1.57
N LYS A 599 -23.29 -8.75 1.22
CA LYS A 599 -24.31 -7.84 0.68
C LYS A 599 -24.76 -6.77 1.68
N PHE A 600 -24.75 -7.08 2.98
CA PHE A 600 -25.28 -6.22 4.04
C PHE A 600 -24.23 -5.81 5.09
N GLN A 601 -22.95 -6.13 4.87
CA GLN A 601 -21.87 -5.80 5.81
C GLN A 601 -21.78 -4.30 6.16
N LEU A 602 -22.21 -3.43 5.25
CA LEU A 602 -22.24 -1.99 5.47
C LEU A 602 -23.26 -1.55 6.54
N PHE A 603 -24.18 -2.42 6.97
CA PHE A 603 -25.17 -2.16 8.02
C PHE A 603 -24.68 -2.55 9.43
N LYS A 604 -23.46 -3.09 9.60
CA LYS A 604 -22.89 -3.37 10.93
C LYS A 604 -22.81 -2.13 11.83
N PRO A 605 -22.36 -0.94 11.36
CA PRO A 605 -22.37 0.28 12.18
C PRO A 605 -23.78 0.72 12.60
N VAL A 606 -24.79 0.47 11.76
CA VAL A 606 -26.20 0.76 12.07
C VAL A 606 -26.66 -0.09 13.26
N MET A 607 -26.27 -1.36 13.27
CA MET A 607 -26.57 -2.29 14.37
C MET A 607 -25.84 -1.89 15.67
N ASP A 608 -24.55 -1.54 15.59
CA ASP A 608 -23.79 -1.07 16.75
C ASP A 608 -24.40 0.21 17.36
N ASN A 609 -24.79 1.17 16.52
CA ASN A 609 -25.46 2.39 16.98
C ASN A 609 -26.85 2.13 17.59
N TYR A 610 -27.60 1.15 17.07
CA TYR A 610 -28.86 0.73 17.68
C TYR A 610 -28.61 0.16 19.08
N ILE A 611 -27.66 -0.76 19.23
CA ILE A 611 -27.31 -1.37 20.52
C ILE A 611 -26.89 -0.29 21.52
N GLU A 612 -26.01 0.62 21.14
CA GLU A 612 -25.47 1.61 22.09
C GLU A 612 -26.49 2.70 22.48
N ASN A 613 -27.30 3.19 21.52
CA ASN A 613 -28.08 4.42 21.70
C ASN A 613 -29.60 4.25 21.73
N HIS A 614 -30.16 3.15 21.19
CA HIS A 614 -31.62 3.01 21.01
C HIS A 614 -32.22 1.80 21.72
N PHE A 615 -31.45 0.71 21.85
CA PHE A 615 -31.91 -0.51 22.50
C PHE A 615 -32.38 -0.25 23.93
N ALA A 616 -33.62 -0.63 24.25
CA ALA A 616 -34.27 -0.35 25.54
C ALA A 616 -34.59 -1.60 26.39
N GLY A 617 -34.20 -2.80 25.92
CA GLY A 617 -34.53 -4.08 26.58
C GLY A 617 -33.69 -4.35 27.83
N ALA A 618 -34.04 -3.77 28.98
CA ALA A 618 -33.29 -3.91 30.23
C ALA A 618 -33.35 -5.32 30.87
N LEU A 619 -34.42 -6.10 30.62
CA LEU A 619 -34.58 -7.44 31.20
C LEU A 619 -34.16 -8.57 30.26
N SER A 620 -33.93 -8.25 28.99
CA SER A 620 -33.70 -9.24 27.93
C SER A 620 -32.42 -10.08 28.14
N TYR A 621 -31.42 -9.60 28.90
CA TYR A 621 -30.20 -10.36 29.20
C TYR A 621 -30.48 -11.73 29.85
N ARG A 622 -31.49 -11.83 30.71
CA ARG A 622 -31.82 -13.08 31.43
C ARG A 622 -32.25 -14.16 30.45
N ASP A 623 -33.15 -13.80 29.54
CA ASP A 623 -33.67 -14.71 28.53
C ASP A 623 -32.64 -15.01 27.44
N LEU A 624 -31.86 -14.02 27.01
CA LEU A 624 -30.78 -14.24 26.05
C LEU A 624 -29.71 -15.20 26.60
N ILE A 625 -29.27 -15.04 27.86
CA ILE A 625 -28.31 -15.97 28.49
C ILE A 625 -28.94 -17.37 28.62
N ARG A 626 -30.20 -17.45 29.09
CA ARG A 626 -30.92 -18.72 29.27
C ARG A 626 -31.06 -19.50 27.96
N VAL A 627 -31.48 -18.83 26.89
CA VAL A 627 -31.66 -19.45 25.57
C VAL A 627 -30.33 -19.79 24.93
N LEU A 628 -29.33 -18.90 25.01
CA LEU A 628 -27.98 -19.19 24.51
C LEU A 628 -27.37 -20.40 25.23
N LYS A 629 -27.49 -20.48 26.56
CA LYS A 629 -27.05 -21.64 27.34
C LYS A 629 -27.78 -22.91 26.91
N TRP A 630 -29.11 -22.85 26.72
CA TRP A 630 -29.91 -23.98 26.25
C TRP A 630 -29.43 -24.50 24.88
N TYR A 631 -29.09 -23.59 23.95
CA TYR A 631 -28.50 -23.98 22.67
C TYR A 631 -27.12 -24.62 22.87
N VAL A 632 -26.24 -24.01 23.68
CA VAL A 632 -24.88 -24.53 23.92
C VAL A 632 -24.89 -25.92 24.57
N ASP A 633 -25.76 -26.16 25.54
CA ASP A 633 -25.89 -27.45 26.23
C ASP A 633 -26.37 -28.58 25.30
N ARG A 634 -27.10 -28.24 24.22
CA ARG A 634 -27.69 -29.20 23.27
C ARG A 634 -26.98 -29.25 21.92
N ILE A 635 -25.80 -28.65 21.81
CA ILE A 635 -24.99 -28.59 20.58
C ILE A 635 -24.71 -29.97 19.98
N ILE A 636 -24.63 -31.01 20.81
CA ILE A 636 -24.32 -32.37 20.38
C ILE A 636 -25.49 -32.99 19.60
N ASP A 637 -26.73 -32.54 19.83
CA ASP A 637 -27.96 -33.15 19.30
C ASP A 637 -28.57 -32.39 18.11
N LEU A 638 -28.31 -31.09 18.00
CA LEU A 638 -28.93 -30.19 17.02
C LEU A 638 -27.87 -29.71 16.01
N PHE A 639 -27.87 -30.27 14.81
CA PHE A 639 -26.89 -30.00 13.74
C PHE A 639 -26.91 -28.54 13.18
N ASP A 640 -27.77 -27.65 13.66
CA ASP A 640 -27.92 -26.26 13.20
C ASP A 640 -27.27 -25.24 14.18
N LEU A 641 -25.98 -25.00 14.00
CA LEU A 641 -25.12 -24.21 14.88
C LEU A 641 -24.99 -22.71 14.52
N ILE A 642 -26.01 -22.17 13.88
CA ILE A 642 -26.06 -20.78 13.38
C ILE A 642 -26.00 -19.74 14.54
N CYS A 643 -26.38 -20.12 15.76
CA CYS A 643 -26.39 -19.25 16.94
C CYS A 643 -25.00 -18.74 17.35
N LEU A 644 -23.96 -19.58 17.34
CA LEU A 644 -22.63 -19.18 17.81
C LEU A 644 -21.90 -18.27 16.79
N GLN A 645 -22.36 -18.27 15.53
CA GLN A 645 -21.94 -17.29 14.53
C GLN A 645 -22.38 -15.86 14.90
N ALA A 646 -23.47 -15.73 15.65
CA ALA A 646 -24.00 -14.46 16.15
C ALA A 646 -23.44 -14.05 17.54
N SER A 647 -22.50 -14.81 18.10
CA SER A 647 -22.00 -14.63 19.48
C SER A 647 -21.51 -13.20 19.78
N GLU A 648 -20.81 -12.55 18.86
CA GLU A 648 -20.34 -11.16 19.03
C GLU A 648 -21.48 -10.21 19.40
N TYR A 649 -22.53 -10.16 18.58
CA TYR A 649 -23.66 -9.26 18.80
C TYR A 649 -24.58 -9.72 19.93
N LEU A 650 -24.73 -11.03 20.14
CA LEU A 650 -25.49 -11.55 21.28
C LEU A 650 -24.87 -11.08 22.61
N PHE A 651 -23.54 -11.14 22.75
CA PHE A 651 -22.86 -10.63 23.95
C PHE A 651 -22.96 -9.10 24.05
N LYS A 652 -22.90 -8.34 22.94
CA LYS A 652 -23.18 -6.89 22.94
C LYS A 652 -24.58 -6.58 23.51
N TYR A 653 -25.63 -7.28 23.06
CA TYR A 653 -26.98 -7.13 23.60
C TYR A 653 -27.08 -7.51 25.08
N ILE A 654 -26.49 -8.64 25.49
CA ILE A 654 -26.50 -9.09 26.89
C ILE A 654 -25.83 -8.05 27.81
N VAL A 655 -24.65 -7.55 27.42
CA VAL A 655 -23.89 -6.54 28.17
C VAL A 655 -24.66 -5.23 28.23
N GLN A 656 -25.19 -4.75 27.11
CA GLN A 656 -25.94 -3.49 27.08
C GLN A 656 -27.25 -3.58 27.88
N SER A 657 -28.01 -4.68 27.73
CA SER A 657 -29.21 -4.95 28.52
C SER A 657 -28.91 -4.92 30.03
N ARG A 658 -27.81 -5.53 30.46
CA ARG A 658 -27.37 -5.47 31.86
C ARG A 658 -26.97 -4.07 32.30
N ARG A 659 -26.28 -3.28 31.47
CA ARG A 659 -25.94 -1.88 31.78
C ARG A 659 -27.20 -1.03 31.98
N LEU A 660 -28.21 -1.19 31.13
CA LEU A 660 -29.49 -0.51 31.25
C LEU A 660 -30.22 -0.92 32.54
N TYR A 661 -30.24 -2.22 32.87
CA TYR A 661 -30.82 -2.69 34.13
C TYR A 661 -30.09 -2.16 35.35
N ALA A 662 -28.75 -2.16 35.33
CA ALA A 662 -27.93 -1.65 36.43
C ALA A 662 -28.15 -0.14 36.63
N ALA A 663 -28.27 0.63 35.54
CA ALA A 663 -28.61 2.05 35.58
C ALA A 663 -30.01 2.31 36.16
N ALA A 664 -30.99 1.47 35.82
CA ALA A 664 -32.37 1.60 36.31
C ALA A 664 -32.56 1.15 37.77
N THR A 665 -31.79 0.16 38.24
CA THR A 665 -31.98 -0.50 39.56
C THR A 665 -30.90 -0.19 40.58
N GLY A 666 -29.87 0.59 40.24
CA GLY A 666 -28.73 0.85 41.11
C GLY A 666 -27.83 -0.38 41.32
N GLY A 667 -27.77 -1.28 40.33
CA GLY A 667 -26.86 -2.44 40.35
C GLY A 667 -27.38 -3.70 41.04
N GLN A 668 -28.68 -3.82 41.34
CA GLN A 668 -29.25 -5.05 41.94
C GLN A 668 -28.99 -6.31 41.08
N ASN A 669 -29.00 -7.48 41.72
CA ASN A 669 -28.81 -8.81 41.10
C ASN A 669 -27.50 -8.99 40.31
N GLU A 670 -26.43 -8.28 40.71
CA GLU A 670 -25.13 -8.40 40.07
C GLU A 670 -24.54 -9.82 40.19
N GLU A 671 -24.68 -10.45 41.35
CA GLU A 671 -24.18 -11.81 41.60
C GLU A 671 -24.92 -12.87 40.77
N GLU A 672 -26.25 -12.76 40.63
CA GLU A 672 -27.05 -13.66 39.79
C GLU A 672 -26.64 -13.57 38.32
N PHE A 673 -26.42 -12.34 37.83
CA PHE A 673 -25.91 -12.12 36.48
C PHE A 673 -24.52 -12.71 36.29
N ARG A 674 -23.59 -12.45 37.22
CA ARG A 674 -22.24 -13.03 37.18
C ARG A 674 -22.29 -14.55 37.18
N CYS A 675 -23.10 -15.16 38.04
CA CYS A 675 -23.27 -16.62 38.07
C CYS A 675 -23.79 -17.15 36.73
N SER A 676 -24.81 -16.50 36.16
CA SER A 676 -25.40 -16.91 34.88
C SER A 676 -24.40 -16.87 33.72
N VAL A 677 -23.55 -15.83 33.66
CA VAL A 677 -22.47 -15.73 32.65
C VAL A 677 -21.41 -16.80 32.88
N HIS A 678 -20.98 -17.05 34.12
CA HIS A 678 -20.01 -18.11 34.43
C HIS A 678 -20.55 -19.51 34.09
N GLU A 679 -21.83 -19.78 34.35
CA GLU A 679 -22.47 -21.04 33.97
C GLU A 679 -22.54 -21.21 32.45
N LEU A 680 -22.86 -20.14 31.71
CA LEU A 680 -22.80 -20.15 30.25
C LEU A 680 -21.39 -20.46 29.75
N PHE A 681 -20.35 -19.83 30.33
CA PHE A 681 -18.97 -20.12 29.95
C PHE A 681 -18.53 -21.54 30.28
N LYS A 682 -19.00 -22.14 31.39
CA LYS A 682 -18.78 -23.57 31.67
C LYS A 682 -19.36 -24.45 30.56
N SER A 683 -20.58 -24.16 30.09
CA SER A 683 -21.18 -24.86 28.95
C SER A 683 -20.37 -24.66 27.66
N ILE A 684 -19.89 -23.45 27.39
CA ILE A 684 -19.03 -23.14 26.23
C ILE A 684 -17.68 -23.89 26.32
N HIS A 685 -17.06 -23.94 27.50
CA HIS A 685 -15.79 -24.66 27.72
C HIS A 685 -15.96 -26.16 27.49
N LEU A 686 -17.07 -26.75 27.98
CA LEU A 686 -17.42 -28.13 27.68
C LEU A 686 -17.57 -28.36 26.17
N PHE A 687 -18.26 -27.46 25.46
CA PHE A 687 -18.37 -27.49 23.99
C PHE A 687 -17.00 -27.39 23.28
N LEU A 688 -16.11 -26.51 23.72
CA LEU A 688 -14.75 -26.38 23.15
C LEU A 688 -13.87 -27.59 23.41
N SER A 689 -14.12 -28.33 24.50
CA SER A 689 -13.37 -29.54 24.86
C SER A 689 -13.75 -30.79 24.05
N HIS A 690 -14.85 -30.74 23.27
CA HIS A 690 -15.29 -31.89 22.47
C HIS A 690 -14.34 -32.16 21.32
N GLU A 691 -13.83 -33.40 21.25
CA GLU A 691 -13.02 -33.90 20.14
C GLU A 691 -13.92 -34.43 19.02
N SER A 692 -13.72 -33.93 17.79
CA SER A 692 -14.34 -34.50 16.60
C SER A 692 -13.29 -34.85 15.56
N LYS A 693 -13.45 -36.00 14.88
CA LYS A 693 -12.51 -36.44 13.84
C LYS A 693 -12.81 -35.69 12.54
N GLY A 694 -11.88 -34.83 12.10
CA GLY A 694 -11.93 -34.13 10.80
C GLY A 694 -12.69 -32.80 10.80
N ILE A 695 -13.07 -32.33 9.60
CA ILE A 695 -13.86 -31.11 9.40
C ILE A 695 -15.34 -31.44 9.66
N SER A 696 -15.75 -31.38 10.92
CA SER A 696 -17.15 -31.50 11.33
C SER A 696 -17.82 -30.11 11.43
N PRO A 697 -19.16 -30.01 11.34
CA PRO A 697 -19.90 -28.78 11.64
C PRO A 697 -19.60 -28.22 13.04
N ILE A 698 -19.27 -29.09 13.99
CA ILE A 698 -18.84 -28.74 15.34
C ILE A 698 -17.50 -28.00 15.31
N THR A 699 -16.49 -28.53 14.60
CA THR A 699 -15.17 -27.88 14.44
C THR A 699 -15.28 -26.51 13.77
N HIS A 700 -16.16 -26.36 12.77
CA HIS A 700 -16.42 -25.07 12.14
C HIS A 700 -16.99 -24.06 13.15
N THR A 701 -17.93 -24.49 13.99
CA THR A 701 -18.57 -23.61 14.97
C THR A 701 -17.61 -23.22 16.11
N GLN A 702 -16.79 -24.17 16.59
CA GLN A 702 -15.71 -23.88 17.54
C GLN A 702 -14.78 -22.81 16.97
N ALA A 703 -14.41 -22.92 15.69
CA ALA A 703 -13.57 -21.92 15.02
C ALA A 703 -14.25 -20.54 14.91
N VAL A 704 -15.55 -20.47 14.59
CA VAL A 704 -16.26 -19.19 14.50
C VAL A 704 -16.32 -18.50 15.86
N PHE A 705 -16.65 -19.22 16.94
CA PHE A 705 -16.67 -18.66 18.30
C PHE A 705 -15.29 -18.14 18.73
N LEU A 706 -14.21 -18.89 18.48
CA LEU A 706 -12.85 -18.43 18.82
C LEU A 706 -12.44 -17.16 18.06
N ARG A 707 -12.98 -16.93 16.86
CA ARG A 707 -12.72 -15.70 16.09
C ARG A 707 -13.42 -14.47 16.67
N SER A 708 -14.60 -14.64 17.25
CA SER A 708 -15.40 -13.58 17.89
C SER A 708 -15.06 -13.38 19.38
N PHE A 709 -14.47 -14.38 20.04
CA PHE A 709 -14.18 -14.35 21.49
C PHE A 709 -13.36 -13.14 21.96
N PRO A 710 -12.31 -12.67 21.26
CA PRO A 710 -11.61 -11.45 21.67
C PRO A 710 -12.53 -10.21 21.74
N THR A 711 -13.49 -10.08 20.84
CA THR A 711 -14.50 -9.01 20.89
C THR A 711 -15.44 -9.20 22.07
N VAL A 712 -15.85 -10.45 22.36
CA VAL A 712 -16.65 -10.78 23.56
C VAL A 712 -15.91 -10.39 24.83
N CYS A 713 -14.61 -10.64 24.94
CA CYS A 713 -13.79 -10.19 26.06
C CYS A 713 -13.82 -8.66 26.24
N CYS A 714 -13.71 -7.89 25.15
CA CYS A 714 -13.81 -6.43 25.18
C CYS A 714 -15.18 -5.95 25.69
N GLU A 715 -16.27 -6.63 25.30
CA GLU A 715 -17.61 -6.31 25.79
C GLU A 715 -17.78 -6.67 27.28
N LEU A 716 -17.26 -7.83 27.72
CA LEU A 716 -17.31 -8.24 29.12
C LEU A 716 -16.52 -7.30 30.04
N LEU A 717 -15.42 -6.68 29.56
CA LEU A 717 -14.65 -5.67 30.29
C LEU A 717 -15.47 -4.42 30.66
N LYS A 718 -16.62 -4.18 30.01
CA LYS A 718 -17.52 -3.08 30.38
C LYS A 718 -18.26 -3.32 31.71
N ILE A 719 -18.26 -4.56 32.22
CA ILE A 719 -19.01 -4.96 33.43
C ILE A 719 -18.14 -5.76 34.43
N PHE A 720 -17.26 -6.64 33.96
CA PHE A 720 -16.39 -7.48 34.78
C PHE A 720 -15.02 -6.83 35.01
N SER A 721 -14.34 -7.23 36.09
CA SER A 721 -12.96 -6.80 36.35
C SER A 721 -11.98 -7.40 35.34
N MET A 722 -10.84 -6.72 35.13
CA MET A 722 -9.79 -7.21 34.22
C MET A 722 -9.29 -8.61 34.58
N ARG A 723 -9.24 -8.94 35.88
CA ARG A 723 -8.79 -10.25 36.37
C ARG A 723 -9.80 -11.37 36.08
N GLU A 724 -11.09 -11.10 36.21
CA GLU A 724 -12.15 -12.07 35.89
C GLU A 724 -12.16 -12.41 34.40
N VAL A 725 -12.10 -11.40 33.54
CA VAL A 725 -12.05 -11.61 32.09
C VAL A 725 -10.75 -12.32 31.68
N ALA A 726 -9.62 -12.02 32.33
CA ALA A 726 -8.36 -12.74 32.11
C ALA A 726 -8.44 -14.22 32.51
N ASN A 727 -9.14 -14.56 33.60
CA ASN A 727 -9.41 -15.95 33.96
C ASN A 727 -10.29 -16.64 32.92
N LEU A 728 -11.36 -15.99 32.44
CA LEU A 728 -12.20 -16.53 31.36
C LEU A 728 -11.39 -16.78 30.09
N ALA A 729 -10.54 -15.84 29.68
CA ALA A 729 -9.66 -16.00 28.52
C ALA A 729 -8.63 -17.14 28.72
N ARG A 730 -8.04 -17.25 29.91
CA ARG A 730 -7.15 -18.36 30.29
C ARG A 730 -7.87 -19.71 30.13
N ASP A 731 -9.08 -19.82 30.67
CA ASP A 731 -9.84 -21.06 30.68
C ASP A 731 -10.32 -21.43 29.27
N THR A 732 -10.80 -20.45 28.49
CA THR A 732 -11.17 -20.65 27.07
C THR A 732 -9.97 -21.11 26.21
N LEU A 733 -8.79 -20.50 26.35
CA LEU A 733 -7.59 -20.90 25.62
C LEU A 733 -7.08 -22.29 26.05
N SER A 734 -7.37 -22.70 27.29
CA SER A 734 -6.98 -24.00 27.85
C SER A 734 -8.00 -25.12 27.59
N SER A 735 -9.23 -24.78 27.19
CA SER A 735 -10.33 -25.73 27.01
C SER A 735 -10.23 -26.61 25.76
N LEU A 736 -9.37 -26.23 24.79
CA LEU A 736 -9.20 -26.99 23.55
C LEU A 736 -8.24 -28.18 23.75
N PRO A 737 -8.53 -29.38 23.17
CA PRO A 737 -7.70 -30.58 23.29
C PRO A 737 -6.22 -30.39 22.91
N ALA A 738 -5.32 -31.18 23.52
CA ALA A 738 -3.88 -31.16 23.26
C ALA A 738 -3.52 -31.75 21.88
N LEU A 739 -2.35 -31.38 21.33
CA LEU A 739 -1.92 -31.55 19.93
C LEU A 739 -1.69 -33.01 19.44
N THR A 740 -2.71 -33.86 19.47
CA THR A 740 -2.55 -35.27 19.05
C THR A 740 -2.77 -35.52 17.55
N HIS A 741 -3.38 -34.59 16.81
CA HIS A 741 -3.73 -34.79 15.39
C HIS A 741 -3.20 -33.70 14.44
N THR A 742 -2.61 -34.13 13.33
CA THR A 742 -1.82 -33.35 12.37
C THR A 742 -2.61 -32.33 11.52
N ASP A 743 -3.93 -32.44 11.40
CA ASP A 743 -4.72 -31.68 10.41
C ASP A 743 -5.97 -30.97 11.00
N CYS A 744 -5.87 -30.37 12.19
CA CYS A 744 -7.01 -29.65 12.78
C CYS A 744 -6.96 -28.13 12.45
N PRO A 745 -7.89 -27.58 11.63
CA PRO A 745 -7.93 -26.15 11.30
C PRO A 745 -8.18 -25.24 12.51
N LEU A 746 -8.56 -25.83 13.65
CA LEU A 746 -8.80 -25.12 14.90
C LEU A 746 -7.52 -24.58 15.54
N GLN A 747 -6.35 -25.16 15.24
CA GLN A 747 -5.08 -24.72 15.83
C GLN A 747 -4.63 -23.34 15.34
N ALA A 748 -4.74 -23.09 14.03
CA ALA A 748 -4.48 -21.76 13.47
C ALA A 748 -5.44 -20.71 14.06
N VAL A 749 -6.72 -21.08 14.24
CA VAL A 749 -7.73 -20.20 14.83
C VAL A 749 -7.48 -19.95 16.33
N LYS A 750 -7.00 -20.95 17.07
CA LYS A 750 -6.56 -20.80 18.48
C LYS A 750 -5.42 -19.80 18.58
N LEU A 751 -4.41 -19.90 17.71
CA LEU A 751 -3.31 -18.94 17.65
C LEU A 751 -3.78 -17.53 17.28
N GLN A 752 -4.72 -17.40 16.35
CA GLN A 752 -5.32 -16.09 16.00
C GLN A 752 -6.11 -15.48 17.18
N CYS A 753 -6.89 -16.29 17.89
CA CYS A 753 -7.58 -15.87 19.11
C CYS A 753 -6.59 -15.41 20.18
N MET A 754 -5.50 -16.16 20.37
CA MET A 754 -4.42 -15.82 21.30
C MET A 754 -3.73 -14.51 20.90
N ALA A 755 -3.42 -14.31 19.62
CA ALA A 755 -2.84 -13.07 19.10
C ALA A 755 -3.72 -11.86 19.40
N LYS A 756 -5.00 -11.92 19.03
CA LYS A 756 -5.97 -10.85 19.34
C LYS A 756 -6.14 -10.60 20.84
N THR A 757 -6.02 -11.64 21.67
CA THR A 757 -6.07 -11.49 23.13
C THR A 757 -4.85 -10.74 23.65
N VAL A 758 -3.65 -11.04 23.14
CA VAL A 758 -2.39 -10.35 23.48
C VAL A 758 -2.37 -8.90 22.96
N GLU A 759 -3.04 -8.63 21.84
CA GLU A 759 -3.21 -7.27 21.30
C GLU A 759 -4.28 -6.45 22.04
N SER A 760 -5.16 -7.10 22.78
CA SER A 760 -6.27 -6.43 23.49
C SER A 760 -5.81 -5.70 24.76
N PRO A 761 -6.64 -4.78 25.31
CA PRO A 761 -6.37 -4.12 26.59
C PRO A 761 -6.10 -5.08 27.76
N LEU A 762 -6.56 -6.34 27.66
CA LEU A 762 -6.31 -7.36 28.67
C LEU A 762 -4.82 -7.62 28.88
N TYR A 763 -3.97 -7.53 27.86
CA TYR A 763 -2.55 -7.85 28.02
C TYR A 763 -1.70 -6.64 28.43
N VAL A 764 -2.22 -5.43 28.22
CA VAL A 764 -1.59 -4.16 28.61
C VAL A 764 -1.59 -3.97 30.13
N ASN A 765 -2.64 -4.46 30.82
CA ASN A 765 -2.70 -4.41 32.27
C ASN A 765 -1.77 -5.47 32.93
N PRO A 766 -0.95 -5.11 33.94
CA PRO A 766 -0.03 -6.05 34.60
C PRO A 766 -0.71 -7.23 35.32
N GLU A 767 -1.87 -7.03 35.96
CA GLU A 767 -2.53 -8.06 36.78
C GLU A 767 -3.10 -9.19 35.93
N SER A 768 -3.76 -8.85 34.82
CA SER A 768 -4.23 -9.80 33.82
C SER A 768 -3.08 -10.46 33.06
N ARG A 769 -1.99 -9.75 32.80
CA ARG A 769 -0.78 -10.32 32.17
C ARG A 769 -0.17 -11.45 33.01
N CYS A 770 -0.12 -11.32 34.34
CA CYS A 770 0.35 -12.38 35.22
C CYS A 770 -0.45 -13.69 35.07
N VAL A 771 -1.74 -13.59 34.73
CA VAL A 771 -2.62 -14.75 34.51
C VAL A 771 -2.43 -15.33 33.09
N LEU A 772 -2.32 -14.48 32.08
CA LEU A 772 -2.28 -14.88 30.67
C LEU A 772 -0.89 -15.34 30.21
N LEU A 773 0.19 -14.70 30.68
CA LEU A 773 1.57 -14.96 30.24
C LEU A 773 1.96 -16.45 30.35
N PRO A 774 1.73 -17.17 31.46
CA PRO A 774 2.09 -18.59 31.56
C PRO A 774 1.36 -19.50 30.58
N VAL A 775 0.12 -19.16 30.21
CA VAL A 775 -0.67 -19.96 29.25
C VAL A 775 -0.21 -19.68 27.83
N VAL A 776 -0.03 -18.41 27.47
CA VAL A 776 0.48 -18.01 26.15
C VAL A 776 1.85 -18.61 25.90
N LEU A 777 2.78 -18.52 26.85
CA LEU A 777 4.13 -19.09 26.71
C LEU A 777 4.12 -20.61 26.53
N ARG A 778 3.29 -21.34 27.28
CA ARG A 778 3.17 -22.79 27.17
C ARG A 778 2.64 -23.22 25.80
N LEU A 779 1.62 -22.52 25.28
CA LEU A 779 1.05 -22.78 23.97
C LEU A 779 2.06 -22.46 22.86
N LEU A 780 2.67 -21.28 22.90
CA LEU A 780 3.71 -20.88 21.94
C LEU A 780 4.89 -21.85 21.94
N HIS A 781 5.36 -22.28 23.12
CA HIS A 781 6.47 -23.24 23.23
C HIS A 781 6.15 -24.54 22.49
N THR A 782 4.93 -25.04 22.61
CA THR A 782 4.50 -26.28 21.95
C THR A 782 4.48 -26.11 20.43
N HIS A 783 3.91 -25.02 19.92
CA HIS A 783 3.89 -24.74 18.47
C HIS A 783 5.29 -24.49 17.88
N LEU A 784 6.18 -23.82 18.62
CA LEU A 784 7.57 -23.58 18.23
C LEU A 784 8.39 -24.87 18.20
N GLN A 785 8.19 -25.77 19.17
CA GLN A 785 8.84 -27.09 19.17
C GLN A 785 8.40 -27.94 17.97
N GLU A 786 7.12 -27.88 17.59
CA GLU A 786 6.56 -28.61 16.46
C GLU A 786 6.76 -27.91 15.10
N GLN A 787 7.35 -26.72 15.07
CA GLN A 787 7.54 -25.89 13.87
C GLN A 787 6.26 -25.57 13.08
N ARG A 788 5.13 -25.38 13.77
CA ARG A 788 3.82 -25.08 13.16
C ARG A 788 3.45 -23.60 13.30
N GLU A 789 2.81 -23.04 12.26
CA GLU A 789 2.25 -21.67 12.28
C GLU A 789 3.25 -20.61 12.79
N LEU A 790 4.49 -20.71 12.32
CA LEU A 790 5.61 -19.89 12.81
C LEU A 790 5.38 -18.39 12.68
N VAL A 791 4.69 -17.94 11.61
CA VAL A 791 4.33 -16.53 11.39
C VAL A 791 3.44 -16.00 12.51
N LEU A 792 2.40 -16.76 12.89
CA LEU A 792 1.51 -16.37 13.98
C LEU A 792 2.26 -16.38 15.31
N CYS A 793 3.14 -17.36 15.54
CA CYS A 793 3.98 -17.39 16.73
C CYS A 793 4.89 -16.16 16.83
N ALA A 794 5.50 -15.73 15.71
CA ALA A 794 6.34 -14.54 15.65
C ALA A 794 5.55 -13.26 15.98
N ASN A 795 4.35 -13.12 15.42
CA ASN A 795 3.46 -11.99 15.68
C ASN A 795 3.05 -11.88 17.15
N ILE A 796 2.74 -13.02 17.78
CA ILE A 796 2.38 -13.06 19.20
C ILE A 796 3.60 -12.68 20.06
N LEU A 797 4.77 -13.27 19.81
CA LEU A 797 6.01 -12.91 20.52
C LEU A 797 6.36 -11.42 20.35
N THR A 798 6.20 -10.89 19.14
CA THR A 798 6.43 -9.47 18.83
C THR A 798 5.51 -8.58 19.67
N SER A 799 4.22 -8.93 19.74
CA SER A 799 3.23 -8.20 20.54
C SER A 799 3.51 -8.28 22.03
N MET A 800 3.98 -9.43 22.53
CA MET A 800 4.39 -9.60 23.92
C MET A 800 5.62 -8.76 24.28
N LEU A 801 6.65 -8.78 23.42
CA LEU A 801 7.95 -8.12 23.68
C LEU A 801 7.90 -6.59 23.56
N THR A 802 6.87 -6.06 22.90
CA THR A 802 6.69 -4.60 22.75
C THR A 802 6.40 -3.90 24.08
N LEU A 803 5.92 -4.62 25.10
CA LEU A 803 5.67 -4.07 26.43
C LEU A 803 6.91 -4.10 27.36
N ASN A 804 8.12 -4.30 26.82
CA ASN A 804 9.40 -4.34 27.55
C ASN A 804 9.42 -5.33 28.75
N THR A 805 8.64 -6.40 28.69
CA THR A 805 8.67 -7.43 29.74
C THR A 805 9.86 -8.36 29.53
N PRO A 806 10.66 -8.68 30.57
CA PRO A 806 11.70 -9.69 30.47
C PRO A 806 11.06 -11.07 30.26
N VAL A 807 11.19 -11.62 29.05
CA VAL A 807 10.71 -12.97 28.73
C VAL A 807 11.91 -13.86 28.44
N THR A 808 12.14 -14.89 29.24
CA THR A 808 13.17 -15.90 28.97
C THR A 808 12.56 -17.02 28.10
N VAL A 809 12.72 -16.94 26.78
CA VAL A 809 12.28 -17.99 25.85
C VAL A 809 13.48 -18.75 25.31
N SER A 810 13.50 -20.08 25.48
CA SER A 810 14.47 -20.96 24.83
C SER A 810 14.05 -21.19 23.36
N LEU A 811 14.45 -20.29 22.46
CA LEU A 811 14.21 -20.45 21.02
C LEU A 811 15.26 -21.42 20.44
N LYS A 812 14.88 -22.67 20.14
CA LYS A 812 15.64 -23.51 19.20
C LYS A 812 15.46 -22.88 17.82
N MET A 813 16.54 -22.32 17.28
CA MET A 813 16.49 -21.42 16.12
C MET A 813 16.20 -22.17 14.82
N CYS A 814 14.95 -22.11 14.36
CA CYS A 814 14.56 -22.48 13.00
C CYS A 814 13.64 -21.40 12.39
N VAL A 815 13.95 -21.05 11.14
CA VAL A 815 13.22 -20.20 10.17
C VAL A 815 13.44 -18.67 10.28
N PHE A 816 14.10 -18.12 9.26
CA PHE A 816 14.46 -16.71 9.10
C PHE A 816 13.30 -15.87 8.52
N GLN A 817 12.37 -15.45 9.39
CA GLN A 817 11.44 -14.34 9.10
C GLN A 817 11.82 -13.11 9.93
N GLY A 818 11.64 -11.91 9.38
CA GLY A 818 12.12 -10.66 10.01
C GLY A 818 11.54 -10.38 11.40
N GLU A 819 10.33 -10.87 11.69
CA GLU A 819 9.68 -10.75 13.01
C GLU A 819 10.42 -11.56 14.09
N PHE A 820 10.88 -12.78 13.78
CA PHE A 820 11.69 -13.58 14.71
C PHE A 820 13.05 -12.95 14.96
N VAL A 821 13.64 -12.32 13.94
CA VAL A 821 14.90 -11.58 14.07
C VAL A 821 14.72 -10.40 15.03
N ALA A 822 13.65 -9.61 14.89
CA ALA A 822 13.36 -8.51 15.80
C ALA A 822 13.12 -8.99 17.23
N CYS A 823 12.42 -10.13 17.41
CA CYS A 823 12.23 -10.76 18.71
C CYS A 823 13.58 -11.19 19.32
N LEU A 824 14.44 -11.87 18.55
CA LEU A 824 15.77 -12.28 19.00
C LEU A 824 16.61 -11.09 19.43
N LEU A 825 16.68 -10.03 18.61
CA LEU A 825 17.44 -8.82 18.94
C LEU A 825 16.91 -8.16 20.21
N THR A 826 15.59 -8.11 20.40
CA THR A 826 14.97 -7.56 21.62
C THR A 826 15.34 -8.39 22.86
N LEU A 827 15.30 -9.72 22.74
CA LEU A 827 15.71 -10.62 23.83
C LEU A 827 17.18 -10.44 24.19
N LEU A 828 18.07 -10.38 23.20
CA LEU A 828 19.50 -10.16 23.40
C LEU A 828 19.77 -8.78 24.02
N GLN A 829 19.05 -7.74 23.60
CA GLN A 829 19.19 -6.40 24.17
C GLN A 829 18.78 -6.33 25.65
N GLN A 830 17.80 -7.12 26.07
CA GLN A 830 17.32 -7.12 27.46
C GLN A 830 18.25 -7.86 28.42
N LEU A 831 19.06 -8.80 27.92
CA LEU A 831 19.98 -9.58 28.75
C LEU A 831 21.19 -8.72 29.16
N LYS A 832 21.42 -8.61 30.46
CA LYS A 832 22.65 -8.02 31.02
C LYS A 832 23.76 -9.06 31.12
N ASP A 833 25.00 -8.61 31.25
CA ASP A 833 26.18 -9.51 31.35
C ASP A 833 25.98 -10.68 32.34
N LYS A 834 25.54 -10.40 33.58
CA LYS A 834 25.26 -11.46 34.59
C LYS A 834 24.23 -12.50 34.13
N GLU A 835 23.19 -12.06 33.40
CA GLU A 835 22.12 -12.94 32.91
C GLU A 835 22.61 -13.77 31.71
N TYR A 836 23.47 -13.20 30.86
CA TYR A 836 24.20 -13.94 29.83
C TYR A 836 25.07 -15.04 30.43
N GLN A 837 25.88 -14.73 31.44
CA GLN A 837 26.72 -15.75 32.08
C GLN A 837 25.86 -16.87 32.71
N GLN A 838 24.73 -16.53 33.34
CA GLN A 838 23.80 -17.52 33.88
C GLN A 838 23.19 -18.39 32.78
N LEU A 839 22.79 -17.82 31.65
CA LEU A 839 22.26 -18.57 30.50
C LEU A 839 23.30 -19.56 29.96
N LEU A 840 24.55 -19.12 29.78
CA LEU A 840 25.63 -19.94 29.25
C LEU A 840 26.03 -21.05 30.24
N SER A 841 25.91 -20.81 31.54
CA SER A 841 26.18 -21.82 32.59
C SER A 841 25.14 -22.95 32.66
N ARG A 842 23.95 -22.77 32.07
CA ARG A 842 22.88 -23.78 32.08
C ARG A 842 23.07 -24.90 31.06
N PHE A 843 24.00 -24.76 30.12
CA PHE A 843 24.28 -25.82 29.16
C PHE A 843 25.01 -26.98 29.86
N PRO A 844 24.47 -28.21 29.81
CA PRO A 844 25.00 -29.34 30.56
C PRO A 844 26.34 -29.86 30.00
N THR A 845 26.63 -29.65 28.71
CA THR A 845 27.85 -30.15 28.06
C THR A 845 28.55 -29.07 27.24
N LYS A 846 29.89 -29.21 27.10
CA LYS A 846 30.70 -28.34 26.24
C LYS A 846 30.28 -28.44 24.77
N GLU A 847 29.85 -29.61 24.30
CA GLU A 847 29.42 -29.82 22.92
C GLU A 847 28.11 -29.08 22.59
N GLU A 848 27.14 -29.07 23.50
CA GLU A 848 25.92 -28.29 23.35
C GLU A 848 26.21 -26.78 23.33
N LEU A 849 27.12 -26.32 24.20
CA LEU A 849 27.57 -24.93 24.20
C LEU A 849 28.30 -24.56 22.90
N THR A 850 29.18 -25.44 22.38
CA THR A 850 29.83 -25.27 21.07
C THR A 850 28.80 -25.12 19.95
N SER A 851 27.80 -26.02 19.91
CA SER A 851 26.76 -26.01 18.88
C SER A 851 25.92 -24.73 18.94
N PHE A 852 25.53 -24.30 20.15
CA PHE A 852 24.81 -23.05 20.37
C PHE A 852 25.61 -21.82 19.91
N LEU A 853 26.88 -21.70 20.28
CA LEU A 853 27.72 -20.56 19.89
C LEU A 853 27.95 -20.50 18.38
N LEU A 854 28.20 -21.64 17.73
CA LEU A 854 28.37 -21.69 16.28
C LEU A 854 27.08 -21.31 15.54
N GLN A 855 25.92 -21.76 16.03
CA GLN A 855 24.62 -21.35 15.50
C GLN A 855 24.38 -19.83 15.69
N LEU A 856 24.66 -19.31 16.88
CA LEU A 856 24.53 -17.88 17.19
C LEU A 856 25.43 -17.02 16.30
N PHE A 857 26.70 -17.39 16.12
CA PHE A 857 27.61 -16.69 15.22
C PHE A 857 27.14 -16.74 13.76
N THR A 858 26.59 -17.87 13.33
CA THR A 858 26.01 -18.00 11.98
C THR A 858 24.83 -17.06 11.81
N VAL A 859 23.96 -16.95 12.80
CA VAL A 859 22.85 -16.00 12.81
C VAL A 859 23.36 -14.57 12.74
N PHE A 860 24.33 -14.18 13.56
CA PHE A 860 24.90 -12.82 13.50
C PHE A 860 25.51 -12.51 12.13
N ARG A 861 26.23 -13.45 11.52
CA ARG A 861 26.72 -13.27 10.15
C ARG A 861 25.58 -13.03 9.17
N ILE A 862 24.49 -13.78 9.28
CA ILE A 862 23.30 -13.57 8.44
C ILE A 862 22.73 -12.17 8.68
N LEU A 863 22.52 -11.75 9.94
CA LEU A 863 21.99 -10.42 10.30
C LEU A 863 22.82 -9.24 9.77
N ILE A 864 24.14 -9.42 9.66
CA ILE A 864 25.07 -8.42 9.14
C ILE A 864 24.98 -8.30 7.61
N ARG A 865 24.45 -9.32 6.90
CA ARG A 865 24.40 -9.29 5.44
C ARG A 865 23.51 -8.15 4.93
N PRO A 866 23.90 -7.49 3.82
CA PRO A 866 23.20 -6.30 3.32
C PRO A 866 21.75 -6.56 2.86
N ASP A 867 21.37 -7.81 2.65
CA ASP A 867 20.06 -8.31 2.21
C ASP A 867 19.04 -8.51 3.34
N MET A 868 19.46 -8.50 4.62
CA MET A 868 18.54 -8.79 5.74
C MET A 868 17.52 -7.70 6.04
N PHE A 869 17.96 -6.45 6.00
CA PHE A 869 17.08 -5.28 6.08
C PHE A 869 17.27 -4.46 4.82
N PRO A 870 16.28 -3.72 4.31
CA PRO A 870 16.47 -2.74 3.23
C PRO A 870 17.57 -1.70 3.55
N LYS A 871 18.21 -1.12 2.53
CA LYS A 871 19.36 -0.19 2.72
C LYS A 871 18.96 1.11 3.43
N ASP A 872 17.73 1.54 3.21
CA ASP A 872 17.05 2.68 3.83
C ASP A 872 16.69 2.44 5.30
N TRP A 873 16.75 1.21 5.81
CA TRP A 873 16.51 0.87 7.22
C TRP A 873 17.78 1.03 8.06
N THR A 874 18.52 2.13 7.87
CA THR A 874 19.80 2.37 8.57
C THR A 874 19.62 2.35 10.08
N VAL A 875 18.53 2.91 10.61
CA VAL A 875 18.25 2.91 12.05
C VAL A 875 18.17 1.49 12.61
N MET A 876 17.38 0.61 11.99
CA MET A 876 17.26 -0.80 12.39
C MET A 876 18.60 -1.54 12.28
N ARG A 877 19.35 -1.31 11.19
CA ARG A 877 20.68 -1.91 10.99
C ARG A 877 21.67 -1.51 12.08
N LEU A 878 21.70 -0.23 12.46
CA LEU A 878 22.60 0.28 13.51
C LEU A 878 22.23 -0.27 14.89
N VAL A 879 20.94 -0.35 15.22
CA VAL A 879 20.47 -0.94 16.48
C VAL A 879 20.81 -2.42 16.54
N ALA A 880 20.56 -3.17 15.46
CA ALA A 880 20.94 -4.58 15.38
C ALA A 880 22.44 -4.77 15.57
N ASN A 881 23.27 -3.94 14.92
CA ASN A 881 24.72 -3.98 15.09
C ASN A 881 25.16 -3.66 16.52
N ASN A 882 24.51 -2.69 17.19
CA ASN A 882 24.79 -2.36 18.58
C ASN A 882 24.47 -3.53 19.54
N VAL A 883 23.38 -4.26 19.29
CA VAL A 883 23.06 -5.47 20.06
C VAL A 883 24.06 -6.59 19.79
N ILE A 884 24.45 -6.78 18.53
CA ILE A 884 25.43 -7.81 18.13
C ILE A 884 26.79 -7.54 18.79
N ILE A 885 27.33 -6.32 18.72
CA ILE A 885 28.63 -5.99 19.35
C ILE A 885 28.57 -6.18 20.86
N THR A 886 27.50 -5.70 21.51
CA THR A 886 27.32 -5.87 22.97
C THR A 886 27.29 -7.35 23.34
N THR A 887 26.58 -8.16 22.56
CA THR A 887 26.53 -9.62 22.78
C THR A 887 27.89 -10.27 22.56
N ILE A 888 28.61 -9.92 21.48
CA ILE A 888 29.97 -10.43 21.20
C ILE A 888 30.89 -10.16 22.39
N LEU A 889 30.88 -8.93 22.92
CA LEU A 889 31.70 -8.55 24.07
C LEU A 889 31.37 -9.38 25.33
N TYR A 890 30.10 -9.67 25.60
CA TYR A 890 29.71 -10.54 26.72
C TYR A 890 30.08 -12.02 26.51
N LEU A 891 30.16 -12.49 25.26
CA LEU A 891 30.56 -13.85 24.92
C LEU A 891 32.07 -14.06 25.01
N SER A 892 32.89 -13.02 24.85
CA SER A 892 34.36 -13.10 24.87
C SER A 892 34.93 -13.80 26.10
N ASP A 893 34.42 -13.48 27.29
CA ASP A 893 34.87 -14.09 28.55
C ASP A 893 34.53 -15.58 28.61
N THR A 894 33.35 -15.97 28.15
CA THR A 894 32.94 -17.38 28.07
C THR A 894 33.82 -18.15 27.08
N LEU A 895 34.16 -17.54 25.94
CA LEU A 895 35.06 -18.12 24.95
C LEU A 895 36.45 -18.37 25.54
N ARG A 896 37.02 -17.35 26.20
CA ARG A 896 38.33 -17.42 26.84
C ARG A 896 38.39 -18.52 27.90
N ASN A 897 37.41 -18.57 28.80
CA ASN A 897 37.42 -19.48 29.95
C ASN A 897 37.14 -20.95 29.57
N ASN A 898 36.30 -21.21 28.57
CA ASN A 898 35.85 -22.58 28.24
C ASN A 898 36.59 -23.21 27.05
N PHE A 899 37.18 -22.41 26.16
CA PHE A 899 37.71 -22.86 24.86
C PHE A 899 39.22 -22.63 24.66
N LEU A 900 39.95 -22.14 25.66
CA LEU A 900 41.44 -22.06 25.66
C LEU A 900 42.15 -23.18 26.44
N ASN A 901 41.39 -24.08 27.09
CA ASN A 901 41.96 -25.19 27.88
C ASN A 901 42.52 -26.31 26.96
N GLU A 902 43.08 -27.39 27.54
CA GLU A 902 43.86 -28.46 26.87
C GLU A 902 43.30 -29.01 25.52
N LYS A 903 41.99 -28.90 25.27
CA LYS A 903 41.36 -29.14 23.95
C LYS A 903 40.94 -27.83 23.29
N PHE A 904 41.85 -27.24 22.52
CA PHE A 904 41.61 -26.04 21.70
C PHE A 904 40.59 -26.32 20.60
N ASP A 905 39.50 -25.53 20.57
CA ASP A 905 38.44 -25.66 19.56
C ASP A 905 38.68 -24.68 18.41
N PHE A 906 39.41 -25.15 17.39
CA PHE A 906 39.74 -24.35 16.21
C PHE A 906 38.50 -23.76 15.53
N LYS A 907 37.40 -24.53 15.44
CA LYS A 907 36.20 -24.13 14.70
C LYS A 907 35.50 -22.95 15.37
N VAL A 908 35.38 -22.96 16.70
CA VAL A 908 34.73 -21.87 17.45
C VAL A 908 35.55 -20.58 17.34
N TRP A 909 36.87 -20.65 17.52
CA TRP A 909 37.76 -19.50 17.43
C TRP A 909 37.84 -18.91 16.03
N GLU A 910 38.00 -19.77 15.02
CA GLU A 910 37.94 -19.35 13.62
C GLU A 910 36.61 -18.65 13.33
N SER A 911 35.50 -19.26 13.76
CA SER A 911 34.17 -18.70 13.56
C SER A 911 33.99 -17.33 14.23
N TYR A 912 34.49 -17.17 15.46
CA TYR A 912 34.45 -15.92 16.19
C TYR A 912 35.20 -14.79 15.47
N PHE A 913 36.45 -15.02 15.05
CA PHE A 913 37.23 -14.00 14.33
C PHE A 913 36.61 -13.63 13.00
N TYR A 914 36.13 -14.61 12.22
CA TYR A 914 35.43 -14.32 10.97
C TYR A 914 34.17 -13.48 11.18
N LEU A 915 33.39 -13.73 12.24
CA LEU A 915 32.24 -12.89 12.57
C LEU A 915 32.66 -11.45 12.85
N CYS A 916 33.69 -11.24 13.68
CA CYS A 916 34.19 -9.90 14.00
C CYS A 916 34.71 -9.15 12.76
N ILE A 917 35.41 -9.86 11.87
CA ILE A 917 35.93 -9.31 10.61
C ILE A 917 34.78 -8.91 9.68
N ILE A 918 33.80 -9.79 9.48
CA ILE A 918 32.60 -9.50 8.67
C ILE A 918 31.85 -8.29 9.25
N PHE A 919 31.74 -8.20 10.57
CA PHE A 919 31.12 -7.07 11.24
C PHE A 919 31.82 -5.74 10.93
N ILE A 920 33.16 -5.69 10.91
CA ILE A 920 33.89 -4.45 10.61
C ILE A 920 33.78 -4.06 9.13
N ASN A 921 33.87 -5.04 8.23
CA ASN A 921 33.89 -4.81 6.78
C ASN A 921 32.49 -4.53 6.19
N GLN A 922 31.43 -4.63 6.97
CA GLN A 922 30.08 -4.45 6.47
C GLN A 922 29.85 -3.02 5.92
N PRO A 923 29.07 -2.86 4.82
CA PRO A 923 28.86 -1.54 4.21
C PRO A 923 28.21 -0.51 5.13
N CYS A 924 27.34 -0.94 6.06
CA CYS A 924 26.61 -0.01 6.92
C CYS A 924 27.46 0.63 8.03
N LEU A 925 28.67 0.12 8.28
CA LEU A 925 29.64 0.71 9.19
C LEU A 925 30.77 1.45 8.48
N GLN A 926 30.76 1.53 7.14
CA GLN A 926 31.68 2.38 6.38
C GLN A 926 31.22 3.84 6.43
N LEU A 927 31.36 4.46 7.60
CA LEU A 927 30.82 5.78 7.94
C LEU A 927 31.37 6.91 7.05
N GLU A 928 32.52 6.70 6.41
CA GLU A 928 33.09 7.60 5.41
C GLU A 928 32.23 7.75 4.15
N MET A 929 31.35 6.78 3.87
CA MET A 929 30.38 6.84 2.78
C MET A 929 29.09 7.58 3.16
N PHE A 930 28.90 7.91 4.44
CA PHE A 930 27.71 8.62 4.89
C PHE A 930 27.84 10.13 4.71
N PRO A 931 26.71 10.85 4.53
CA PRO A 931 26.69 12.30 4.61
C PRO A 931 27.29 12.79 5.96
N PRO A 932 27.99 13.94 5.98
CA PRO A 932 28.66 14.43 7.19
C PRO A 932 27.75 14.57 8.42
N SER A 933 26.50 15.00 8.21
CA SER A 933 25.46 15.13 9.23
C SER A 933 25.08 13.78 9.85
N LYS A 934 24.79 12.78 9.00
CA LYS A 934 24.49 11.40 9.41
C LYS A 934 25.66 10.76 10.13
N ARG A 935 26.88 10.85 9.58
CA ARG A 935 28.11 10.35 10.20
C ARG A 935 28.29 10.88 11.61
N LYS A 936 28.12 12.20 11.81
CA LYS A 936 28.22 12.84 13.12
C LYS A 936 27.23 12.26 14.13
N LYS A 937 25.94 12.15 13.76
CA LYS A 937 24.91 11.57 14.64
C LYS A 937 25.22 10.13 15.07
N VAL A 938 25.67 9.30 14.12
CA VAL A 938 26.01 7.90 14.40
C VAL A 938 27.17 7.81 15.39
N LEU A 939 28.22 8.60 15.19
CA LEU A 939 29.38 8.65 16.08
C LEU A 939 29.03 9.20 17.47
N GLU A 940 28.18 10.22 17.56
CA GLU A 940 27.72 10.77 18.85
C GLU A 940 26.89 9.75 19.65
N LYS A 941 26.08 8.93 18.97
CA LYS A 941 25.19 7.94 19.62
C LYS A 941 25.89 6.63 19.98
N TYR A 942 26.65 6.04 19.04
CA TYR A 942 27.20 4.69 19.19
C TYR A 942 28.73 4.64 19.27
N GLY A 943 29.43 5.76 19.03
CA GLY A 943 30.85 5.74 18.74
C GLY A 943 31.17 5.06 17.40
N ASP A 944 32.45 4.81 17.13
CA ASP A 944 32.86 3.99 15.99
C ASP A 944 32.93 2.52 16.43
N MET A 945 31.83 1.78 16.19
CA MET A 945 31.72 0.36 16.55
C MET A 945 32.84 -0.50 15.94
N ARG A 946 33.44 -0.08 14.82
CA ARG A 946 34.56 -0.80 14.19
C ARG A 946 35.79 -0.79 15.09
N VAL A 947 36.08 0.33 15.73
CA VAL A 947 37.21 0.47 16.66
C VAL A 947 37.00 -0.39 17.90
N MET A 948 35.77 -0.41 18.43
CA MET A 948 35.42 -1.23 19.59
C MET A 948 35.67 -2.72 19.32
N ILE A 949 35.18 -3.26 18.19
CA ILE A 949 35.50 -4.64 17.80
C ILE A 949 36.98 -4.82 17.48
N GLY A 950 37.64 -3.85 16.85
CA GLY A 950 39.07 -3.91 16.59
C GLY A 950 39.91 -4.10 17.86
N CYS A 951 39.60 -3.34 18.92
CA CYS A 951 40.19 -3.51 20.24
C CYS A 951 39.92 -4.90 20.81
N GLU A 952 38.71 -5.43 20.63
CA GLU A 952 38.34 -6.77 21.10
C GLU A 952 39.06 -7.88 20.32
N ILE A 953 39.17 -7.77 18.99
CA ILE A 953 39.95 -8.69 18.15
C ILE A 953 41.40 -8.70 18.65
N PHE A 954 42.00 -7.53 18.87
CA PHE A 954 43.37 -7.43 19.37
C PHE A 954 43.51 -8.08 20.75
N SER A 955 42.61 -7.77 21.69
CA SER A 955 42.60 -8.36 23.03
C SER A 955 42.50 -9.89 22.97
N MET A 956 41.51 -10.42 22.25
CA MET A 956 41.28 -11.86 22.11
C MET A 956 42.45 -12.55 21.40
N TRP A 957 43.06 -11.91 20.40
CA TRP A 957 44.26 -12.40 19.74
C TRP A 957 45.43 -12.55 20.72
N GLN A 958 45.67 -11.58 21.61
CA GLN A 958 46.77 -11.67 22.57
C GLN A 958 46.62 -12.85 23.55
N HIS A 959 45.39 -13.19 23.94
CA HIS A 959 45.11 -14.27 24.88
C HIS A 959 45.27 -15.69 24.29
N LEU A 960 45.43 -15.84 22.97
CA LEU A 960 45.55 -17.15 22.31
C LEU A 960 46.86 -17.90 22.61
N GLY A 961 47.91 -17.22 23.06
CA GLY A 961 49.23 -17.84 23.28
C GLY A 961 49.76 -18.55 22.02
N ASP A 962 50.25 -19.78 22.19
CA ASP A 962 50.83 -20.59 21.09
C ASP A 962 49.79 -21.07 20.07
N TYR A 963 48.49 -21.06 20.41
CA TYR A 963 47.41 -21.46 19.50
C TYR A 963 47.23 -20.49 18.31
N LYS A 964 47.84 -19.29 18.35
CA LYS A 964 47.90 -18.34 17.23
C LYS A 964 48.33 -19.03 15.93
N LEU A 965 49.34 -19.91 16.01
CA LEU A 965 49.92 -20.61 14.85
C LEU A 965 48.92 -21.44 14.04
N ASN A 966 47.85 -21.94 14.67
CA ASN A 966 46.81 -22.69 13.98
C ASN A 966 45.93 -21.78 13.11
N LEU A 967 45.74 -20.53 13.54
CA LEU A 967 44.83 -19.55 12.92
C LEU A 967 45.53 -18.61 11.92
N ILE A 968 46.84 -18.37 12.06
CA ILE A 968 47.62 -17.50 11.16
C ILE A 968 47.36 -17.83 9.67
N PRO A 969 47.42 -19.09 9.21
CA PRO A 969 47.22 -19.43 7.81
C PRO A 969 45.88 -18.97 7.21
N THR A 970 44.82 -18.92 8.03
CA THR A 970 43.45 -18.57 7.59
C THR A 970 43.11 -17.10 7.84
N LEU A 971 43.69 -16.45 8.85
CA LEU A 971 43.33 -15.10 9.28
C LEU A 971 44.20 -13.95 8.71
N ILE A 972 45.37 -14.21 8.09
CA ILE A 972 46.20 -13.15 7.49
C ILE A 972 45.39 -12.28 6.49
N GLY A 973 44.70 -12.91 5.55
CA GLY A 973 43.88 -12.21 4.55
C GLY A 973 42.73 -11.43 5.21
N PRO A 974 41.88 -12.08 6.02
CA PRO A 974 40.80 -11.43 6.75
C PRO A 974 41.23 -10.25 7.62
N PHE A 975 42.33 -10.34 8.38
CA PHE A 975 42.82 -9.19 9.15
C PHE A 975 43.31 -8.06 8.25
N MET A 976 43.92 -8.38 7.11
CA MET A 976 44.33 -7.35 6.15
C MET A 976 43.15 -6.62 5.53
N GLU A 977 42.03 -7.29 5.28
CA GLU A 977 40.81 -6.61 4.83
C GLU A 977 40.35 -5.56 5.84
N VAL A 978 40.39 -5.89 7.14
CA VAL A 978 39.98 -4.98 8.22
C VAL A 978 40.95 -3.81 8.36
N THR A 979 42.26 -4.04 8.25
CA THR A 979 43.24 -2.95 8.35
C THR A 979 43.20 -2.01 7.14
N LEU A 980 42.70 -2.44 5.99
CA LEU A 980 42.52 -1.59 4.81
C LEU A 980 41.33 -0.62 4.94
N VAL A 981 40.41 -0.81 5.90
CA VAL A 981 39.31 0.12 6.19
C VAL A 981 39.89 1.51 6.55
N PRO A 982 39.39 2.62 5.98
CA PRO A 982 39.92 3.97 6.19
C PRO A 982 39.51 4.58 7.53
N GLN A 983 39.84 3.89 8.63
CA GLN A 983 39.63 4.33 10.00
C GLN A 983 40.98 4.25 10.74
N LEU A 984 41.46 5.40 11.23
CA LEU A 984 42.82 5.57 11.74
C LEU A 984 43.10 4.75 13.03
N ASP A 985 42.19 4.79 14.01
CA ASP A 985 42.38 4.14 15.30
C ASP A 985 42.39 2.61 15.18
N LEU A 986 41.50 2.06 14.35
CA LEU A 986 41.40 0.67 13.97
C LEU A 986 42.70 0.18 13.34
N ARG A 987 43.26 0.96 12.41
CA ARG A 987 44.57 0.69 11.79
C ARG A 987 45.67 0.63 12.84
N ASN A 988 45.72 1.63 13.73
CA ASN A 988 46.72 1.69 14.80
C ASN A 988 46.64 0.48 15.76
N VAL A 989 45.44 -0.04 16.01
CA VAL A 989 45.21 -1.19 16.89
C VAL A 989 45.55 -2.52 16.21
N LEU A 990 45.17 -2.71 14.94
CA LEU A 990 45.24 -4.01 14.27
C LEU A 990 46.49 -4.26 13.42
N ILE A 991 47.13 -3.23 12.86
CA ILE A 991 48.39 -3.39 12.11
C ILE A 991 49.47 -4.13 12.95
N PRO A 992 49.63 -3.88 14.26
CA PRO A 992 50.54 -4.63 15.11
C PRO A 992 50.35 -6.15 15.12
N ILE A 993 49.18 -6.67 14.75
CA ILE A 993 48.94 -8.13 14.68
C ILE A 993 49.86 -8.78 13.64
N PHE A 994 50.18 -8.12 12.53
CA PHE A 994 51.09 -8.69 11.51
C PHE A 994 52.50 -8.89 12.04
N HIS A 995 52.99 -7.99 12.92
CA HIS A 995 54.23 -8.20 13.65
C HIS A 995 54.15 -9.49 14.48
N ASP A 996 53.09 -9.65 15.27
CA ASP A 996 52.93 -10.82 16.13
C ASP A 996 52.79 -12.12 15.32
N MET A 997 52.18 -12.09 14.13
CA MET A 997 52.11 -13.24 13.22
C MET A 997 53.50 -13.65 12.72
N MET A 998 54.31 -12.67 12.27
CA MET A 998 55.68 -12.92 11.82
C MET A 998 56.54 -13.47 12.96
N ASP A 999 56.44 -12.87 14.14
CA ASP A 999 57.19 -13.28 15.34
C ASP A 999 56.79 -14.69 15.81
N CYS A 1000 55.49 -15.03 15.80
CA CYS A 1000 55.04 -16.39 16.13
C CYS A 1000 55.61 -17.44 15.16
N GLU A 1001 55.59 -17.18 13.85
CA GLU A 1001 56.16 -18.10 12.86
C GLU A 1001 57.68 -18.19 13.00
N GLN A 1002 58.35 -17.04 13.16
CA GLN A 1002 59.79 -16.92 13.36
C GLN A 1002 60.28 -17.74 14.55
N ARG A 1003 59.60 -17.66 15.70
CA ARG A 1003 59.95 -18.44 16.88
C ARG A 1003 59.79 -19.95 16.68
N ARG A 1004 58.86 -20.38 15.82
CA ARG A 1004 58.58 -21.81 15.58
C ARG A 1004 59.46 -22.42 14.48
N SER A 1005 59.65 -21.73 13.36
CA SER A 1005 60.28 -22.28 12.15
C SER A 1005 61.64 -21.63 11.82
N GLY A 1006 62.05 -20.60 12.58
CA GLY A 1006 63.26 -19.82 12.33
C GLY A 1006 63.16 -18.83 11.16
N ASN A 1007 62.00 -18.73 10.50
CA ASN A 1007 61.69 -17.78 9.43
C ASN A 1007 60.18 -17.45 9.42
N PHE A 1008 59.75 -16.45 8.64
CA PHE A 1008 58.32 -16.11 8.48
C PHE A 1008 57.88 -16.15 7.00
N LYS A 1009 58.48 -17.04 6.20
CA LYS A 1009 58.25 -17.07 4.74
C LYS A 1009 56.80 -17.39 4.38
N GLN A 1010 56.07 -18.14 5.22
CA GLN A 1010 54.67 -18.44 4.94
C GLN A 1010 53.78 -17.20 5.12
N VAL A 1011 53.98 -16.45 6.22
CA VAL A 1011 53.32 -15.17 6.45
C VAL A 1011 53.66 -14.18 5.34
N GLU A 1012 54.94 -14.04 4.99
CA GLU A 1012 55.41 -13.17 3.91
C GLU A 1012 54.72 -13.46 2.57
N ALA A 1013 54.72 -14.73 2.14
CA ALA A 1013 54.14 -15.12 0.86
C ALA A 1013 52.62 -14.87 0.81
N LYS A 1014 51.90 -15.16 1.90
CA LYS A 1014 50.45 -14.95 1.99
C LYS A 1014 50.07 -13.48 2.08
N LEU A 1015 50.86 -12.66 2.78
CA LEU A 1015 50.60 -11.23 2.90
C LEU A 1015 50.72 -10.56 1.53
N ILE A 1016 51.77 -10.87 0.77
CA ILE A 1016 51.95 -10.37 -0.61
C ILE A 1016 50.80 -10.81 -1.52
N ASP A 1017 50.42 -12.10 -1.51
CA ASP A 1017 49.35 -12.62 -2.38
C ASP A 1017 48.00 -11.96 -2.09
N LYS A 1018 47.65 -11.80 -0.81
CA LYS A 1018 46.39 -11.17 -0.42
C LYS A 1018 46.37 -9.66 -0.67
N LEU A 1019 47.52 -8.99 -0.56
CA LEU A 1019 47.60 -7.54 -0.73
C LEU A 1019 47.35 -7.14 -2.18
N ASP A 1020 47.94 -7.88 -3.13
CA ASP A 1020 47.73 -7.71 -4.56
C ASP A 1020 46.24 -7.76 -4.93
N GLY A 1021 45.54 -8.80 -4.46
CA GLY A 1021 44.11 -8.99 -4.71
C GLY A 1021 43.27 -7.86 -4.13
N LEU A 1022 43.45 -7.54 -2.84
CA LEU A 1022 42.62 -6.55 -2.15
C LEU A 1022 42.82 -5.12 -2.67
N MET A 1023 44.05 -4.72 -2.98
CA MET A 1023 44.31 -3.39 -3.52
C MET A 1023 43.86 -3.27 -4.98
N SER A 1024 43.93 -4.37 -5.76
CA SER A 1024 43.34 -4.44 -7.11
C SER A 1024 41.81 -4.26 -7.09
N GLU A 1025 41.12 -4.70 -6.03
CA GLU A 1025 39.69 -4.46 -5.79
C GLU A 1025 39.37 -3.00 -5.37
N GLY A 1026 40.38 -2.14 -5.26
CA GLY A 1026 40.21 -0.73 -4.92
C GLY A 1026 40.36 -0.39 -3.43
N LYS A 1027 40.72 -1.35 -2.57
CA LYS A 1027 40.94 -1.14 -1.13
C LYS A 1027 42.34 -0.54 -0.86
N GLY A 1028 42.54 0.03 0.34
CA GLY A 1028 43.80 0.63 0.77
C GLY A 1028 44.00 2.08 0.28
N ASP A 1029 44.91 2.81 0.91
CA ASP A 1029 45.23 4.19 0.57
C ASP A 1029 46.66 4.54 1.01
N GLU A 1030 47.12 5.75 0.68
CA GLU A 1030 48.45 6.23 1.06
C GLU A 1030 48.66 6.26 2.57
N THR A 1031 47.63 6.61 3.33
CA THR A 1031 47.74 6.64 4.80
C THR A 1031 47.93 5.24 5.39
N TYR A 1032 47.34 4.20 4.79
CA TYR A 1032 47.55 2.81 5.18
C TYR A 1032 49.00 2.40 4.94
N ARG A 1033 49.55 2.71 3.76
CA ARG A 1033 50.95 2.42 3.41
C ARG A 1033 51.90 3.04 4.42
N GLU A 1034 51.73 4.32 4.73
CA GLU A 1034 52.56 5.04 5.70
C GLU A 1034 52.45 4.46 7.11
N LEU A 1035 51.24 4.16 7.59
CA LEU A 1035 51.02 3.57 8.90
C LEU A 1035 51.61 2.15 9.00
N PHE A 1036 51.41 1.32 7.97
CA PHE A 1036 51.96 -0.04 7.92
C PHE A 1036 53.48 -0.02 8.05
N ASN A 1037 54.15 0.85 7.29
CA ASN A 1037 55.59 1.03 7.36
C ASN A 1037 56.03 1.52 8.75
N ASN A 1038 55.46 2.62 9.23
CA ASN A 1038 55.91 3.28 10.46
C ASN A 1038 55.68 2.43 11.72
N ILE A 1039 54.51 1.78 11.83
CA ILE A 1039 54.15 0.98 13.01
C ILE A 1039 55.00 -0.29 13.08
N LEU A 1040 55.14 -1.01 11.97
CA LEU A 1040 55.88 -2.28 11.96
C LEU A 1040 57.39 -2.06 12.11
N LEU A 1041 57.98 -1.04 11.46
CA LEU A 1041 59.40 -0.74 11.65
C LEU A 1041 59.73 -0.47 13.11
N LYS A 1042 58.92 0.36 13.78
CA LYS A 1042 59.08 0.67 15.21
C LYS A 1042 59.00 -0.57 16.11
N LYS A 1043 58.19 -1.56 15.74
CA LYS A 1043 58.12 -2.83 16.50
C LYS A 1043 59.33 -3.72 16.25
N ILE A 1044 59.77 -3.84 15.00
CA ILE A 1044 60.88 -4.72 14.60
C ILE A 1044 62.25 -4.23 15.07
N GLU A 1045 62.43 -2.93 15.36
CA GLU A 1045 63.69 -2.36 15.86
C GLU A 1045 64.31 -3.14 17.04
N ARG A 1046 63.48 -3.77 17.87
CA ARG A 1046 63.91 -4.49 19.08
C ARG A 1046 64.07 -6.00 18.88
N GLU A 1047 63.78 -6.51 17.69
CA GLU A 1047 63.75 -7.94 17.40
C GLU A 1047 65.09 -8.49 16.88
N THR A 1048 65.36 -9.76 17.15
CA THR A 1048 66.60 -10.45 16.70
C THR A 1048 66.63 -10.68 15.19
N TRP A 1049 65.46 -10.76 14.55
CA TRP A 1049 65.24 -10.94 13.12
C TRP A 1049 64.99 -9.61 12.38
N ARG A 1050 65.49 -8.50 12.92
CA ARG A 1050 65.22 -7.15 12.39
C ARG A 1050 65.61 -6.95 10.93
N GLU A 1051 66.71 -7.56 10.48
CA GLU A 1051 67.20 -7.34 9.11
C GLU A 1051 66.25 -7.94 8.07
N SER A 1052 65.80 -9.19 8.30
CA SER A 1052 64.78 -9.82 7.45
C SER A 1052 63.43 -9.10 7.56
N GLY A 1053 63.04 -8.68 8.76
CA GLY A 1053 61.82 -7.91 8.99
C GLY A 1053 61.78 -6.56 8.26
N VAL A 1054 62.84 -5.76 8.36
CA VAL A 1054 62.97 -4.46 7.66
C VAL A 1054 62.96 -4.66 6.14
N SER A 1055 63.67 -5.67 5.63
CA SER A 1055 63.66 -6.00 4.20
C SER A 1055 62.26 -6.38 3.70
N HIS A 1056 61.53 -7.17 4.47
CA HIS A 1056 60.15 -7.54 4.14
C HIS A 1056 59.21 -6.32 4.13
N ILE A 1057 59.26 -5.46 5.17
CA ILE A 1057 58.41 -4.25 5.24
C ILE A 1057 58.72 -3.30 4.07
N ALA A 1058 59.99 -3.09 3.74
CA ALA A 1058 60.38 -2.24 2.62
C ALA A 1058 59.82 -2.78 1.29
N THR A 1059 59.90 -4.09 1.10
CA THR A 1059 59.35 -4.79 -0.08
C THR A 1059 57.83 -4.63 -0.18
N VAL A 1060 57.11 -4.88 0.91
CA VAL A 1060 55.64 -4.73 0.98
C VAL A 1060 55.20 -3.28 0.78
N THR A 1061 55.93 -2.32 1.35
CA THR A 1061 55.64 -0.89 1.20
C THR A 1061 55.79 -0.44 -0.25
N ARG A 1062 56.87 -0.86 -0.93
CA ARG A 1062 57.08 -0.60 -2.37
C ARG A 1062 56.02 -1.28 -3.24
N LEU A 1063 55.59 -2.49 -2.87
CA LEU A 1063 54.48 -3.16 -3.55
C LEU A 1063 53.19 -2.33 -3.43
N MET A 1064 52.86 -1.82 -2.23
CA MET A 1064 51.70 -0.94 -2.02
C MET A 1064 51.78 0.32 -2.90
N GLU A 1065 52.95 0.95 -3.04
CA GLU A 1065 53.13 2.11 -3.93
C GLU A 1065 52.77 1.76 -5.38
N ARG A 1066 53.29 0.65 -5.90
CA ARG A 1066 53.02 0.21 -7.28
C ARG A 1066 51.56 -0.18 -7.50
N LEU A 1067 50.92 -0.80 -6.50
CA LEU A 1067 49.51 -1.15 -6.57
C LEU A 1067 48.60 0.09 -6.49
N LEU A 1068 48.96 1.11 -5.70
CA LEU A 1068 48.24 2.39 -5.64
C LEU A 1068 48.37 3.14 -6.98
N ASP A 1069 49.58 3.21 -7.55
CA ASP A 1069 49.83 3.77 -8.89
C ASP A 1069 48.93 3.09 -9.95
N TYR A 1070 48.91 1.76 -9.96
CA TYR A 1070 48.10 0.98 -10.88
C TYR A 1070 46.60 1.22 -10.72
N ARG A 1071 46.11 1.24 -9.48
CA ARG A 1071 44.69 1.49 -9.17
C ARG A 1071 44.24 2.86 -9.64
N ASP A 1072 45.05 3.89 -9.41
CA ASP A 1072 44.67 5.27 -9.78
C ASP A 1072 44.63 5.46 -11.30
N CYS A 1073 45.41 4.69 -12.08
CA CYS A 1073 45.26 4.63 -13.53
C CYS A 1073 43.99 3.90 -14.00
N MET A 1074 43.53 2.86 -13.28
CA MET A 1074 42.34 2.08 -13.66
C MET A 1074 41.00 2.84 -13.47
N LYS A 1075 40.95 3.88 -12.63
CA LYS A 1075 39.71 4.64 -12.34
C LYS A 1075 39.16 5.44 -13.53
N ILE A 1076 39.94 5.66 -14.59
CA ILE A 1076 39.61 6.58 -15.68
C ILE A 1076 38.70 5.92 -16.75
N GLY A 1077 38.48 4.60 -16.69
CA GLY A 1077 37.50 3.89 -17.52
C GLY A 1077 37.84 3.76 -19.01
N GLU A 1078 38.76 4.58 -19.53
CA GLU A 1078 39.33 4.46 -20.87
C GLU A 1078 40.58 3.56 -20.83
N VAL A 1079 40.68 2.64 -21.80
CA VAL A 1079 41.90 1.83 -22.01
C VAL A 1079 42.97 2.75 -22.58
N ASP A 1080 43.76 3.33 -21.68
CA ASP A 1080 44.83 4.27 -22.01
C ASP A 1080 46.22 3.64 -21.83
N GLY A 1081 47.22 4.15 -22.56
CA GLY A 1081 48.62 3.72 -22.47
C GLY A 1081 49.22 3.84 -21.06
N LYS A 1082 48.67 4.71 -20.20
CA LYS A 1082 49.05 4.79 -18.77
C LYS A 1082 48.75 3.51 -18.00
N THR A 1083 47.61 2.90 -18.28
CA THR A 1083 47.16 1.66 -17.63
C THR A 1083 48.04 0.48 -18.05
N MET A 1084 48.36 0.38 -19.34
CA MET A 1084 49.31 -0.62 -19.86
C MET A 1084 50.70 -0.43 -19.23
N GLY A 1085 51.21 0.82 -19.18
CA GLY A 1085 52.51 1.13 -18.57
C GLY A 1085 52.59 0.77 -17.08
N CYS A 1086 51.56 1.06 -16.29
CA CYS A 1086 51.52 0.66 -14.88
C CYS A 1086 51.42 -0.86 -14.70
N THR A 1087 50.70 -1.55 -15.60
CA THR A 1087 50.64 -3.02 -15.61
C THR A 1087 52.01 -3.63 -15.89
N VAL A 1088 52.77 -3.08 -16.85
CA VAL A 1088 54.14 -3.50 -17.16
C VAL A 1088 55.08 -3.25 -15.97
N ASN A 1089 54.96 -2.12 -15.27
CA ASN A 1089 55.75 -1.84 -14.07
C ASN A 1089 55.51 -2.87 -12.96
N LEU A 1090 54.25 -3.24 -12.71
CA LEU A 1090 53.89 -4.30 -11.76
C LEU A 1090 54.42 -5.67 -12.20
N LEU A 1091 54.26 -6.00 -13.48
CA LEU A 1091 54.78 -7.23 -14.08
C LEU A 1091 56.30 -7.33 -13.88
N ASN A 1092 57.05 -6.26 -14.17
CA ASN A 1092 58.49 -6.21 -13.95
C ASN A 1092 58.83 -6.36 -12.47
N PHE A 1093 58.12 -5.67 -11.57
CA PHE A 1093 58.32 -5.78 -10.12
C PHE A 1093 58.14 -7.21 -9.62
N TYR A 1094 57.10 -7.93 -10.10
CA TYR A 1094 56.88 -9.32 -9.74
C TYR A 1094 57.96 -10.29 -10.26
N LYS A 1095 58.56 -9.98 -11.42
CA LYS A 1095 59.66 -10.78 -12.00
C LYS A 1095 60.99 -10.50 -11.31
N THR A 1096 61.40 -9.23 -11.25
CA THR A 1096 62.78 -8.85 -10.93
C THR A 1096 63.01 -8.64 -9.44
N GLU A 1097 62.01 -8.15 -8.71
CA GLU A 1097 62.19 -7.80 -7.29
C GLU A 1097 61.62 -8.85 -6.35
N LEU A 1098 60.43 -9.37 -6.65
CA LEU A 1098 59.74 -10.34 -5.78
C LEU A 1098 59.99 -11.81 -6.16
N ASN A 1099 60.37 -12.07 -7.41
CA ASN A 1099 60.49 -13.40 -7.99
C ASN A 1099 59.25 -14.29 -7.73
N LYS A 1100 58.05 -13.74 -8.00
CA LYS A 1100 56.74 -14.40 -7.79
C LYS A 1100 56.12 -14.76 -9.14
N GLU A 1101 56.51 -15.90 -9.67
CA GLU A 1101 56.12 -16.38 -11.01
C GLU A 1101 54.60 -16.42 -11.24
N GLU A 1102 53.81 -16.90 -10.28
CA GLU A 1102 52.35 -16.96 -10.43
C GLU A 1102 51.71 -15.57 -10.59
N MET A 1103 52.21 -14.56 -9.85
CA MET A 1103 51.73 -13.18 -9.98
C MET A 1103 52.17 -12.57 -11.29
N TYR A 1104 53.40 -12.85 -11.72
CA TYR A 1104 53.90 -12.45 -13.02
C TYR A 1104 53.00 -12.99 -14.15
N ILE A 1105 52.62 -14.27 -14.12
CA ILE A 1105 51.70 -14.87 -15.10
C ILE A 1105 50.30 -14.23 -15.04
N ARG A 1106 49.75 -13.96 -13.85
CA ARG A 1106 48.46 -13.24 -13.72
C ARG A 1106 48.50 -11.87 -14.39
N TYR A 1107 49.59 -11.12 -14.21
CA TYR A 1107 49.75 -9.80 -14.79
C TYR A 1107 50.05 -9.84 -16.29
N ILE A 1108 50.69 -10.90 -16.81
CA ILE A 1108 50.78 -11.18 -18.25
C ILE A 1108 49.37 -11.27 -18.85
N HIS A 1109 48.47 -12.06 -18.24
CA HIS A 1109 47.11 -12.19 -18.75
C HIS A 1109 46.28 -10.90 -18.61
N LYS A 1110 46.45 -10.14 -17.51
CA LYS A 1110 45.82 -8.81 -17.38
C LYS A 1110 46.27 -7.87 -18.50
N LEU A 1111 47.56 -7.85 -18.83
CA LEU A 1111 48.13 -7.03 -19.90
C LEU A 1111 47.67 -7.51 -21.29
N TYR A 1112 47.61 -8.82 -21.51
CA TYR A 1112 47.06 -9.44 -22.72
C TYR A 1112 45.62 -8.99 -22.99
N GLU A 1113 44.75 -9.05 -21.99
CA GLU A 1113 43.36 -8.59 -22.09
C GLU A 1113 43.25 -7.08 -22.39
N LEU A 1114 44.13 -6.26 -21.81
CA LEU A 1114 44.21 -4.84 -22.14
C LEU A 1114 44.61 -4.61 -23.60
N HIS A 1115 45.60 -5.36 -24.11
CA HIS A 1115 46.01 -5.28 -25.51
C HIS A 1115 44.92 -5.76 -26.47
N LEU A 1116 44.20 -6.83 -26.15
CA LEU A 1116 43.06 -7.29 -26.94
C LEU A 1116 41.95 -6.24 -27.02
N LYS A 1117 41.58 -5.62 -25.89
CA LYS A 1117 40.57 -4.54 -25.85
C LYS A 1117 40.98 -3.33 -26.68
N ALA A 1118 42.27 -3.01 -26.69
CA ALA A 1118 42.84 -1.95 -27.52
C ALA A 1118 43.07 -2.37 -28.99
N GLN A 1119 42.78 -3.62 -29.36
CA GLN A 1119 43.07 -4.21 -30.68
C GLN A 1119 44.56 -4.24 -31.05
N ASN A 1120 45.45 -4.20 -30.05
CA ASN A 1120 46.89 -4.33 -30.21
C ASN A 1120 47.29 -5.81 -30.27
N TYR A 1121 46.88 -6.54 -31.31
CA TYR A 1121 47.04 -8.00 -31.39
C TYR A 1121 48.52 -8.45 -31.40
N THR A 1122 49.42 -7.65 -31.98
CA THR A 1122 50.87 -7.91 -31.98
C THR A 1122 51.45 -7.84 -30.57
N GLU A 1123 51.16 -6.79 -29.83
CA GLU A 1123 51.59 -6.64 -28.43
C GLU A 1123 50.94 -7.68 -27.51
N ALA A 1124 49.68 -8.03 -27.76
CA ALA A 1124 49.00 -9.12 -27.06
C ALA A 1124 49.75 -10.45 -27.25
N SER A 1125 50.23 -10.72 -28.45
CA SER A 1125 50.99 -11.92 -28.78
C SER A 1125 52.37 -11.93 -28.11
N TYR A 1126 53.10 -10.82 -28.16
CA TYR A 1126 54.37 -10.66 -27.44
C TYR A 1126 54.20 -10.78 -25.91
N THR A 1127 53.09 -10.29 -25.38
CA THR A 1127 52.77 -10.43 -23.97
C THR A 1127 52.60 -11.90 -23.58
N LEU A 1128 51.90 -12.71 -24.37
CA LEU A 1128 51.76 -14.15 -24.10
C LEU A 1128 53.07 -14.93 -24.30
N LEU A 1129 53.96 -14.48 -25.19
CA LEU A 1129 55.30 -15.06 -25.33
C LEU A 1129 56.10 -14.96 -24.01
N LEU A 1130 55.85 -13.95 -23.17
CA LEU A 1130 56.46 -13.88 -21.84
C LEU A 1130 56.05 -15.04 -20.91
N TYR A 1131 54.86 -15.63 -21.12
CA TYR A 1131 54.44 -16.84 -20.41
C TYR A 1131 55.00 -18.09 -21.10
N ASP A 1132 55.06 -18.07 -22.42
CA ASP A 1132 55.68 -19.15 -23.21
C ASP A 1132 57.13 -19.44 -22.81
N GLU A 1133 57.90 -18.38 -22.53
CA GLU A 1133 59.29 -18.45 -22.05
C GLU A 1133 59.45 -19.18 -20.71
N LEU A 1134 58.37 -19.28 -19.91
CA LEU A 1134 58.37 -19.97 -18.62
C LEU A 1134 58.02 -21.46 -18.74
N LEU A 1135 57.53 -21.90 -19.90
CA LEU A 1135 57.09 -23.27 -20.13
C LEU A 1135 58.14 -24.06 -20.90
N GLU A 1136 58.27 -25.34 -20.58
CA GLU A 1136 59.08 -26.29 -21.33
C GLU A 1136 58.22 -27.32 -22.08
N TRP A 1137 58.74 -27.88 -23.17
CA TRP A 1137 58.08 -28.94 -23.95
C TRP A 1137 58.15 -30.30 -23.23
N THR A 1138 57.59 -30.38 -22.02
CA THR A 1138 57.66 -31.57 -21.14
C THR A 1138 56.27 -32.07 -20.73
N GLU A 1139 56.18 -33.35 -20.36
CA GLU A 1139 54.94 -33.96 -19.83
C GLU A 1139 54.71 -33.64 -18.35
N ARG A 1140 55.40 -32.63 -17.79
CA ARG A 1140 55.24 -32.25 -16.39
C ARG A 1140 53.79 -31.82 -16.15
N PRO A 1141 53.08 -32.40 -15.16
CA PRO A 1141 51.71 -32.01 -14.89
C PRO A 1141 51.66 -30.61 -14.28
N LEU A 1142 50.87 -29.72 -14.89
CA LEU A 1142 50.52 -28.42 -14.34
C LEU A 1142 49.13 -28.47 -13.72
N ARG A 1143 49.00 -27.86 -12.53
CA ARG A 1143 47.72 -27.68 -11.87
C ARG A 1143 46.82 -26.70 -12.66
N GLU A 1144 45.53 -26.74 -12.37
CA GLU A 1144 44.58 -25.73 -12.82
C GLU A 1144 45.03 -24.33 -12.37
N PHE A 1145 45.06 -23.38 -13.30
CA PHE A 1145 45.48 -22.00 -13.04
C PHE A 1145 44.88 -21.04 -14.07
N LEU A 1146 44.30 -19.92 -13.61
CA LEU A 1146 43.53 -18.99 -14.45
C LEU A 1146 42.41 -19.71 -15.20
N THR A 1147 42.40 -19.65 -16.54
CA THR A 1147 41.44 -20.35 -17.41
C THR A 1147 41.96 -21.70 -17.91
N TYR A 1148 43.17 -22.11 -17.52
CA TYR A 1148 43.76 -23.36 -17.98
C TYR A 1148 43.40 -24.52 -17.04
N PRO A 1149 42.85 -25.63 -17.57
CA PRO A 1149 42.59 -26.83 -16.78
C PRO A 1149 43.90 -27.50 -16.35
N MET A 1150 43.77 -28.52 -15.50
CA MET A 1150 44.89 -29.41 -15.16
C MET A 1150 45.32 -30.16 -16.44
N GLN A 1151 46.55 -29.94 -16.88
CA GLN A 1151 47.09 -30.42 -18.16
C GLN A 1151 48.63 -30.49 -18.10
N SER A 1152 49.28 -31.14 -19.06
CA SER A 1152 50.75 -31.12 -19.09
C SER A 1152 51.30 -29.76 -19.56
N GLU A 1153 52.55 -29.48 -19.19
CA GLU A 1153 53.27 -28.27 -19.57
C GLU A 1153 53.34 -28.12 -21.09
N TRP A 1154 53.63 -29.22 -21.78
CA TRP A 1154 53.57 -29.35 -23.24
C TRP A 1154 52.21 -28.94 -23.82
N GLN A 1155 51.10 -29.48 -23.30
CA GLN A 1155 49.74 -29.16 -23.77
C GLN A 1155 49.38 -27.68 -23.55
N ARG A 1156 49.86 -27.09 -22.43
CA ARG A 1156 49.66 -25.65 -22.17
C ARG A 1156 50.44 -24.80 -23.15
N LYS A 1157 51.68 -25.17 -23.44
CA LYS A 1157 52.57 -24.46 -24.37
C LYS A 1157 52.02 -24.52 -25.80
N GLU A 1158 51.55 -25.69 -26.24
CA GLU A 1158 50.87 -25.88 -27.53
C GLU A 1158 49.65 -24.93 -27.67
N CYS A 1159 48.78 -24.90 -26.67
CA CYS A 1159 47.59 -24.04 -26.66
C CYS A 1159 47.94 -22.55 -26.72
N LEU A 1160 48.99 -22.12 -25.99
CA LEU A 1160 49.51 -20.76 -26.04
C LEU A 1160 50.03 -20.41 -27.43
N HIS A 1161 50.87 -21.26 -28.03
CA HIS A 1161 51.41 -21.04 -29.38
C HIS A 1161 50.31 -20.88 -30.42
N LEU A 1162 49.27 -21.73 -30.39
CA LEU A 1162 48.13 -21.61 -31.31
C LEU A 1162 47.36 -20.29 -31.11
N THR A 1163 47.20 -19.85 -29.87
CA THR A 1163 46.56 -18.57 -29.54
C THR A 1163 47.41 -17.38 -30.00
N ILE A 1164 48.73 -17.45 -29.81
CA ILE A 1164 49.71 -16.44 -30.24
C ILE A 1164 49.71 -16.33 -31.78
N ILE A 1165 49.73 -17.46 -32.49
CA ILE A 1165 49.65 -17.49 -33.96
C ILE A 1165 48.37 -16.83 -34.46
N HIS A 1166 47.23 -17.12 -33.82
CA HIS A 1166 45.96 -16.48 -34.18
C HIS A 1166 46.00 -14.96 -34.02
N ASN A 1167 46.56 -14.46 -32.92
CA ASN A 1167 46.66 -13.02 -32.66
C ASN A 1167 47.69 -12.35 -33.59
N PHE A 1168 48.84 -12.96 -33.84
CA PHE A 1168 49.81 -12.43 -34.82
C PHE A 1168 49.23 -12.40 -36.24
N ASP A 1169 48.39 -13.36 -36.63
CA ASP A 1169 47.69 -13.31 -37.92
C ASP A 1169 46.75 -12.11 -38.01
N ARG A 1170 45.97 -11.85 -36.95
CA ARG A 1170 45.12 -10.64 -36.86
C ARG A 1170 45.93 -9.35 -36.86
N GLY A 1171 47.12 -9.36 -36.26
CA GLY A 1171 48.08 -8.26 -36.25
C GLY A 1171 48.93 -8.12 -37.52
N LYS A 1172 48.79 -9.04 -38.49
CA LYS A 1172 49.58 -9.11 -39.74
C LYS A 1172 51.10 -9.27 -39.53
N CYS A 1173 51.51 -9.85 -38.41
CA CYS A 1173 52.91 -10.20 -38.10
C CYS A 1173 53.22 -11.65 -38.51
N TRP A 1174 53.03 -11.94 -39.80
CA TRP A 1174 53.06 -13.29 -40.34
C TRP A 1174 54.43 -13.98 -40.26
N GLU A 1175 55.52 -13.22 -40.22
CA GLU A 1175 56.87 -13.75 -40.02
C GLU A 1175 56.99 -14.48 -38.68
N ASN A 1176 56.43 -13.91 -37.61
CA ASN A 1176 56.41 -14.55 -36.29
C ASN A 1176 55.48 -15.78 -36.27
N CYS A 1177 54.36 -15.74 -37.01
CA CYS A 1177 53.51 -16.92 -37.15
C CYS A 1177 54.26 -18.09 -37.79
N ILE A 1178 55.07 -17.84 -38.84
CA ILE A 1178 55.87 -18.88 -39.51
C ILE A 1178 56.86 -19.51 -38.54
N ILE A 1179 57.53 -18.71 -37.69
CA ILE A 1179 58.48 -19.21 -36.70
C ILE A 1179 57.79 -20.17 -35.72
N LEU A 1180 56.64 -19.77 -35.16
CA LEU A 1180 55.89 -20.61 -34.22
C LEU A 1180 55.27 -21.85 -34.88
N CYS A 1181 54.76 -21.73 -36.12
CA CYS A 1181 54.29 -22.88 -36.90
C CYS A 1181 55.39 -23.92 -37.11
N ARG A 1182 56.63 -23.48 -37.37
CA ARG A 1182 57.79 -24.38 -37.51
C ARG A 1182 58.15 -25.05 -36.20
N GLU A 1183 58.10 -24.32 -35.09
CA GLU A 1183 58.38 -24.89 -33.78
C GLU A 1183 57.35 -25.97 -33.42
N LEU A 1184 56.05 -25.68 -33.55
CA LEU A 1184 54.99 -26.67 -33.38
C LEU A 1184 55.11 -27.85 -34.34
N ALA A 1185 55.44 -27.61 -35.61
CA ALA A 1185 55.67 -28.66 -36.58
C ALA A 1185 56.79 -29.61 -36.15
N ASN A 1186 57.92 -29.07 -35.68
CA ASN A 1186 59.03 -29.88 -35.18
C ASN A 1186 58.61 -30.73 -33.97
N GLN A 1187 57.79 -30.18 -33.07
CA GLN A 1187 57.24 -30.93 -31.93
C GLN A 1187 56.29 -32.05 -32.41
N TYR A 1188 55.29 -31.75 -33.25
CA TYR A 1188 54.37 -32.78 -33.75
C TYR A 1188 55.09 -33.88 -34.54
N GLU A 1189 56.15 -33.56 -35.28
CA GLU A 1189 56.98 -34.54 -35.96
C GLU A 1189 57.72 -35.44 -34.96
N ALA A 1190 58.30 -34.87 -33.90
CA ALA A 1190 58.98 -35.61 -32.85
C ALA A 1190 58.03 -36.54 -32.05
N TYR A 1191 56.76 -36.14 -31.87
CA TYR A 1191 55.71 -36.94 -31.21
C TYR A 1191 54.86 -37.79 -32.18
N TYR A 1192 55.23 -37.85 -33.46
CA TYR A 1192 54.53 -38.61 -34.51
C TYR A 1192 53.05 -38.20 -34.74
N ASP A 1193 52.64 -36.98 -34.39
CA ASP A 1193 51.31 -36.41 -34.70
C ASP A 1193 51.30 -35.76 -36.09
N TYR A 1194 51.32 -36.60 -37.12
CA TYR A 1194 51.37 -36.14 -38.50
C TYR A 1194 50.10 -35.41 -38.95
N ARG A 1195 48.98 -35.57 -38.24
CA ARG A 1195 47.73 -34.88 -38.57
C ARG A 1195 47.84 -33.40 -38.23
N ASN A 1196 48.31 -33.06 -37.04
CA ASN A 1196 48.52 -31.67 -36.65
C ASN A 1196 49.75 -31.06 -37.33
N LEU A 1197 50.80 -31.85 -37.61
CA LEU A 1197 51.92 -31.44 -38.46
C LEU A 1197 51.46 -30.93 -39.84
N SER A 1198 50.59 -31.68 -40.52
CA SER A 1198 50.03 -31.27 -41.82
C SER A 1198 49.30 -29.93 -41.73
N LYS A 1199 48.52 -29.70 -40.67
CA LYS A 1199 47.85 -28.41 -40.43
C LYS A 1199 48.85 -27.28 -40.25
N MET A 1200 49.93 -27.48 -39.49
CA MET A 1200 50.96 -26.45 -39.28
C MET A 1200 51.66 -26.07 -40.58
N ARG A 1201 51.98 -27.05 -41.44
CA ARG A 1201 52.60 -26.78 -42.75
C ARG A 1201 51.65 -26.07 -43.72
N MET A 1202 50.36 -26.40 -43.71
CA MET A 1202 49.36 -25.65 -44.48
C MET A 1202 49.22 -24.20 -43.99
N MET A 1203 49.24 -23.99 -42.68
CA MET A 1203 49.18 -22.67 -42.08
C MET A 1203 50.43 -21.84 -42.41
N GLU A 1204 51.62 -22.44 -42.33
CA GLU A 1204 52.89 -21.85 -42.75
C GLU A 1204 52.86 -21.40 -44.22
N ALA A 1205 52.40 -22.26 -45.13
CA ALA A 1205 52.22 -21.91 -46.54
C ALA A 1205 51.27 -20.71 -46.73
N SER A 1206 50.15 -20.71 -46.01
CA SER A 1206 49.18 -19.60 -46.09
C SER A 1206 49.77 -18.26 -45.63
N PHE A 1207 50.70 -18.27 -44.67
CA PHE A 1207 51.37 -17.04 -44.21
C PHE A 1207 52.38 -16.53 -45.23
N TYR A 1208 53.11 -17.40 -45.93
CA TYR A 1208 53.95 -17.00 -47.06
C TYR A 1208 53.13 -16.30 -48.14
N ASP A 1209 51.98 -16.86 -48.50
CA ASP A 1209 51.07 -16.25 -49.47
C ASP A 1209 50.54 -14.90 -48.99
N LYS A 1210 50.19 -14.77 -47.71
CA LYS A 1210 49.75 -13.50 -47.12
C LYS A 1210 50.85 -12.43 -47.18
N ILE A 1211 52.09 -12.76 -46.83
CA ILE A 1211 53.23 -11.81 -46.88
C ILE A 1211 53.45 -11.27 -48.29
N MET A 1212 53.37 -12.12 -49.31
CA MET A 1212 53.64 -11.72 -50.69
C MET A 1212 52.47 -10.98 -51.33
N ASN A 1213 51.23 -11.33 -50.98
CA ASN A 1213 50.04 -10.87 -51.70
C ASN A 1213 49.22 -9.78 -50.99
N GLN A 1214 49.40 -9.57 -49.68
CA GLN A 1214 48.63 -8.58 -48.92
C GLN A 1214 49.50 -7.38 -48.47
N GLN A 1215 49.00 -6.17 -48.73
CA GLN A 1215 49.69 -4.93 -48.37
C GLN A 1215 49.62 -4.65 -46.86
N ARG A 1216 50.78 -4.34 -46.24
CA ARG A 1216 50.92 -3.85 -44.86
C ARG A 1216 51.21 -2.35 -44.86
N LEU A 1217 50.70 -1.63 -43.87
CA LEU A 1217 51.04 -0.23 -43.65
C LEU A 1217 52.43 -0.15 -43.01
N GLU A 1218 53.29 0.75 -43.49
CA GLU A 1218 54.58 1.01 -42.83
C GLU A 1218 54.34 1.69 -41.46
N PRO A 1219 55.03 1.25 -40.39
CA PRO A 1219 54.89 1.87 -39.08
C PRO A 1219 55.64 3.21 -39.01
N GLU A 1220 54.96 4.27 -38.58
CA GLU A 1220 55.58 5.54 -38.18
C GLU A 1220 55.75 5.58 -36.66
N PHE A 1221 56.91 6.08 -36.19
CA PHE A 1221 57.25 6.17 -34.77
C PHE A 1221 57.37 7.62 -34.32
N PHE A 1222 56.62 8.00 -33.28
CA PHE A 1222 56.64 9.34 -32.72
C PHE A 1222 57.31 9.41 -31.35
N ARG A 1223 58.27 10.32 -31.19
CA ARG A 1223 59.03 10.54 -29.95
C ARG A 1223 58.31 11.54 -29.04
N VAL A 1224 57.98 11.16 -27.81
CA VAL A 1224 57.24 12.01 -26.86
C VAL A 1224 58.02 12.23 -25.57
N GLY A 1225 58.27 13.49 -25.18
CA GLY A 1225 58.93 13.84 -23.91
C GLY A 1225 57.97 14.55 -22.94
N PHE A 1226 57.98 14.12 -21.68
CA PHE A 1226 57.12 14.70 -20.63
C PHE A 1226 57.91 15.64 -19.71
N TYR A 1227 57.53 16.92 -19.70
CA TYR A 1227 58.21 17.98 -18.93
C TYR A 1227 57.29 18.62 -17.88
N GLY A 1228 57.74 18.71 -16.63
CA GLY A 1228 57.05 19.44 -15.56
C GLY A 1228 56.61 18.57 -14.36
N LYS A 1229 56.47 19.21 -13.19
CA LYS A 1229 56.17 18.55 -11.91
C LYS A 1229 54.72 18.05 -11.75
N LYS A 1230 53.86 18.21 -12.76
CA LYS A 1230 52.46 17.74 -12.73
C LYS A 1230 52.28 16.35 -13.35
N PHE A 1231 53.23 15.87 -14.15
CA PHE A 1231 53.19 14.50 -14.68
C PHE A 1231 53.50 13.48 -13.57
N PRO A 1232 52.98 12.24 -13.62
CA PRO A 1232 53.41 11.15 -12.74
C PRO A 1232 54.94 10.96 -12.77
N PHE A 1233 55.55 10.60 -11.64
CA PHE A 1233 57.01 10.51 -11.54
C PHE A 1233 57.61 9.59 -12.59
N PHE A 1234 56.95 8.46 -12.90
CA PHE A 1234 57.41 7.50 -13.91
C PHE A 1234 57.36 8.02 -15.36
N LEU A 1235 56.62 9.10 -15.66
CA LEU A 1235 56.61 9.70 -17.00
C LEU A 1235 57.63 10.84 -17.14
N ARG A 1236 58.01 11.48 -16.03
CA ARG A 1236 59.00 12.57 -16.03
C ARG A 1236 60.33 12.01 -16.53
N LEU A 1237 60.93 12.66 -17.53
CA LEU A 1237 62.23 12.31 -18.14
C LEU A 1237 62.25 11.08 -19.06
N ILE A 1238 61.10 10.46 -19.37
CA ILE A 1238 61.04 9.35 -20.34
C ILE A 1238 60.63 9.86 -21.72
N ILE A 1239 61.30 9.31 -22.73
CA ILE A 1239 60.94 9.44 -24.14
C ILE A 1239 60.23 8.16 -24.57
N LEU A 1240 58.96 8.25 -24.97
CA LEU A 1240 58.22 7.11 -25.52
C LEU A 1240 58.13 7.21 -27.04
N ALA A 1241 58.37 6.10 -27.74
CA ALA A 1241 58.08 5.93 -29.16
C ALA A 1241 56.72 5.23 -29.30
N GLN A 1242 55.76 5.83 -30.02
CA GLN A 1242 54.43 5.24 -30.22
C GLN A 1242 54.07 5.11 -31.70
N TYR A 1243 53.34 4.04 -32.03
CA TYR A 1243 52.85 3.70 -33.37
C TYR A 1243 51.54 4.43 -33.68
N PHE A 1244 51.52 5.23 -34.74
CA PHE A 1244 50.30 5.83 -35.29
C PHE A 1244 50.39 5.93 -36.81
N THR A 1245 49.24 6.02 -37.47
CA THR A 1245 49.15 6.14 -38.94
C THR A 1245 49.37 7.55 -39.47
N ASP A 1246 49.27 8.57 -38.60
CA ASP A 1246 49.43 9.99 -38.95
C ASP A 1246 49.71 10.81 -37.67
N ILE A 1247 50.70 11.72 -37.73
CA ILE A 1247 51.05 12.64 -36.64
C ILE A 1247 49.89 13.56 -36.23
N ALA A 1248 48.99 13.93 -37.15
CA ALA A 1248 47.84 14.78 -36.87
C ALA A 1248 46.76 14.05 -36.07
N VAL A 1249 46.58 12.75 -36.33
CA VAL A 1249 45.68 11.87 -35.56
C VAL A 1249 46.27 11.62 -34.18
N PHE A 1250 47.58 11.34 -34.10
CA PHE A 1250 48.32 11.25 -32.85
C PHE A 1250 48.16 12.50 -31.99
N TYR A 1251 48.38 13.68 -32.58
CA TYR A 1251 48.27 14.97 -31.89
C TYR A 1251 46.85 15.23 -31.36
N ARG A 1252 45.81 14.90 -32.14
CA ARG A 1252 44.41 15.04 -31.71
C ARG A 1252 44.05 14.10 -30.56
N LEU A 1253 44.42 12.83 -30.63
CA LEU A 1253 44.17 11.86 -29.56
C LEU A 1253 44.89 12.26 -28.26
N TRP A 1254 46.10 12.80 -28.38
CA TRP A 1254 46.86 13.30 -27.24
C TRP A 1254 46.27 14.55 -26.58
N LEU A 1255 45.78 15.50 -27.37
CA LEU A 1255 45.07 16.67 -26.83
C LEU A 1255 43.77 16.27 -26.11
N ILE A 1256 43.10 15.19 -26.55
CA ILE A 1256 41.93 14.63 -25.88
C ILE A 1256 42.34 14.03 -24.51
N GLN A 1257 43.47 13.33 -24.45
CA GLN A 1257 43.98 12.65 -23.27
C GLN A 1257 44.62 13.59 -22.22
N PHE A 1258 45.14 14.74 -22.65
CA PHE A 1258 45.88 15.69 -21.81
C PHE A 1258 45.38 17.14 -21.97
N LYS A 1259 44.09 17.38 -21.75
CA LYS A 1259 43.40 18.68 -21.96
C LYS A 1259 43.99 19.91 -21.25
N CYS A 1260 44.83 19.72 -20.24
CA CYS A 1260 45.43 20.82 -19.45
C CYS A 1260 46.94 21.03 -19.69
N TYR A 1261 47.53 20.38 -20.69
CA TYR A 1261 48.96 20.42 -20.97
C TYR A 1261 49.24 21.10 -22.31
N ALA A 1262 50.27 21.96 -22.35
CA ALA A 1262 50.74 22.57 -23.60
C ALA A 1262 51.63 21.58 -24.35
N VAL A 1263 51.34 21.35 -25.63
CA VAL A 1263 52.17 20.53 -26.52
C VAL A 1263 53.14 21.46 -27.26
N ILE A 1264 54.43 21.16 -27.20
CA ILE A 1264 55.48 21.87 -27.94
C ILE A 1264 55.96 20.93 -29.05
N GLN A 1265 55.67 21.28 -30.30
CA GLN A 1265 56.12 20.52 -31.46
C GLN A 1265 57.49 21.04 -31.92
N HIS A 1266 58.52 20.19 -31.86
CA HIS A 1266 59.81 20.47 -32.49
C HIS A 1266 59.87 19.71 -33.81
N HIS A 1267 59.88 20.42 -34.94
CA HIS A 1267 60.39 19.86 -36.19
C HIS A 1267 61.91 19.84 -36.10
N VAL A 1268 62.51 18.65 -36.02
CA VAL A 1268 63.93 18.47 -36.26
C VAL A 1268 64.07 18.25 -37.76
N LEU A 1269 64.79 19.15 -38.43
CA LEU A 1269 65.22 19.04 -39.84
C LEU A 1269 66.29 17.96 -40.00
#